data_AF-A0A2G6J460-F1
#
_entry.id   AF-A0A2G6J460-F1
#
_cell.length_a   1.000
_cell.length_b   1.000
_cell.length_c   1.000
_cell.angle_alpha   90.00
_cell.angle_beta   90.00
_cell.angle_gamma   90.00
#
_symmetry.space_group_name_H-M   'P 1'
#
loop_
_entity.id
_entity.type
_entity.pdbx_description
1 polymer ?
#
loop_
_entity_poly.entity_id
_entity_poly.type
_entity_poly.pdbx_seq_one_letter_code
_entity_poly.pdbx_strand_id
1 'polypeptide(L)'
;MQTPLERAELVSQLLGELRGADGATTPHRGLTLFARAVLRRADDRYLYRHRLTTLSAQLRDTYRWAMAAMGSRDVVVRVFQPTIQRHGYSIEDGWILETVMPDQPFIFDTLQLFMEQREIKVLNTLRIILPVRLTNDGELGSVDANSEGAENFSYTRWYIQLPAGPGAGDVAAGIERRLTLARTMVRDFHRMIRDIAAVANEFEYLATLERDSYDDCLEIRDFLQWLSADTFVFSGLSCYRRLDDGRCERVPARGLGVAPDGDGGDEDDASALAFFGDSEAPRWPLARVRKSAADSIIHRSGKVDEVLVRTFDQDGRPNGGIVIHGMFTFKGLGQPGGTIPILRRKLDSIAAAEGTVRASYDHKGLVHAYNALPVEYLFEADADTVRELIWMTVRADSAHDIRSHIVGDSSSRSAYAFVVMPKENFSDDLRAQLQDLLLERLDANYADHRIHLGKFGSVALHFYLTGSHGFGDIDLRAVERDLVEAGTPWRMRLRRALQQAYPDAVEEAARRFDQWACAFGEGYTEHTHPADAVVDIDHLQQVLANGATRFDLRPDPSDRDVATLSIYSIEPLMLTAILPVVDQLGVVVAEQHAFTIRRAPTLTVNTLRVLRGDPDILDQRDNLVRALGAVFARRMRSDRLNRILIPARLGWRKVDVLRAYHNYSRQLGHQATTEMVQKTLIVHASYTRNLADLFHVRFDPAQPYDETTRAERERQLVGDLLDYLDDVNSYEEDRILRTFLDLIRATVRTSFYRRHDDGVDHYLSLKLDCARVHEMPAPRPLYEVYVHHAEFEGVHLRAGRVARGGIRWSDRQDDYRTEVLGLLATQVLKTTLTVPTGAKGGFVLKAPPDDWAEARRKADVAYRVFIRGLLDVTDNITAGRVVPPPQVRRFDGDDPYLVVAADKGTTHLADTANAIAAEYGFWLGDAFASGGSMGLDKRGVGIGALGVWVAVKRHFLELSVDPERDPVTVVGIGDMSGDLFGHGMLLSRTLRLVGAFDQRHVFVDPEPDPVVSFAERQRLFDRGRSTWRDYDPAAISPGGGVWDRGAKSIPLSPEVRARLGTRRAEVSGEALVRLLLQADVDLLWNGGVGTYIKASSEAHADVGDATNDRVRVDARQVRFRVIGEGGNLGITMAGRVELSGRGARVNLDAVDNCAGVALNDREVNLKTLLNPVVRAGGLTRAQRDQLLTEVAAGIRAAVLEDNDAQCLAISLDCVRSAHDPWAFFHASEFLEDEIYFSRRDEQLPDTQETVEQRLARGQGYLTGPRTRSPRPTSSSSP
;
A
#
# COMPACT_ATOMS: atom_id res chain seq x y z
N MET A 1 40.66 23.45 -13.85
CA MET A 1 40.36 24.09 -15.15
C MET A 1 41.41 25.16 -15.40
N GLN A 2 42.46 24.84 -16.16
CA GLN A 2 43.32 25.85 -16.76
C GLN A 2 42.54 26.49 -17.92
N THR A 3 42.62 27.80 -18.10
CA THR A 3 42.13 28.48 -19.30
C THR A 3 42.72 27.79 -20.54
N PRO A 4 41.93 27.48 -21.59
CA PRO A 4 42.49 26.90 -22.80
C PRO A 4 43.48 27.92 -23.38
N LEU A 5 44.76 27.54 -23.49
CA LEU A 5 45.71 28.28 -24.31
C LEU A 5 45.09 28.46 -25.70
N GLU A 6 45.13 29.68 -26.25
CA GLU A 6 44.68 29.91 -27.62
C GLU A 6 45.44 28.95 -28.54
N ARG A 7 44.75 28.34 -29.50
CA ARG A 7 45.31 27.31 -30.41
C ARG A 7 46.66 27.73 -31.01
N ALA A 8 46.81 29.00 -31.33
CA ALA A 8 48.05 29.57 -31.86
C ALA A 8 49.23 29.46 -30.86
N GLU A 9 48.99 29.64 -29.57
CA GLU A 9 49.98 29.59 -28.51
C GLU A 9 50.40 28.15 -28.21
N LEU A 10 49.45 27.21 -28.14
CA LEU A 10 49.72 25.77 -27.98
C LEU A 10 50.51 25.20 -29.16
N VAL A 11 50.13 25.56 -30.40
CA VAL A 11 50.85 25.14 -31.62
C VAL A 11 52.26 25.75 -31.65
N SER A 12 52.43 27.01 -31.21
CA SER A 12 53.75 27.65 -31.12
C SER A 12 54.65 26.97 -30.10
N GLN A 13 54.13 26.67 -28.90
CA GLN A 13 54.86 25.96 -27.84
C GLN A 13 55.24 24.53 -28.27
N LEU A 14 54.33 23.80 -28.93
CA LEU A 14 54.59 22.44 -29.42
C LEU A 14 55.66 22.42 -30.54
N LEU A 15 55.61 23.37 -31.47
CA LEU A 15 56.64 23.53 -32.51
C LEU A 15 57.99 23.96 -31.90
N GLY A 16 57.98 24.70 -30.79
CA GLY A 16 59.16 25.04 -30.00
C GLY A 16 59.78 23.82 -29.32
N GLU A 17 58.97 22.98 -28.68
CA GLU A 17 59.39 21.73 -28.04
C GLU A 17 59.97 20.73 -29.05
N LEU A 18 59.36 20.61 -30.22
CA LEU A 18 59.87 19.77 -31.32
C LEU A 18 61.27 20.22 -31.80
N ARG A 19 61.64 21.50 -31.64
CA ARG A 19 62.96 22.05 -31.98
C ARG A 19 64.00 21.91 -30.85
N GLY A 20 63.57 21.80 -29.59
CA GLY A 20 64.45 21.90 -28.42
C GLY A 20 64.98 20.59 -27.83
N ALA A 21 64.36 19.44 -28.11
CA ALA A 21 64.67 18.18 -27.42
C ALA A 21 65.71 17.28 -28.10
N ASP A 22 66.17 17.59 -29.31
CA ASP A 22 67.27 16.84 -29.96
C ASP A 22 68.58 17.62 -29.81
N GLY A 23 69.55 17.06 -29.10
CA GLY A 23 70.92 17.58 -29.00
C GLY A 23 71.72 17.52 -30.31
N ALA A 24 71.07 17.65 -31.47
CA ALA A 24 71.67 17.72 -32.79
C ALA A 24 71.54 19.14 -33.36
N THR A 25 72.63 19.67 -33.90
CA THR A 25 72.83 21.06 -34.34
C THR A 25 72.10 21.44 -35.64
N THR A 26 71.00 20.77 -36.03
CA THR A 26 70.16 21.20 -37.16
C THR A 26 68.69 20.80 -36.93
N PRO A 27 67.70 21.72 -36.98
CA PRO A 27 66.29 21.35 -36.87
C PRO A 27 65.88 20.46 -38.05
N HIS A 28 65.24 19.31 -37.80
CA HIS A 28 64.68 18.47 -38.85
C HIS A 28 63.54 19.22 -39.55
N ARG A 29 63.86 19.95 -40.63
CA ARG A 29 62.94 20.85 -41.36
C ARG A 29 61.66 20.13 -41.77
N GLY A 30 61.78 18.86 -42.20
CA GLY A 30 60.65 18.00 -42.56
C GLY A 30 59.67 17.72 -41.41
N LEU A 31 60.16 17.40 -40.20
CA LEU A 31 59.30 17.18 -39.02
C LEU A 31 58.48 18.42 -38.67
N THR A 32 59.09 19.61 -38.76
CA THR A 32 58.39 20.88 -38.49
C THR A 32 57.30 21.17 -39.53
N LEU A 33 57.55 20.86 -40.81
CA LEU A 33 56.57 21.02 -41.89
C LEU A 33 55.40 20.04 -41.74
N PHE A 34 55.69 18.78 -41.42
CA PHE A 34 54.69 17.75 -41.14
C PHE A 34 53.83 18.11 -39.92
N ALA A 35 54.47 18.47 -38.79
CA ALA A 35 53.76 18.87 -37.58
C ALA A 35 52.83 20.07 -37.83
N ARG A 36 53.27 21.09 -38.57
CA ARG A 36 52.41 22.22 -38.96
C ARG A 36 51.19 21.78 -39.77
N ALA A 37 51.37 20.88 -40.73
CA ALA A 37 50.29 20.38 -41.58
C ALA A 37 49.26 19.57 -40.78
N VAL A 38 49.72 18.75 -39.83
CA VAL A 38 48.89 17.97 -38.92
C VAL A 38 48.11 18.87 -37.96
N LEU A 39 48.80 19.79 -37.27
CA LEU A 39 48.20 20.66 -36.26
C LEU A 39 47.22 21.69 -36.83
N ARG A 40 47.42 22.12 -38.09
CA ARG A 40 46.48 23.02 -38.79
C ARG A 40 45.12 22.36 -39.04
N ARG A 41 45.08 21.02 -39.15
CA ARG A 41 43.88 20.25 -39.51
C ARG A 41 43.34 19.37 -38.38
N ALA A 42 44.06 19.27 -37.26
CA ALA A 42 43.60 18.57 -36.07
C ALA A 42 42.41 19.30 -35.41
N ASP A 43 41.51 18.52 -34.81
CA ASP A 43 40.39 19.01 -33.99
C ASP A 43 40.92 19.58 -32.65
N ASP A 44 40.28 20.63 -32.13
CA ASP A 44 40.67 21.26 -30.86
C ASP A 44 40.59 20.27 -29.69
N ARG A 45 39.62 19.36 -29.69
CA ARG A 45 39.49 18.28 -28.69
C ARG A 45 40.69 17.33 -28.71
N TYR A 46 41.30 17.10 -29.88
CA TYR A 46 42.54 16.29 -29.99
C TYR A 46 43.74 17.02 -29.39
N LEU A 47 43.85 18.33 -29.65
CA LEU A 47 44.95 19.18 -29.17
C LEU A 47 44.91 19.41 -27.65
N TYR A 48 43.72 19.57 -27.07
CA TYR A 48 43.57 19.86 -25.63
C TYR A 48 43.56 18.62 -24.73
N ARG A 49 43.42 17.41 -25.29
CA ARG A 49 43.31 16.16 -24.50
C ARG A 49 44.66 15.59 -24.06
N HIS A 50 45.76 16.04 -24.64
CA HIS A 50 47.09 15.49 -24.40
C HIS A 50 48.07 16.57 -23.90
N ARG A 51 49.00 16.19 -23.01
CA ARG A 51 50.08 17.08 -22.58
C ARG A 51 51.00 17.40 -23.76
N LEU A 52 51.61 18.58 -23.75
CA LEU A 52 52.54 19.07 -24.79
C LEU A 52 53.62 18.02 -25.14
N THR A 53 54.24 17.44 -24.12
CA THR A 53 55.26 16.38 -24.22
C THR A 53 54.75 15.11 -24.92
N THR A 54 53.50 14.71 -24.64
CA THR A 54 52.84 13.56 -25.27
C THR A 54 52.55 13.82 -26.74
N LEU A 55 52.05 15.02 -27.08
CA LEU A 55 51.79 15.42 -28.47
C LEU A 55 53.09 15.51 -29.29
N SER A 56 54.15 16.05 -28.70
CA SER A 56 55.48 16.11 -29.33
C SER A 56 56.03 14.71 -29.63
N ALA A 57 55.95 13.78 -28.68
CA ALA A 57 56.34 12.39 -28.86
C ALA A 57 55.50 11.68 -29.94
N GLN A 58 54.17 11.87 -29.93
CA GLN A 58 53.25 11.34 -30.94
C GLN A 58 53.60 11.81 -32.35
N LEU A 59 53.88 13.11 -32.54
CA LEU A 59 54.22 13.67 -33.85
C LEU A 59 55.58 13.17 -34.38
N ARG A 60 56.58 12.99 -33.51
CA ARG A 60 57.89 12.45 -33.89
C ARG A 60 57.83 11.00 -34.33
N ASP A 61 57.07 10.17 -33.62
CA ASP A 61 56.84 8.78 -33.98
C ASP A 61 56.07 8.68 -35.30
N THR A 62 54.96 9.41 -35.39
CA THR A 62 54.12 9.46 -36.59
C THR A 62 54.92 9.91 -37.81
N TYR A 63 55.69 10.99 -37.71
CA TYR A 63 56.48 11.50 -38.82
C TYR A 63 57.47 10.46 -39.35
N ARG A 64 58.24 9.81 -38.46
CA ARG A 64 59.21 8.77 -38.86
C ARG A 64 58.55 7.64 -39.62
N TRP A 65 57.40 7.16 -39.14
CA TRP A 65 56.67 6.07 -39.79
C TRP A 65 55.98 6.52 -41.08
N ALA A 66 55.27 7.64 -41.05
CA ALA A 66 54.51 8.15 -42.20
C ALA A 66 55.43 8.48 -43.38
N MET A 67 56.63 9.02 -43.15
CA MET A 67 57.58 9.28 -44.23
C MET A 67 58.09 8.01 -44.89
N ALA A 68 58.43 6.99 -44.10
CA ALA A 68 58.82 5.68 -44.63
C ALA A 68 57.67 5.03 -45.43
N ALA A 69 56.43 5.16 -44.94
CA ALA A 69 55.25 4.65 -45.62
C ALA A 69 54.97 5.37 -46.95
N MET A 70 55.03 6.71 -46.98
CA MET A 70 54.77 7.49 -48.19
C MET A 70 55.76 7.18 -49.33
N GLY A 71 57.02 6.89 -49.01
CA GLY A 71 58.04 6.54 -50.01
C GLY A 71 57.72 5.26 -50.81
N SER A 72 56.93 4.34 -50.24
CA SER A 72 56.51 3.10 -50.92
C SER A 72 55.36 3.31 -51.91
N ARG A 73 54.57 4.38 -51.75
CA ARG A 73 53.28 4.61 -52.42
C ARG A 73 52.24 3.48 -52.27
N ASP A 74 52.46 2.54 -51.34
CA ASP A 74 51.54 1.46 -51.04
C ASP A 74 50.57 1.78 -49.91
N VAL A 75 49.60 0.88 -49.70
CA VAL A 75 48.68 0.95 -48.56
C VAL A 75 49.43 0.42 -47.34
N VAL A 76 49.77 1.31 -46.41
CA VAL A 76 50.52 0.92 -45.21
C VAL A 76 49.66 1.14 -43.97
N VAL A 77 49.51 0.09 -43.16
CA VAL A 77 48.68 0.08 -41.96
C VAL A 77 49.52 -0.37 -40.77
N ARG A 78 49.38 0.31 -39.62
CA ARG A 78 49.94 -0.18 -38.35
C ARG A 78 48.92 -0.09 -37.22
N VAL A 79 48.86 -1.13 -36.39
CA VAL A 79 48.06 -1.17 -35.16
C VAL A 79 48.98 -1.54 -34.00
N PHE A 80 49.04 -0.69 -32.97
CA PHE A 80 49.96 -0.91 -31.86
C PHE A 80 49.47 -0.26 -30.57
N GLN A 81 49.89 -0.81 -29.42
CA GLN A 81 49.76 -0.16 -28.13
C GLN A 81 51.00 0.69 -27.86
N PRO A 82 50.88 2.02 -27.68
CA PRO A 82 52.03 2.87 -27.45
C PRO A 82 52.62 2.60 -26.06
N THR A 83 53.93 2.40 -26.02
CA THR A 83 54.73 2.28 -24.79
C THR A 83 55.70 3.45 -24.65
N ILE A 84 55.93 3.90 -23.40
CA ILE A 84 56.86 5.00 -23.09
C ILE A 84 58.25 4.74 -23.66
N GLN A 85 58.76 3.51 -23.59
CA GLN A 85 60.10 3.14 -24.07
C GLN A 85 60.27 3.25 -25.59
N ARG A 86 59.26 2.86 -26.38
CA ARG A 86 59.38 2.81 -27.85
C ARG A 86 58.86 4.06 -28.54
N HIS A 87 57.83 4.70 -27.98
CA HIS A 87 57.10 5.79 -28.64
C HIS A 87 57.14 7.12 -27.84
N GLY A 88 57.61 7.11 -26.60
CA GLY A 88 57.67 8.30 -25.74
C GLY A 88 56.34 8.66 -25.06
N TYR A 89 55.31 7.84 -25.21
CA TYR A 89 54.00 7.97 -24.56
C TYR A 89 53.32 6.61 -24.39
N SER A 90 52.35 6.53 -23.48
CA SER A 90 51.45 5.38 -23.33
C SER A 90 49.99 5.81 -23.27
N ILE A 91 49.09 4.85 -23.52
CA ILE A 91 47.64 5.02 -23.41
C ILE A 91 47.12 3.85 -22.57
N GLU A 92 46.34 4.14 -21.54
CA GLU A 92 45.67 3.13 -20.71
C GLU A 92 44.54 2.47 -21.51
N ASP A 93 44.55 1.15 -21.57
CA ASP A 93 43.51 0.29 -22.17
C ASP A 93 43.04 0.69 -23.58
N GLY A 94 43.97 1.13 -24.44
CA GLY A 94 43.67 1.54 -25.82
C GLY A 94 44.81 1.32 -26.81
N TRP A 95 44.45 1.20 -28.08
CA TRP A 95 45.35 0.96 -29.21
C TRP A 95 45.34 2.13 -30.19
N ILE A 96 46.43 2.30 -30.93
CA ILE A 96 46.55 3.25 -32.04
C ILE A 96 46.54 2.48 -33.35
N LEU A 97 45.61 2.84 -34.24
CA LEU A 97 45.62 2.45 -35.64
C LEU A 97 46.02 3.66 -36.48
N GLU A 98 46.98 3.48 -37.40
CA GLU A 98 47.37 4.49 -38.38
C GLU A 98 47.41 3.91 -39.79
N THR A 99 46.99 4.72 -40.76
CA THR A 99 46.99 4.36 -42.19
C THR A 99 47.64 5.47 -43.01
N VAL A 100 48.43 5.10 -44.01
CA VAL A 100 48.97 6.00 -45.04
C VAL A 100 48.80 5.35 -46.40
N MET A 101 48.23 6.08 -47.36
CA MET A 101 48.16 5.70 -48.77
C MET A 101 47.97 6.93 -49.67
N PRO A 102 48.21 6.85 -50.99
CA PRO A 102 47.78 7.89 -51.91
C PRO A 102 46.28 8.19 -51.78
N ASP A 103 45.90 9.47 -51.83
CA ASP A 103 44.53 9.91 -51.61
C ASP A 103 43.60 9.51 -52.76
N GLN A 104 42.41 9.00 -52.41
CA GLN A 104 41.37 8.55 -53.34
C GLN A 104 40.00 8.46 -52.62
N PRO A 105 38.88 8.35 -53.36
CA PRO A 105 37.58 8.06 -52.77
C PRO A 105 37.53 6.75 -51.96
N PHE A 106 36.57 6.67 -51.03
CA PHE A 106 36.21 5.49 -50.22
C PHE A 106 37.21 5.03 -49.16
N ILE A 107 38.32 5.74 -48.92
CA ILE A 107 39.31 5.37 -47.87
C ILE A 107 38.65 5.39 -46.48
N PHE A 108 38.04 6.52 -46.13
CA PHE A 108 37.54 6.74 -44.79
C PHE A 108 36.30 5.87 -44.48
N ASP A 109 35.34 5.82 -45.40
CA ASP A 109 34.11 5.08 -45.19
C ASP A 109 34.39 3.57 -45.06
N THR A 110 35.37 3.05 -45.80
CA THR A 110 35.82 1.65 -45.69
C THR A 110 36.45 1.34 -44.33
N LEU A 111 37.19 2.30 -43.75
CA LEU A 111 37.74 2.15 -42.40
C LEU A 111 36.64 2.13 -41.35
N GLN A 112 35.66 3.03 -41.45
CA GLN A 112 34.53 3.08 -40.51
C GLN A 112 33.70 1.80 -40.58
N LEU A 113 33.39 1.32 -41.78
CA LEU A 113 32.69 0.05 -42.00
C LEU A 113 33.42 -1.13 -41.36
N PHE A 114 34.75 -1.20 -41.48
CA PHE A 114 35.54 -2.25 -40.84
C PHE A 114 35.43 -2.22 -39.31
N MET A 115 35.42 -1.03 -38.71
CA MET A 115 35.29 -0.87 -37.25
C MET A 115 33.92 -1.33 -36.76
N GLU A 116 32.86 -0.91 -37.44
CA GLU A 116 31.48 -1.28 -37.11
C GLU A 116 31.27 -2.79 -37.18
N GLN A 117 31.69 -3.44 -38.29
CA GLN A 117 31.55 -4.89 -38.47
C GLN A 117 32.37 -5.75 -37.51
N ARG A 118 33.42 -5.20 -36.89
CA ARG A 118 34.28 -5.90 -35.92
C ARG A 118 34.00 -5.47 -34.48
N GLU A 119 32.94 -4.68 -34.25
CA GLU A 119 32.58 -4.13 -32.93
C GLU A 119 33.75 -3.39 -32.25
N ILE A 120 34.64 -2.80 -33.05
CA ILE A 120 35.80 -2.08 -32.54
C ILE A 120 35.35 -0.70 -32.08
N LYS A 121 35.46 -0.46 -30.78
CA LYS A 121 35.05 0.81 -30.18
C LYS A 121 36.05 1.92 -30.55
N VAL A 122 35.57 2.93 -31.28
CA VAL A 122 36.35 4.11 -31.65
C VAL A 122 36.23 5.19 -30.57
N LEU A 123 37.37 5.59 -29.98
CA LEU A 123 37.44 6.61 -28.93
C LEU A 123 37.75 8.01 -29.49
N ASN A 124 38.55 8.09 -30.56
CA ASN A 124 38.92 9.35 -31.21
C ASN A 124 39.54 9.11 -32.61
N THR A 125 39.45 10.09 -33.52
CA THR A 125 39.97 9.98 -34.89
C THR A 125 40.60 11.28 -35.38
N LEU A 126 41.71 11.18 -36.11
CA LEU A 126 42.38 12.27 -36.83
C LEU A 126 42.48 11.90 -38.32
N ARG A 127 42.06 12.80 -39.20
CA ARG A 127 41.99 12.58 -40.66
C ARG A 127 42.65 13.74 -41.39
N ILE A 128 43.66 13.47 -42.20
CA ILE A 128 44.44 14.52 -42.85
C ILE A 128 44.83 14.09 -44.26
N ILE A 129 44.54 14.93 -45.25
CA ILE A 129 45.12 14.83 -46.59
C ILE A 129 46.40 15.67 -46.62
N LEU A 130 47.52 15.03 -46.89
CA LEU A 130 48.85 15.63 -46.91
C LEU A 130 49.32 15.77 -48.37
N PRO A 131 49.30 16.99 -48.95
CA PRO A 131 49.94 17.25 -50.23
C PRO A 131 51.45 17.29 -50.02
N VAL A 132 52.18 16.28 -50.50
CA VAL A 132 53.60 16.11 -50.20
C VAL A 132 54.41 16.03 -51.48
N ARG A 133 55.54 16.75 -51.51
CA ARG A 133 56.62 16.51 -52.47
C ARG A 133 57.79 15.85 -51.74
N LEU A 134 58.09 14.60 -52.11
CA LEU A 134 59.26 13.88 -51.64
C LEU A 134 60.50 14.27 -52.47
N THR A 135 61.67 14.31 -51.84
CA THR A 135 62.96 14.43 -52.55
C THR A 135 63.36 13.07 -53.14
N ASN A 136 64.36 13.03 -54.02
CA ASN A 136 64.85 11.78 -54.62
C ASN A 136 65.38 10.77 -53.58
N ASP A 137 65.74 11.24 -52.39
CA ASP A 137 66.22 10.42 -51.26
C ASP A 137 65.08 10.00 -50.31
N GLY A 138 63.82 10.29 -50.65
CA GLY A 138 62.64 9.93 -49.85
C GLY A 138 62.34 10.86 -48.66
N GLU A 139 63.02 12.01 -48.56
CA GLU A 139 62.77 12.99 -47.50
C GLU A 139 61.66 13.99 -47.87
N LEU A 140 61.05 14.62 -46.85
CA LEU A 140 59.98 15.60 -47.03
C LEU A 140 60.52 16.94 -47.55
N GLY A 141 60.31 17.24 -48.83
CA GLY A 141 60.72 18.48 -49.48
C GLY A 141 59.78 19.67 -49.19
N SER A 142 58.48 19.49 -49.45
CA SER A 142 57.44 20.48 -49.13
C SER A 142 56.09 19.83 -48.79
N VAL A 143 55.26 20.56 -48.04
CA VAL A 143 53.86 20.19 -47.73
C VAL A 143 52.93 21.31 -48.19
N ASP A 144 52.71 21.39 -49.51
CA ASP A 144 51.84 22.40 -50.14
C ASP A 144 51.24 21.83 -51.42
N ALA A 145 49.92 21.94 -51.57
CA ALA A 145 49.18 21.47 -52.74
C ALA A 145 49.56 22.24 -54.02
N ASN A 146 50.10 23.45 -53.89
CA ASN A 146 50.54 24.28 -55.00
C ASN A 146 52.00 24.01 -55.42
N SER A 147 52.70 23.09 -54.75
CA SER A 147 54.05 22.70 -55.17
C SER A 147 53.97 21.81 -56.42
N GLU A 148 54.69 22.20 -57.47
CA GLU A 148 54.78 21.40 -58.70
C GLU A 148 55.32 19.99 -58.38
N GLY A 149 54.61 18.93 -58.79
CA GLY A 149 54.97 17.54 -58.47
C GLY A 149 54.61 17.05 -57.05
N ALA A 150 53.70 17.72 -56.35
CA ALA A 150 53.14 17.23 -55.08
C ALA A 150 52.08 16.13 -55.32
N GLU A 151 52.15 15.06 -54.53
CA GLU A 151 51.15 13.97 -54.48
C GLU A 151 50.33 14.08 -53.19
N ASN A 152 49.02 13.85 -53.25
CA ASN A 152 48.16 13.83 -52.07
C ASN A 152 48.21 12.45 -51.42
N PHE A 153 48.54 12.39 -50.14
CA PHE A 153 48.46 11.19 -49.31
C PHE A 153 47.38 11.35 -48.25
N SER A 154 46.54 10.34 -48.10
CA SER A 154 45.58 10.23 -47.00
C SER A 154 46.25 9.62 -45.78
N TYR A 155 46.31 10.37 -44.69
CA TYR A 155 46.79 9.92 -43.39
C TYR A 155 45.63 9.90 -42.39
N THR A 156 45.39 8.75 -41.77
CA THR A 156 44.41 8.64 -40.69
C THR A 156 45.03 8.03 -39.44
N ARG A 157 44.56 8.48 -38.28
CA ARG A 157 44.93 7.94 -36.97
C ARG A 157 43.70 7.76 -36.10
N TRP A 158 43.56 6.60 -35.50
CA TRP A 158 42.41 6.20 -34.71
C TRP A 158 42.85 5.70 -33.34
N TYR A 159 42.16 6.14 -32.30
CA TYR A 159 42.27 5.64 -30.94
C TYR A 159 41.12 4.65 -30.78
N ILE A 160 41.46 3.37 -30.61
CA ILE A 160 40.49 2.29 -30.62
C ILE A 160 40.65 1.40 -29.39
N GLN A 161 39.57 0.74 -29.00
CA GLN A 161 39.58 -0.33 -28.01
C GLN A 161 39.14 -1.62 -28.71
N LEU A 162 40.01 -2.63 -28.68
CA LEU A 162 39.76 -3.91 -29.33
C LEU A 162 38.91 -4.81 -28.42
N PRO A 163 37.92 -5.54 -28.96
CA PRO A 163 37.17 -6.54 -28.20
C PRO A 163 38.05 -7.77 -27.89
N ALA A 164 37.60 -8.63 -26.97
CA ALA A 164 38.30 -9.87 -26.64
C ALA A 164 38.22 -10.86 -27.82
N GLY A 165 39.24 -10.89 -28.68
CA GLY A 165 39.24 -11.77 -29.85
C GLY A 165 40.39 -11.48 -30.84
N PRO A 166 40.17 -10.65 -31.88
CA PRO A 166 41.17 -10.42 -32.93
C PRO A 166 42.39 -9.65 -32.42
N GLY A 167 43.59 -10.15 -32.74
CA GLY A 167 44.84 -9.48 -32.40
C GLY A 167 45.08 -8.23 -33.27
N ALA A 168 45.95 -7.33 -32.81
CA ALA A 168 46.29 -6.12 -33.57
C ALA A 168 46.83 -6.41 -34.99
N GLY A 169 47.50 -7.54 -35.19
CA GLY A 169 47.95 -7.99 -36.51
C GLY A 169 46.79 -8.32 -37.46
N ASP A 170 45.73 -8.97 -36.96
CA ASP A 170 44.55 -9.34 -37.76
C ASP A 170 43.76 -8.09 -38.20
N VAL A 171 43.67 -7.10 -37.30
CA VAL A 171 43.05 -5.79 -37.58
C VAL A 171 43.84 -5.05 -38.66
N ALA A 172 45.18 -5.00 -38.54
CA ALA A 172 46.03 -4.34 -39.51
C ALA A 172 45.92 -4.99 -40.90
N ALA A 173 46.05 -6.32 -40.98
CA ALA A 173 45.95 -7.07 -42.23
C ALA A 173 44.55 -6.97 -42.88
N GLY A 174 43.49 -6.99 -42.07
CA GLY A 174 42.11 -6.83 -42.55
C GLY A 174 41.84 -5.46 -43.18
N ILE A 175 42.35 -4.39 -42.56
CA ILE A 175 42.24 -3.02 -43.08
C ILE A 175 43.07 -2.85 -44.34
N GLU A 176 44.31 -3.33 -44.35
CA GLU A 176 45.21 -3.26 -45.50
C GLU A 176 44.62 -3.96 -46.72
N ARG A 177 44.04 -5.16 -46.53
CA ARG A 177 43.31 -5.89 -47.58
C ARG A 177 42.18 -5.04 -48.15
N ARG A 178 41.29 -4.51 -47.30
CA ARG A 178 40.11 -3.74 -47.76
C ARG A 178 40.47 -2.43 -48.45
N LEU A 179 41.46 -1.70 -47.95
CA LEU A 179 41.96 -0.48 -48.60
C LEU A 179 42.65 -0.78 -49.94
N THR A 180 43.34 -1.92 -50.05
CA THR A 180 43.92 -2.38 -51.33
C THR A 180 42.84 -2.73 -52.36
N LEU A 181 41.74 -3.35 -51.92
CA LEU A 181 40.58 -3.60 -52.78
C LEU A 181 39.91 -2.27 -53.19
N ALA A 182 39.71 -1.33 -52.27
CA ALA A 182 39.21 0.01 -52.61
C ALA A 182 40.12 0.75 -53.61
N ARG A 183 41.45 0.58 -53.51
CA ARG A 183 42.42 1.09 -54.51
C ARG A 183 42.23 0.46 -55.89
N THR A 184 41.95 -0.84 -55.93
CA THR A 184 41.68 -1.58 -57.17
C THR A 184 40.39 -1.11 -57.84
N MET A 185 39.32 -0.95 -57.05
CA MET A 185 38.03 -0.39 -57.49
C MET A 185 38.19 0.98 -58.16
N VAL A 186 38.89 1.91 -57.51
CA VAL A 186 39.09 3.27 -58.05
C VAL A 186 39.99 3.27 -59.29
N ARG A 187 41.06 2.46 -59.30
CA ARG A 187 41.99 2.35 -60.44
C ARG A 187 41.26 1.92 -61.72
N ASP A 188 40.37 0.94 -61.62
CA ASP A 188 39.71 0.34 -62.77
C ASP A 188 38.39 1.03 -63.16
N PHE A 189 37.92 2.00 -62.36
CA PHE A 189 36.65 2.71 -62.53
C PHE A 189 36.39 3.22 -63.96
N HIS A 190 37.33 3.99 -64.52
CA HIS A 190 37.17 4.54 -65.88
C HIS A 190 37.19 3.47 -66.98
N ARG A 191 37.75 2.28 -66.72
CA ARG A 191 37.70 1.14 -67.65
C ARG A 191 36.33 0.46 -67.55
N MET A 192 35.80 0.27 -66.34
CA MET A 192 34.46 -0.29 -66.12
C MET A 192 33.37 0.54 -66.81
N ILE A 193 33.38 1.87 -66.63
CA ILE A 193 32.41 2.77 -67.29
C ILE A 193 32.49 2.66 -68.83
N ARG A 194 33.70 2.53 -69.37
CA ARG A 194 33.90 2.38 -70.82
C ARG A 194 33.34 1.07 -71.35
N ASP A 195 33.56 -0.03 -70.63
CA ASP A 195 33.08 -1.36 -71.04
C ASP A 195 31.55 -1.44 -70.93
N ILE A 196 30.95 -0.83 -69.89
CA ILE A 196 29.48 -0.70 -69.77
C ILE A 196 28.91 0.14 -70.91
N ALA A 197 29.55 1.24 -71.27
CA ALA A 197 29.14 2.06 -72.41
C ALA A 197 29.26 1.30 -73.75
N ALA A 198 30.26 0.43 -73.91
CA ALA A 198 30.38 -0.44 -75.07
C ALA A 198 29.19 -1.43 -75.16
N VAL A 199 28.81 -2.06 -74.05
CA VAL A 199 27.64 -2.95 -74.00
C VAL A 199 26.33 -2.17 -74.25
N ALA A 200 26.21 -0.93 -73.76
CA ALA A 200 25.05 -0.10 -74.07
C ALA A 200 24.94 0.21 -75.58
N ASN A 201 26.07 0.45 -76.26
CA ASN A 201 26.12 0.64 -77.71
C ASN A 201 25.80 -0.65 -78.48
N GLU A 202 26.17 -1.83 -77.95
CA GLU A 202 25.76 -3.12 -78.52
C GLU A 202 24.24 -3.26 -78.52
N PHE A 203 23.54 -2.90 -77.43
CA PHE A 203 22.07 -2.90 -77.40
C PHE A 203 21.44 -1.90 -78.37
N GLU A 204 22.06 -0.73 -78.57
CA GLU A 204 21.63 0.23 -79.58
C GLU A 204 21.76 -0.34 -81.01
N TYR A 205 22.83 -1.09 -81.29
CA TYR A 205 23.01 -1.80 -82.55
C TYR A 205 22.02 -2.97 -82.71
N LEU A 206 21.82 -3.78 -81.67
CA LEU A 206 20.86 -4.90 -81.67
C LEU A 206 19.43 -4.44 -81.94
N ALA A 207 19.03 -3.28 -81.42
CA ALA A 207 17.73 -2.67 -81.72
C ALA A 207 17.55 -2.44 -83.23
N THR A 208 18.63 -2.21 -83.99
CA THR A 208 18.54 -2.04 -85.46
C THR A 208 18.40 -3.34 -86.23
N LEU A 209 18.79 -4.49 -85.65
CA LEU A 209 18.78 -5.80 -86.30
C LEU A 209 17.44 -6.53 -86.17
N GLU A 210 16.72 -6.35 -85.05
CA GLU A 210 15.44 -7.03 -84.79
C GLU A 210 14.34 -6.07 -84.32
N ARG A 211 13.25 -5.98 -85.10
CA ARG A 211 12.16 -5.03 -84.88
C ARG A 211 11.28 -5.37 -83.67
N ASP A 212 11.11 -6.66 -83.37
CA ASP A 212 10.24 -7.12 -82.28
C ASP A 212 10.85 -6.92 -80.89
N SER A 213 12.18 -6.71 -80.83
CA SER A 213 12.94 -6.49 -79.60
C SER A 213 13.39 -5.03 -79.44
N TYR A 214 12.93 -4.13 -80.33
CA TYR A 214 13.42 -2.75 -80.45
C TYR A 214 13.28 -1.97 -79.13
N ASP A 215 12.06 -1.91 -78.60
CA ASP A 215 11.78 -1.12 -77.40
C ASP A 215 12.58 -1.63 -76.22
N ASP A 216 12.64 -2.94 -76.03
CA ASP A 216 13.32 -3.53 -74.90
C ASP A 216 14.85 -3.39 -74.96
N CYS A 217 15.48 -3.49 -76.14
CA CYS A 217 16.90 -3.17 -76.30
C CYS A 217 17.22 -1.70 -75.94
N LEU A 218 16.35 -0.76 -76.33
CA LEU A 218 16.48 0.65 -75.95
C LEU A 218 16.30 0.85 -74.43
N GLU A 219 15.42 0.09 -73.78
CA GLU A 219 15.24 0.16 -72.33
C GLU A 219 16.50 -0.25 -71.57
N ILE A 220 17.16 -1.32 -72.01
CA ILE A 220 18.42 -1.78 -71.41
C ILE A 220 19.54 -0.77 -71.65
N ARG A 221 19.63 -0.20 -72.86
CA ARG A 221 20.56 0.91 -73.13
C ARG A 221 20.33 2.08 -72.17
N ASP A 222 19.08 2.54 -72.04
CA ASP A 222 18.71 3.64 -71.14
C ASP A 222 19.05 3.29 -69.68
N PHE A 223 18.86 2.04 -69.26
CA PHE A 223 19.21 1.57 -67.93
C PHE A 223 20.71 1.59 -67.67
N LEU A 224 21.54 1.11 -68.61
CA LEU A 224 23.00 1.13 -68.48
C LEU A 224 23.56 2.57 -68.47
N GLN A 225 22.96 3.46 -69.26
CA GLN A 225 23.27 4.89 -69.24
C GLN A 225 22.86 5.52 -67.90
N TRP A 226 21.69 5.15 -67.36
CA TRP A 226 21.22 5.62 -66.07
C TRP A 226 22.16 5.20 -64.95
N LEU A 227 22.64 3.95 -64.91
CA LEU A 227 23.64 3.47 -63.94
C LEU A 227 24.92 4.34 -63.98
N SER A 228 25.34 4.73 -65.18
CA SER A 228 26.54 5.55 -65.39
C SER A 228 26.36 7.04 -65.05
N ALA A 229 25.14 7.51 -64.77
CA ALA A 229 24.80 8.91 -64.49
C ALA A 229 24.81 9.28 -62.99
N ASP A 230 25.83 8.81 -62.26
CA ASP A 230 26.01 8.92 -60.80
C ASP A 230 24.89 8.27 -59.97
N THR A 231 24.14 7.33 -60.54
CA THR A 231 23.07 6.60 -59.82
C THR A 231 23.58 5.30 -59.19
N PHE A 232 24.80 4.88 -59.55
CA PHE A 232 25.43 3.65 -59.11
C PHE A 232 26.91 3.84 -58.77
N VAL A 233 27.38 3.25 -57.68
CA VAL A 233 28.80 3.18 -57.28
C VAL A 233 29.34 1.83 -57.76
N PHE A 234 30.20 1.84 -58.76
CA PHE A 234 30.75 0.62 -59.38
C PHE A 234 31.91 0.04 -58.56
N SER A 235 31.75 -1.16 -58.01
CA SER A 235 32.80 -1.88 -57.28
C SER A 235 33.63 -2.79 -58.21
N GLY A 236 32.99 -3.44 -59.17
CA GLY A 236 33.63 -4.39 -60.08
C GLY A 236 32.80 -4.76 -61.30
N LEU A 237 33.44 -5.41 -62.26
CA LEU A 237 32.82 -5.95 -63.48
C LEU A 237 33.34 -7.36 -63.70
N SER A 238 32.46 -8.35 -63.74
CA SER A 238 32.79 -9.74 -64.08
C SER A 238 32.26 -10.10 -65.45
N CYS A 239 33.13 -10.63 -66.31
CA CYS A 239 32.78 -11.02 -67.68
C CYS A 239 32.60 -12.54 -67.79
N TYR A 240 31.59 -12.94 -68.54
CA TYR A 240 31.25 -14.33 -68.82
C TYR A 240 31.23 -14.56 -70.32
N ARG A 241 31.74 -15.72 -70.74
CA ARG A 241 31.73 -16.14 -72.15
C ARG A 241 30.95 -17.44 -72.28
N ARG A 242 30.15 -17.53 -73.33
CA ARG A 242 29.49 -18.77 -73.73
C ARG A 242 30.41 -19.60 -74.62
N LEU A 243 30.52 -20.89 -74.32
CA LEU A 243 31.26 -21.89 -75.07
C LEU A 243 30.39 -22.53 -76.16
N ASP A 244 31.02 -23.18 -77.12
CA ASP A 244 30.34 -23.81 -78.27
C ASP A 244 29.37 -24.94 -77.87
N ASP A 245 29.57 -25.54 -76.69
CA ASP A 245 28.70 -26.58 -76.11
C ASP A 245 27.49 -26.01 -75.33
N GLY A 246 27.32 -24.69 -75.36
CA GLY A 246 26.21 -23.97 -74.73
C GLY A 246 26.45 -23.61 -73.26
N ARG A 247 27.50 -24.12 -72.61
CA ARG A 247 27.87 -23.76 -71.24
C ARG A 247 28.49 -22.37 -71.19
N CYS A 248 28.35 -21.68 -70.07
CA CYS A 248 29.05 -20.43 -69.81
C CYS A 248 30.22 -20.67 -68.85
N GLU A 249 31.26 -19.84 -68.96
CA GLU A 249 32.36 -19.78 -68.02
C GLU A 249 32.70 -18.31 -67.70
N ARG A 250 33.20 -18.06 -66.50
CA ARG A 250 33.75 -16.76 -66.13
C ARG A 250 35.10 -16.56 -66.82
N VAL A 251 35.40 -15.33 -67.24
CA VAL A 251 36.67 -14.95 -67.87
C VAL A 251 37.44 -14.00 -66.95
N PRO A 252 38.20 -14.51 -65.94
CA PRO A 252 38.86 -13.67 -64.94
C PRO A 252 39.80 -12.61 -65.52
N ALA A 253 40.48 -12.91 -66.63
CA ALA A 253 41.38 -11.98 -67.31
C ALA A 253 40.68 -10.72 -67.87
N ARG A 254 39.36 -10.75 -68.04
CA ARG A 254 38.53 -9.60 -68.45
C ARG A 254 37.75 -8.99 -67.27
N GLY A 255 37.98 -9.46 -66.04
CA GLY A 255 37.40 -8.85 -64.85
C GLY A 255 38.10 -7.53 -64.51
N LEU A 256 37.32 -6.55 -64.05
CA LEU A 256 37.80 -5.23 -63.63
C LEU A 256 37.31 -4.93 -62.21
N GLY A 257 38.10 -4.16 -61.44
CA GLY A 257 37.71 -3.76 -60.09
C GLY A 257 37.68 -4.93 -59.10
N VAL A 258 36.70 -4.92 -58.21
CA VAL A 258 36.55 -5.88 -57.11
C VAL A 258 35.22 -6.62 -57.26
N ALA A 259 35.29 -7.92 -57.51
CA ALA A 259 34.14 -8.79 -57.38
C ALA A 259 33.91 -9.11 -55.88
N PRO A 260 32.67 -9.42 -55.47
CA PRO A 260 32.40 -9.91 -54.12
C PRO A 260 33.24 -11.17 -53.84
N ASP A 261 34.03 -11.16 -52.76
CA ASP A 261 34.90 -12.26 -52.34
C ASP A 261 34.60 -12.55 -50.85
N GLY A 262 33.85 -13.63 -50.59
CA GLY A 262 33.35 -14.04 -49.26
C GLY A 262 32.36 -15.22 -49.31
N ASP A 263 31.81 -15.62 -48.17
CA ASP A 263 30.76 -16.65 -48.08
C ASP A 263 29.57 -16.26 -48.98
N GLY A 264 29.27 -17.09 -49.99
CA GLY A 264 28.18 -16.86 -50.96
C GLY A 264 28.61 -16.45 -52.37
N GLY A 265 29.87 -16.06 -52.59
CA GLY A 265 30.37 -15.67 -53.93
C GLY A 265 30.27 -16.80 -54.98
N ASP A 266 30.44 -18.05 -54.55
CA ASP A 266 30.28 -19.23 -55.42
C ASP A 266 28.81 -19.47 -55.85
N GLU A 267 27.85 -19.10 -54.99
CA GLU A 267 26.41 -19.20 -55.30
C GLU A 267 25.98 -18.12 -56.30
N ASP A 268 26.49 -16.90 -56.14
CA ASP A 268 26.24 -15.79 -57.06
C ASP A 268 26.79 -16.07 -58.47
N ASP A 269 28.02 -16.59 -58.55
CA ASP A 269 28.66 -17.02 -59.80
C ASP A 269 27.87 -18.19 -60.44
N ALA A 270 27.44 -19.20 -59.67
CA ALA A 270 26.62 -20.31 -60.18
C ALA A 270 25.28 -19.83 -60.76
N SER A 271 24.65 -18.87 -60.09
CA SER A 271 23.38 -18.28 -60.53
C SER A 271 23.55 -17.39 -61.78
N ALA A 272 24.67 -16.66 -61.89
CA ALA A 272 25.00 -15.90 -63.10
C ALA A 272 25.28 -16.84 -64.30
N LEU A 273 25.98 -17.94 -64.07
CA LEU A 273 26.22 -18.98 -65.08
C LEU A 273 24.91 -19.61 -65.57
N ALA A 274 23.96 -19.88 -64.67
CA ALA A 274 22.63 -20.34 -65.05
C ALA A 274 21.87 -19.30 -65.89
N PHE A 275 21.90 -18.03 -65.48
CA PHE A 275 21.26 -16.95 -66.24
C PHE A 275 21.84 -16.78 -67.64
N PHE A 276 23.17 -16.83 -67.82
CA PHE A 276 23.78 -16.68 -69.14
C PHE A 276 23.75 -17.96 -70.00
N GLY A 277 23.71 -19.14 -69.36
CA GLY A 277 23.78 -20.45 -70.02
C GLY A 277 22.45 -21.02 -70.50
N ASP A 278 21.31 -20.54 -69.97
CA ASP A 278 19.98 -21.02 -70.37
C ASP A 278 19.69 -20.71 -71.85
N SER A 279 19.60 -21.79 -72.67
CA SER A 279 19.36 -21.74 -74.11
C SER A 279 17.89 -21.96 -74.50
N GLU A 280 17.05 -22.42 -73.58
CA GLU A 280 15.61 -22.67 -73.80
C GLU A 280 14.73 -21.57 -73.21
N ALA A 281 15.26 -20.73 -72.32
CA ALA A 281 14.59 -19.49 -71.91
C ALA A 281 14.32 -18.56 -73.11
N PRO A 282 13.20 -17.80 -73.09
CA PRO A 282 13.00 -16.72 -74.06
C PRO A 282 14.24 -15.81 -74.11
N ARG A 283 14.47 -15.09 -75.23
CA ARG A 283 15.48 -14.00 -75.30
C ARG A 283 15.38 -12.98 -74.14
N TRP A 284 14.29 -13.04 -73.37
CA TRP A 284 13.87 -12.16 -72.28
C TRP A 284 13.88 -12.90 -70.94
N PRO A 285 14.40 -12.29 -69.85
CA PRO A 285 14.85 -10.90 -69.74
C PRO A 285 16.33 -10.69 -70.15
N LEU A 286 16.62 -9.52 -70.74
CA LEU A 286 17.97 -9.11 -71.16
C LEU A 286 18.88 -8.64 -70.02
N ALA A 287 18.27 -8.12 -68.94
CA ALA A 287 18.97 -7.77 -67.72
C ALA A 287 18.17 -8.18 -66.48
N ARG A 288 18.90 -8.42 -65.38
CA ARG A 288 18.33 -8.71 -64.06
C ARG A 288 19.12 -7.96 -63.00
N VAL A 289 18.40 -7.33 -62.07
CA VAL A 289 18.97 -6.69 -60.89
C VAL A 289 18.65 -7.55 -59.68
N ARG A 290 19.64 -7.81 -58.83
CA ARG A 290 19.47 -8.56 -57.57
C ARG A 290 20.47 -8.09 -56.53
N LYS A 291 20.27 -8.49 -55.27
CA LYS A 291 21.31 -8.41 -54.23
C LYS A 291 22.18 -9.66 -54.27
N SER A 292 23.49 -9.47 -54.20
CA SER A 292 24.47 -10.53 -53.96
C SER A 292 24.26 -11.15 -52.57
N ALA A 293 24.64 -12.42 -52.41
CA ALA A 293 24.70 -13.06 -51.10
C ALA A 293 25.76 -12.40 -50.18
N ALA A 294 26.80 -11.81 -50.77
CA ALA A 294 27.91 -11.18 -50.06
C ALA A 294 27.58 -9.76 -49.57
N ASP A 295 28.09 -9.44 -48.38
CA ASP A 295 28.06 -8.08 -47.84
C ASP A 295 29.16 -7.22 -48.46
N SER A 296 28.88 -5.93 -48.62
CA SER A 296 29.90 -4.98 -49.03
C SER A 296 30.99 -4.87 -47.96
N ILE A 297 32.24 -4.96 -48.41
CA ILE A 297 33.43 -4.79 -47.58
C ILE A 297 34.13 -3.43 -47.81
N ILE A 298 33.58 -2.59 -48.70
CA ILE A 298 34.11 -1.28 -49.11
C ILE A 298 32.96 -0.26 -49.07
N HIS A 299 33.28 1.01 -48.79
CA HIS A 299 32.34 2.15 -48.78
C HIS A 299 31.28 2.14 -47.67
N ARG A 300 30.29 1.23 -47.66
CA ARG A 300 29.25 1.21 -46.61
C ARG A 300 28.66 -0.20 -46.40
N SER A 301 28.01 -0.40 -45.25
CA SER A 301 27.34 -1.66 -44.93
C SER A 301 26.12 -1.89 -45.82
N GLY A 302 25.80 -3.16 -46.07
CA GLY A 302 24.71 -3.60 -46.92
C GLY A 302 25.15 -4.58 -47.99
N LYS A 303 24.18 -5.24 -48.64
CA LYS A 303 24.41 -6.18 -49.74
C LYS A 303 24.89 -5.46 -51.00
N VAL A 304 25.79 -6.11 -51.74
CA VAL A 304 26.23 -5.61 -53.06
C VAL A 304 25.09 -5.78 -54.06
N ASP A 305 24.79 -4.72 -54.82
CA ASP A 305 23.86 -4.76 -55.95
C ASP A 305 24.56 -5.39 -57.16
N GLU A 306 23.94 -6.42 -57.75
CA GLU A 306 24.39 -7.05 -58.98
C GLU A 306 23.43 -6.76 -60.13
N VAL A 307 23.99 -6.27 -61.24
CA VAL A 307 23.26 -6.10 -62.50
C VAL A 307 23.83 -7.07 -63.54
N LEU A 308 23.06 -8.11 -63.84
CA LEU A 308 23.40 -9.13 -64.83
C LEU A 308 22.85 -8.68 -66.18
N VAL A 309 23.69 -8.66 -67.20
CA VAL A 309 23.34 -8.19 -68.56
C VAL A 309 23.87 -9.18 -69.58
N ARG A 310 23.00 -9.70 -70.45
CA ARG A 310 23.42 -10.60 -71.54
C ARG A 310 24.18 -9.82 -72.62
N THR A 311 25.25 -10.38 -73.18
CA THR A 311 25.98 -9.79 -74.32
C THR A 311 25.78 -10.63 -75.59
N PHE A 312 25.96 -10.01 -76.75
CA PHE A 312 25.65 -10.61 -78.05
C PHE A 312 26.81 -10.44 -79.05
N ASP A 313 26.90 -11.35 -80.02
CA ASP A 313 27.83 -11.21 -81.15
C ASP A 313 27.27 -10.29 -82.26
N GLN A 314 28.05 -10.09 -83.33
CA GLN A 314 27.69 -9.21 -84.44
C GLN A 314 26.45 -9.66 -85.23
N ASP A 315 26.08 -10.94 -85.10
CA ASP A 315 24.90 -11.54 -85.74
C ASP A 315 23.68 -11.54 -84.78
N GLY A 316 23.82 -10.95 -83.59
CA GLY A 316 22.75 -10.85 -82.59
C GLY A 316 22.53 -12.13 -81.77
N ARG A 317 23.48 -13.06 -81.73
CA ARG A 317 23.38 -14.29 -80.93
C ARG A 317 24.02 -14.11 -79.55
N PRO A 318 23.44 -14.66 -78.46
CA PRO A 318 24.02 -14.56 -77.13
C PRO A 318 25.42 -15.18 -77.06
N ASN A 319 26.43 -14.40 -76.68
CA ASN A 319 27.83 -14.84 -76.60
C ASN A 319 28.39 -14.86 -75.17
N GLY A 320 27.56 -14.51 -74.17
CA GLY A 320 27.95 -14.45 -72.77
C GLY A 320 27.17 -13.38 -72.01
N GLY A 321 27.85 -12.72 -71.08
CA GLY A 321 27.26 -11.61 -70.34
C GLY A 321 28.27 -10.88 -69.45
N ILE A 322 27.84 -9.75 -68.92
CA ILE A 322 28.56 -9.01 -67.87
C ILE A 322 27.73 -8.98 -66.60
N VAL A 323 28.41 -9.03 -65.46
CA VAL A 323 27.84 -8.77 -64.14
C VAL A 323 28.51 -7.52 -63.59
N ILE A 324 27.71 -6.46 -63.43
CA ILE A 324 28.14 -5.20 -62.84
C ILE A 324 27.88 -5.30 -61.33
N HIS A 325 28.95 -5.12 -60.55
CA HIS A 325 28.92 -5.15 -59.09
C HIS A 325 28.99 -3.74 -58.55
N GLY A 326 28.20 -3.42 -57.53
CA GLY A 326 28.26 -2.11 -56.90
C GLY A 326 27.16 -1.83 -55.90
N MET A 327 26.81 -0.56 -55.73
CA MET A 327 25.69 -0.14 -54.88
C MET A 327 24.94 1.04 -55.50
N PHE A 328 23.61 1.06 -55.44
CA PHE A 328 22.85 2.24 -55.85
C PHE A 328 23.14 3.45 -54.94
N THR A 329 23.34 4.62 -55.53
CA THR A 329 23.52 5.87 -54.77
C THR A 329 22.18 6.36 -54.22
N PHE A 330 22.22 7.20 -53.18
CA PHE A 330 21.00 7.89 -52.71
C PHE A 330 20.27 8.66 -53.82
N LYS A 331 21.01 9.18 -54.82
CA LYS A 331 20.46 9.84 -56.01
C LYS A 331 19.72 8.86 -56.93
N GLY A 332 20.17 7.61 -57.05
CA GLY A 332 19.47 6.57 -57.80
C GLY A 332 18.20 6.11 -57.09
N LEU A 333 18.31 5.85 -55.78
CA LEU A 333 17.21 5.31 -54.96
C LEU A 333 16.11 6.33 -54.64
N GLY A 334 16.43 7.62 -54.65
CA GLY A 334 15.47 8.70 -54.42
C GLY A 334 14.63 9.10 -55.65
N GLN A 335 14.90 8.51 -56.83
CA GLN A 335 14.10 8.78 -58.03
C GLN A 335 12.77 8.00 -57.97
N PRO A 336 11.66 8.59 -58.44
CA PRO A 336 10.40 7.86 -58.53
C PRO A 336 10.56 6.62 -59.41
N GLY A 337 10.22 5.44 -58.90
CA GLY A 337 10.38 4.17 -59.61
C GLY A 337 9.72 4.16 -61.00
N GLY A 338 8.60 4.88 -61.17
CA GLY A 338 7.94 5.04 -62.48
C GLY A 338 8.74 5.84 -63.53
N THR A 339 9.88 6.43 -63.17
CA THR A 339 10.78 7.16 -64.09
C THR A 339 12.06 6.39 -64.42
N ILE A 340 12.38 5.35 -63.66
CA ILE A 340 13.60 4.57 -63.81
C ILE A 340 13.38 3.55 -64.94
N PRO A 341 14.31 3.42 -65.91
CA PRO A 341 14.23 2.39 -66.94
C PRO A 341 14.08 0.99 -66.33
N ILE A 342 13.40 0.08 -67.04
CA ILE A 342 12.94 -1.25 -66.55
C ILE A 342 11.75 -1.13 -65.58
N LEU A 343 11.83 -0.28 -64.55
CA LEU A 343 10.77 -0.11 -63.56
C LEU A 343 9.54 0.65 -64.10
N ARG A 344 9.74 1.62 -65.00
CA ARG A 344 8.64 2.33 -65.68
C ARG A 344 7.76 1.37 -66.49
N ARG A 345 8.36 0.35 -67.12
CA ARG A 345 7.63 -0.70 -67.86
C ARG A 345 6.87 -1.63 -66.93
N LYS A 346 7.46 -1.97 -65.77
CA LYS A 346 6.77 -2.75 -64.75
C LYS A 346 5.52 -2.02 -64.26
N LEU A 347 5.59 -0.71 -64.04
CA LEU A 347 4.43 0.13 -63.73
C LEU A 347 3.39 0.13 -64.87
N ASP A 348 3.81 0.32 -66.12
CA ASP A 348 2.90 0.30 -67.28
C ASP A 348 2.17 -1.05 -67.41
N SER A 349 2.87 -2.16 -67.18
CA SER A 349 2.30 -3.52 -67.16
C SER A 349 1.26 -3.69 -66.06
N ILE A 350 1.55 -3.21 -64.84
CA ILE A 350 0.60 -3.27 -63.71
C ILE A 350 -0.63 -2.40 -64.01
N ALA A 351 -0.42 -1.18 -64.53
CA ALA A 351 -1.50 -0.27 -64.86
C ALA A 351 -2.42 -0.82 -65.97
N ALA A 352 -1.85 -1.54 -66.94
CA ALA A 352 -2.60 -2.22 -68.01
C ALA A 352 -3.39 -3.42 -67.50
N ALA A 353 -2.80 -4.24 -66.61
CA ALA A 353 -3.47 -5.40 -66.01
C ALA A 353 -4.69 -5.00 -65.16
N GLU A 354 -4.60 -3.88 -64.44
CA GLU A 354 -5.69 -3.35 -63.61
C GLU A 354 -6.75 -2.57 -64.43
N GLY A 355 -6.57 -2.41 -65.74
CA GLY A 355 -7.50 -1.69 -66.61
C GLY A 355 -7.66 -0.20 -66.25
N THR A 356 -6.69 0.39 -65.56
CA THR A 356 -6.78 1.80 -65.13
C THR A 356 -6.69 2.75 -66.33
N VAL A 357 -7.63 3.69 -66.43
CA VAL A 357 -7.59 4.70 -67.50
C VAL A 357 -6.51 5.73 -67.16
N ARG A 358 -5.57 5.96 -68.10
CA ARG A 358 -4.48 6.94 -67.93
C ARG A 358 -5.06 8.30 -67.49
N ALA A 359 -4.45 8.90 -66.47
CA ALA A 359 -4.88 10.14 -65.81
C ALA A 359 -6.18 10.12 -64.97
N SER A 360 -6.82 8.96 -64.76
CA SER A 360 -7.92 8.79 -63.79
C SER A 360 -7.46 8.94 -62.32
N TYR A 361 -8.41 9.05 -61.39
CA TYR A 361 -8.13 9.09 -59.94
C TYR A 361 -7.41 7.80 -59.49
N ASP A 362 -7.91 6.64 -59.90
CA ASP A 362 -7.34 5.34 -59.56
C ASP A 362 -5.94 5.16 -60.17
N HIS A 363 -5.73 5.63 -61.41
CA HIS A 363 -4.40 5.61 -62.03
C HIS A 363 -3.40 6.51 -61.28
N LYS A 364 -3.83 7.70 -60.83
CA LYS A 364 -2.98 8.59 -60.01
C LYS A 364 -2.68 7.97 -58.63
N GLY A 365 -3.65 7.31 -58.01
CA GLY A 365 -3.48 6.58 -56.75
C GLY A 365 -2.49 5.42 -56.88
N LEU A 366 -2.64 4.61 -57.93
CA LEU A 366 -1.74 3.50 -58.27
C LEU A 366 -0.31 3.99 -58.50
N VAL A 367 -0.11 5.02 -59.32
CA VAL A 367 1.22 5.60 -59.58
C VAL A 367 1.82 6.20 -58.31
N HIS A 368 1.02 6.80 -57.43
CA HIS A 368 1.51 7.34 -56.16
C HIS A 368 1.96 6.23 -55.21
N ALA A 369 1.14 5.20 -55.03
CA ALA A 369 1.47 4.04 -54.20
C ALA A 369 2.68 3.26 -54.74
N TYR A 370 2.81 3.10 -56.07
CA TYR A 370 3.99 2.46 -56.68
C TYR A 370 5.27 3.25 -56.39
N ASN A 371 5.22 4.59 -56.50
CA ASN A 371 6.37 5.45 -56.21
C ASN A 371 6.65 5.59 -54.70
N ALA A 372 5.74 5.13 -53.83
CA ALA A 372 5.99 5.06 -52.39
C ALA A 372 6.82 3.83 -52.00
N LEU A 373 6.83 2.78 -52.83
CA LEU A 373 7.61 1.56 -52.59
C LEU A 373 9.11 1.80 -52.83
N PRO A 374 10.01 1.14 -52.07
CA PRO A 374 11.46 1.23 -52.29
C PRO A 374 11.85 0.75 -53.69
N VAL A 375 12.70 1.51 -54.37
CA VAL A 375 13.21 1.20 -55.74
C VAL A 375 13.88 -0.17 -55.79
N GLU A 376 14.62 -0.54 -54.76
CA GLU A 376 15.29 -1.85 -54.66
C GLU A 376 14.29 -2.99 -54.65
N TYR A 377 13.24 -2.87 -53.85
CA TYR A 377 12.16 -3.85 -53.82
C TYR A 377 11.46 -3.95 -55.19
N LEU A 378 11.24 -2.81 -55.86
CA LEU A 378 10.63 -2.78 -57.19
C LEU A 378 11.49 -3.50 -58.25
N PHE A 379 12.82 -3.56 -58.10
CA PHE A 379 13.68 -4.31 -59.01
C PHE A 379 13.55 -5.82 -58.81
N GLU A 380 13.50 -6.28 -57.55
CA GLU A 380 13.48 -7.69 -57.18
C GLU A 380 12.09 -8.33 -57.31
N ALA A 381 11.03 -7.65 -56.86
CA ALA A 381 9.69 -8.21 -56.80
C ALA A 381 9.04 -8.33 -58.19
N ASP A 382 8.23 -9.36 -58.40
CA ASP A 382 7.41 -9.49 -59.60
C ASP A 382 6.24 -8.50 -59.62
N ALA A 383 5.58 -8.37 -60.77
CA ALA A 383 4.50 -7.41 -60.96
C ALA A 383 3.26 -7.70 -60.06
N ASP A 384 3.00 -8.97 -59.75
CA ASP A 384 1.85 -9.39 -58.95
C ASP A 384 2.04 -9.05 -57.47
N THR A 385 3.23 -9.29 -56.92
CA THR A 385 3.56 -8.98 -55.52
C THR A 385 3.58 -7.47 -55.28
N VAL A 386 4.10 -6.70 -56.25
CA VAL A 386 4.05 -5.22 -56.18
C VAL A 386 2.61 -4.72 -56.20
N ARG A 387 1.74 -5.35 -57.00
CA ARG A 387 0.31 -5.02 -57.05
C ARG A 387 -0.40 -5.19 -55.70
N GLU A 388 -0.10 -6.24 -54.94
CA GLU A 388 -0.71 -6.45 -53.62
C GLU A 388 -0.38 -5.32 -52.63
N LEU A 389 0.89 -4.90 -52.60
CA LEU A 389 1.36 -3.81 -51.74
C LEU A 389 0.76 -2.44 -52.10
N ILE A 390 0.57 -2.18 -53.40
CA ILE A 390 -0.13 -0.98 -53.89
C ILE A 390 -1.53 -0.93 -53.29
N TRP A 391 -2.29 -2.03 -53.40
CA TRP A 391 -3.67 -2.08 -52.90
C TRP A 391 -3.75 -2.07 -51.37
N MET A 392 -2.77 -2.63 -50.66
CA MET A 392 -2.66 -2.46 -49.21
C MET A 392 -2.55 -0.98 -48.84
N THR A 393 -1.67 -0.24 -49.52
CA THR A 393 -1.43 1.19 -49.29
C THR A 393 -2.69 2.02 -49.58
N VAL A 394 -3.35 1.77 -50.72
CA VAL A 394 -4.61 2.46 -51.10
C VAL A 394 -5.75 2.19 -50.10
N ARG A 395 -5.85 0.95 -49.58
CA ARG A 395 -6.87 0.58 -48.58
C ARG A 395 -6.62 1.20 -47.21
N ALA A 396 -5.36 1.25 -46.77
CA ALA A 396 -4.98 1.88 -45.50
C ALA A 396 -5.33 3.38 -45.51
N ASP A 397 -5.06 4.06 -46.64
CA ASP A 397 -5.39 5.47 -46.85
C ASP A 397 -6.91 5.73 -46.80
N SER A 398 -7.71 4.87 -47.44
CA SER A 398 -9.17 5.02 -47.47
C SER A 398 -9.84 4.71 -46.12
N ALA A 399 -9.35 3.72 -45.37
CA ALA A 399 -9.99 3.22 -44.15
C ALA A 399 -9.52 3.91 -42.85
N HIS A 400 -8.49 4.77 -42.91
CA HIS A 400 -7.85 5.39 -41.73
C HIS A 400 -7.41 4.36 -40.66
N ASP A 401 -6.94 3.20 -41.09
CA ASP A 401 -6.48 2.11 -40.20
C ASP A 401 -5.03 1.75 -40.48
N ILE A 402 -4.38 1.10 -39.52
CA ILE A 402 -2.98 0.69 -39.64
C ILE A 402 -2.92 -0.68 -40.30
N ARG A 403 -2.10 -0.82 -41.33
CA ARG A 403 -1.84 -2.10 -41.98
C ARG A 403 -0.36 -2.36 -42.05
N SER A 404 0.02 -3.61 -41.78
CA SER A 404 1.38 -4.09 -41.96
C SER A 404 1.38 -5.22 -42.98
N HIS A 405 2.49 -5.37 -43.69
CA HIS A 405 2.77 -6.54 -44.50
C HIS A 405 4.26 -6.85 -44.48
N ILE A 406 4.63 -8.12 -44.28
CA ILE A 406 6.02 -8.57 -44.29
C ILE A 406 6.22 -9.49 -45.49
N VAL A 407 7.19 -9.16 -46.33
CA VAL A 407 7.62 -9.94 -47.49
C VAL A 407 8.99 -10.53 -47.21
N GLY A 408 9.06 -11.84 -47.06
CA GLY A 408 10.29 -12.61 -46.86
C GLY A 408 10.01 -14.12 -46.94
N ASP A 409 10.99 -14.90 -47.37
CA ASP A 409 10.94 -16.37 -47.32
C ASP A 409 11.66 -16.87 -46.05
N SER A 410 11.14 -17.91 -45.42
CA SER A 410 11.75 -18.67 -44.31
C SER A 410 13.22 -19.06 -44.56
N SER A 411 13.59 -19.30 -45.82
CA SER A 411 14.95 -19.62 -46.25
C SER A 411 15.81 -18.38 -46.55
N SER A 412 15.19 -17.21 -46.71
CA SER A 412 15.87 -15.95 -47.06
C SER A 412 16.48 -15.28 -45.84
N ARG A 413 17.62 -14.61 -46.06
CA ARG A 413 18.34 -13.83 -45.04
C ARG A 413 17.93 -12.34 -45.03
N SER A 414 16.92 -11.97 -45.82
CA SER A 414 16.49 -10.58 -45.99
C SER A 414 14.97 -10.48 -46.15
N ALA A 415 14.37 -9.49 -45.49
CA ALA A 415 12.92 -9.30 -45.48
C ALA A 415 12.59 -7.81 -45.60
N TYR A 416 11.44 -7.53 -46.21
CA TYR A 416 10.86 -6.20 -46.28
C TYR A 416 9.61 -6.15 -45.42
N ALA A 417 9.55 -5.23 -44.46
CA ALA A 417 8.33 -4.95 -43.70
C ALA A 417 7.77 -3.59 -44.10
N PHE A 418 6.48 -3.57 -44.42
CA PHE A 418 5.72 -2.39 -44.83
C PHE A 418 4.71 -2.08 -43.73
N VAL A 419 4.68 -0.85 -43.22
CA VAL A 419 3.66 -0.41 -42.24
C VAL A 419 3.07 0.91 -42.73
N VAL A 420 1.78 0.91 -43.05
CA VAL A 420 1.05 2.10 -43.51
C VAL A 420 0.07 2.53 -42.43
N MET A 421 0.12 3.80 -42.04
CA MET A 421 -0.73 4.37 -40.99
C MET A 421 -1.16 5.81 -41.30
N PRO A 422 -2.24 6.32 -40.67
CA PRO A 422 -2.56 7.74 -40.70
C PRO A 422 -1.43 8.60 -40.11
N LYS A 423 -1.20 9.78 -40.68
CA LYS A 423 -0.14 10.71 -40.24
C LYS A 423 -0.25 11.12 -38.77
N GLU A 424 -1.46 11.15 -38.22
CA GLU A 424 -1.73 11.51 -36.82
C GLU A 424 -1.17 10.47 -35.82
N ASN A 425 -1.00 9.22 -36.25
CA ASN A 425 -0.50 8.14 -35.42
C ASN A 425 1.03 7.98 -35.51
N PHE A 426 1.69 8.70 -36.42
CA PHE A 426 3.12 8.58 -36.65
C PHE A 426 3.94 9.44 -35.69
N SER A 427 4.93 8.82 -35.02
CA SER A 427 6.02 9.49 -34.31
C SER A 427 7.34 8.76 -34.58
N ASP A 428 8.47 9.45 -34.39
CA ASP A 428 9.78 8.83 -34.53
C ASP A 428 10.04 7.78 -33.43
N ASP A 429 9.45 7.96 -32.25
CA ASP A 429 9.49 6.99 -31.15
C ASP A 429 8.74 5.70 -31.52
N LEU A 430 7.56 5.81 -32.14
CA LEU A 430 6.81 4.64 -32.63
C LEU A 430 7.60 3.93 -33.73
N ARG A 431 8.23 4.67 -34.64
CA ARG A 431 9.11 4.09 -35.67
C ARG A 431 10.25 3.28 -35.03
N ALA A 432 10.91 3.82 -34.00
CA ALA A 432 11.96 3.11 -33.26
C ALA A 432 11.42 1.83 -32.61
N GLN A 433 10.28 1.91 -31.92
CA GLN A 433 9.63 0.77 -31.27
C GLN A 433 9.26 -0.33 -32.27
N LEU A 434 8.71 0.02 -33.43
CA LEU A 434 8.38 -0.94 -34.49
C LEU A 434 9.65 -1.57 -35.08
N GLN A 435 10.73 -0.81 -35.22
CA GLN A 435 12.02 -1.33 -35.69
C GLN A 435 12.62 -2.34 -34.70
N ASP A 436 12.62 -2.02 -33.40
CA ASP A 436 13.15 -2.91 -32.36
C ASP A 436 12.32 -4.20 -32.27
N LEU A 437 10.99 -4.09 -32.37
CA LEU A 437 10.09 -5.24 -32.42
C LEU A 437 10.37 -6.14 -33.64
N LEU A 438 10.65 -5.55 -34.81
CA LEU A 438 11.03 -6.30 -36.02
C LEU A 438 12.40 -6.98 -35.87
N LEU A 439 13.39 -6.29 -35.31
CA LEU A 439 14.72 -6.85 -35.06
C LEU A 439 14.66 -8.05 -34.10
N GLU A 440 13.93 -7.91 -32.99
CA GLU A 440 13.77 -8.97 -31.99
C GLU A 440 12.99 -10.17 -32.55
N ARG A 441 11.83 -9.93 -33.19
CA ARG A 441 10.94 -11.02 -33.64
C ARG A 441 11.48 -11.79 -34.83
N LEU A 442 12.26 -11.15 -35.69
CA LEU A 442 12.86 -11.79 -36.88
C LEU A 442 14.31 -12.23 -36.65
N ASP A 443 14.87 -12.04 -35.45
CA ASP A 443 16.30 -12.28 -35.16
C ASP A 443 17.23 -11.60 -36.20
N ALA A 444 16.84 -10.40 -36.64
CA ALA A 444 17.59 -9.63 -37.62
C ALA A 444 18.68 -8.82 -36.91
N ASN A 445 19.87 -8.74 -37.51
CA ASN A 445 21.00 -8.01 -36.94
C ASN A 445 21.17 -6.60 -37.53
N TYR A 446 20.42 -6.27 -38.58
CA TYR A 446 20.43 -4.97 -39.22
C TYR A 446 19.05 -4.61 -39.79
N ALA A 447 18.66 -3.34 -39.63
CA ALA A 447 17.47 -2.75 -40.23
C ALA A 447 17.82 -1.39 -40.83
N ASP A 448 17.44 -1.16 -42.08
CA ASP A 448 17.33 0.17 -42.68
C ASP A 448 15.86 0.55 -42.79
N HIS A 449 15.53 1.84 -42.72
CA HIS A 449 14.15 2.29 -42.83
C HIS A 449 13.97 3.48 -43.76
N ARG A 450 12.79 3.56 -44.38
CA ARG A 450 12.37 4.70 -45.20
C ARG A 450 10.97 5.15 -44.83
N ILE A 451 10.79 6.46 -44.89
CA ILE A 451 9.53 7.12 -44.59
C ILE A 451 9.05 7.77 -45.88
N HIS A 452 7.89 7.36 -46.36
CA HIS A 452 7.20 8.05 -47.44
C HIS A 452 5.99 8.81 -46.87
N LEU A 453 6.00 10.12 -47.05
CA LEU A 453 4.87 10.98 -46.70
C LEU A 453 3.93 11.09 -47.90
N GLY A 454 2.79 10.39 -47.85
CA GLY A 454 1.80 10.41 -48.90
C GLY A 454 1.10 11.77 -49.02
N LYS A 455 0.62 12.11 -50.22
CA LYS A 455 -0.15 13.34 -50.47
C LYS A 455 -1.55 13.34 -49.82
N PHE A 456 -2.04 12.19 -49.37
CA PHE A 456 -3.41 11.98 -48.88
C PHE A 456 -3.52 11.79 -47.35
N GLY A 457 -2.46 12.07 -46.58
CA GLY A 457 -2.52 12.08 -45.11
C GLY A 457 -2.11 10.79 -44.41
N SER A 458 -1.53 9.83 -45.15
CA SER A 458 -0.91 8.61 -44.66
C SER A 458 0.62 8.67 -44.67
N VAL A 459 1.23 7.87 -43.80
CA VAL A 459 2.67 7.64 -43.72
C VAL A 459 2.92 6.16 -44.00
N ALA A 460 3.77 5.89 -44.98
CA ALA A 460 4.25 4.54 -45.26
C ALA A 460 5.68 4.39 -44.72
N LEU A 461 5.84 3.49 -43.77
CA LEU A 461 7.12 3.05 -43.23
C LEU A 461 7.54 1.78 -43.95
N HIS A 462 8.79 1.76 -44.38
CA HIS A 462 9.41 0.60 -45.01
C HIS A 462 10.64 0.25 -44.18
N PHE A 463 10.75 -1.02 -43.80
CA PHE A 463 11.93 -1.56 -43.14
C PHE A 463 12.54 -2.62 -44.05
N TYR A 464 13.84 -2.52 -44.30
CA TYR A 464 14.63 -3.57 -44.93
C TYR A 464 15.49 -4.22 -43.84
N LEU A 465 15.25 -5.50 -43.61
CA LEU A 465 15.84 -6.27 -42.52
C LEU A 465 16.76 -7.33 -43.08
N THR A 466 17.92 -7.53 -42.46
CA THR A 466 18.84 -8.63 -42.80
C THR A 466 19.26 -9.39 -41.56
N GLY A 467 19.39 -10.72 -41.69
CA GLY A 467 19.88 -11.62 -40.66
C GLY A 467 21.21 -12.28 -41.05
N SER A 468 21.99 -12.73 -40.07
CA SER A 468 23.20 -13.53 -40.29
C SER A 468 22.87 -14.96 -40.78
N HIS A 469 21.67 -15.44 -40.48
CA HIS A 469 21.10 -16.72 -40.92
C HIS A 469 19.71 -16.50 -41.54
N GLY A 470 19.12 -17.53 -42.15
CA GLY A 470 17.73 -17.43 -42.61
C GLY A 470 16.79 -17.22 -41.43
N PHE A 471 15.72 -16.45 -41.61
CA PHE A 471 14.81 -16.07 -40.52
C PHE A 471 14.06 -17.27 -39.90
N GLY A 472 14.14 -18.47 -40.47
CA GLY A 472 13.52 -19.67 -39.92
C GLY A 472 11.99 -19.70 -40.12
N ASP A 473 11.31 -20.60 -39.41
CA ASP A 473 9.86 -20.82 -39.54
C ASP A 473 9.07 -19.87 -38.62
N ILE A 474 9.16 -18.56 -38.90
CA ILE A 474 8.47 -17.51 -38.12
C ILE A 474 7.06 -17.28 -38.68
N ASP A 475 6.05 -17.22 -37.79
CA ASP A 475 4.70 -16.80 -38.16
C ASP A 475 4.68 -15.29 -38.46
N LEU A 476 4.97 -14.93 -39.71
CA LEU A 476 4.98 -13.56 -40.20
C LEU A 476 3.64 -12.84 -39.93
N ARG A 477 2.50 -13.56 -39.93
CA ARG A 477 1.19 -12.97 -39.64
C ARG A 477 1.04 -12.60 -38.16
N ALA A 478 1.68 -13.33 -37.25
CA ALA A 478 1.73 -12.94 -35.85
C ALA A 478 2.52 -11.64 -35.66
N VAL A 479 3.67 -11.52 -36.32
CA VAL A 479 4.49 -10.29 -36.30
C VAL A 479 3.74 -9.11 -36.92
N GLU A 480 3.04 -9.32 -38.04
CA GLU A 480 2.16 -8.31 -38.64
C GLU A 480 1.10 -7.80 -37.65
N ARG A 481 0.43 -8.69 -36.90
CA ARG A 481 -0.54 -8.31 -35.87
C ARG A 481 0.10 -7.50 -34.74
N ASP A 482 1.27 -7.91 -34.27
CA ASP A 482 1.99 -7.22 -33.20
C ASP A 482 2.37 -5.79 -33.62
N LEU A 483 2.76 -5.58 -34.90
CA LEU A 483 3.03 -4.25 -35.46
C LEU A 483 1.78 -3.37 -35.53
N VAL A 484 0.64 -3.94 -35.92
CA VAL A 484 -0.64 -3.21 -35.96
C VAL A 484 -1.08 -2.83 -34.54
N GLU A 485 -0.94 -3.74 -33.58
CA GLU A 485 -1.30 -3.50 -32.18
C GLU A 485 -0.42 -2.42 -31.54
N ALA A 486 0.89 -2.46 -31.76
CA ALA A 486 1.83 -1.44 -31.30
C ALA A 486 1.55 -0.05 -31.91
N GLY A 487 1.17 -0.01 -33.19
CA GLY A 487 0.81 1.25 -33.86
C GLY A 487 -0.55 1.81 -33.46
N THR A 488 -1.46 0.98 -32.91
CA THR A 488 -2.85 1.41 -32.64
C THR A 488 -2.91 2.28 -31.38
N PRO A 489 -3.43 3.52 -31.44
CA PRO A 489 -3.55 4.40 -30.27
C PRO A 489 -4.34 3.74 -29.14
N TRP A 490 -3.91 3.96 -27.89
CA TRP A 490 -4.51 3.32 -26.69
C TRP A 490 -6.04 3.46 -26.63
N ARG A 491 -6.59 4.61 -27.03
CA ARG A 491 -8.04 4.84 -27.08
C ARG A 491 -8.76 3.90 -28.05
N MET A 492 -8.19 3.66 -29.23
CA MET A 492 -8.77 2.73 -30.20
C MET A 492 -8.69 1.28 -29.71
N ARG A 493 -7.61 0.94 -28.99
CA ARG A 493 -7.50 -0.36 -28.30
C ARG A 493 -8.52 -0.50 -27.17
N LEU A 494 -8.78 0.54 -26.37
CA LEU A 494 -9.85 0.56 -25.36
C LEU A 494 -11.23 0.35 -26.00
N ARG A 495 -11.50 0.99 -27.14
CA ARG A 495 -12.76 0.79 -27.87
C ARG A 495 -12.94 -0.67 -28.29
N ARG A 496 -11.90 -1.30 -28.84
CA ARG A 496 -11.90 -2.72 -29.20
C ARG A 496 -12.10 -3.62 -27.96
N ALA A 497 -11.39 -3.34 -26.87
CA ALA A 497 -11.51 -4.10 -25.62
C ALA A 497 -12.93 -4.00 -25.01
N LEU A 498 -13.55 -2.82 -25.03
CA LEU A 498 -14.94 -2.63 -24.60
C LEU A 498 -15.92 -3.40 -25.50
N GLN A 499 -15.72 -3.39 -26.82
CA GLN A 499 -16.56 -4.16 -27.75
C GLN A 499 -16.43 -5.67 -27.54
N GLN A 500 -15.22 -6.16 -27.22
CA GLN A 500 -14.99 -7.57 -26.93
C GLN A 500 -15.55 -8.01 -25.57
N ALA A 501 -15.50 -7.15 -24.55
CA ALA A 501 -16.06 -7.44 -23.23
C ALA A 501 -17.60 -7.42 -23.24
N TYR A 502 -18.21 -6.69 -24.17
CA TYR A 502 -19.66 -6.52 -24.30
C TYR A 502 -20.14 -6.85 -25.73
N PRO A 503 -19.96 -8.10 -26.21
CA PRO A 503 -20.22 -8.47 -27.61
C PRO A 503 -21.71 -8.34 -27.98
N ASP A 504 -22.61 -8.64 -27.05
CA ASP A 504 -24.07 -8.57 -27.24
C ASP A 504 -24.68 -7.20 -26.88
N ALA A 505 -23.86 -6.24 -26.43
CA ALA A 505 -24.30 -4.94 -25.93
C ALA A 505 -23.50 -3.79 -26.56
N VAL A 506 -23.55 -3.70 -27.88
CA VAL A 506 -22.78 -2.73 -28.68
C VAL A 506 -23.06 -1.27 -28.27
N GLU A 507 -24.32 -0.93 -27.98
CA GLU A 507 -24.69 0.42 -27.50
C GLU A 507 -24.10 0.72 -26.11
N GLU A 508 -24.00 -0.29 -25.23
CA GLU A 508 -23.40 -0.15 -23.90
C GLU A 508 -21.89 0.09 -24.01
N ALA A 509 -21.21 -0.68 -24.87
CA ALA A 509 -19.78 -0.52 -25.13
C ALA A 509 -19.46 0.86 -25.70
N ALA A 510 -20.27 1.35 -26.65
CA ALA A 510 -20.11 2.69 -27.23
C ALA A 510 -20.34 3.79 -26.17
N ARG A 511 -21.41 3.68 -25.39
CA ARG A 511 -21.72 4.63 -24.31
C ARG A 511 -20.61 4.69 -23.26
N ARG A 512 -20.05 3.54 -22.86
CA ARG A 512 -18.92 3.46 -21.92
C ARG A 512 -17.66 4.08 -22.52
N PHE A 513 -17.38 3.81 -23.79
CA PHE A 513 -16.26 4.43 -24.49
C PHE A 513 -16.38 5.97 -24.47
N ASP A 514 -17.53 6.52 -24.87
CA ASP A 514 -17.74 7.96 -24.91
C ASP A 514 -17.60 8.62 -23.54
N GLN A 515 -18.05 7.92 -22.48
CA GLN A 515 -17.95 8.43 -21.10
C GLN A 515 -16.54 8.38 -20.51
N TRP A 516 -15.70 7.41 -20.91
CA TRP A 516 -14.43 7.12 -20.24
C TRP A 516 -13.18 7.40 -21.09
N ALA A 517 -13.27 7.45 -22.42
CA ALA A 517 -12.12 7.57 -23.32
C ALA A 517 -11.25 8.82 -23.07
N CYS A 518 -11.84 9.90 -22.57
CA CYS A 518 -11.14 11.15 -22.23
C CYS A 518 -10.82 11.30 -20.73
N ALA A 519 -11.27 10.37 -19.89
CA ALA A 519 -11.11 10.46 -18.44
C ALA A 519 -9.71 10.00 -17.97
N PHE A 520 -9.06 9.10 -18.71
CA PHE A 520 -7.73 8.58 -18.40
C PHE A 520 -6.63 9.53 -18.89
N GLY A 521 -5.70 9.91 -18.01
CA GLY A 521 -4.53 10.72 -18.35
C GLY A 521 -3.38 9.90 -18.93
N GLU A 522 -2.37 10.58 -19.48
CA GLU A 522 -1.22 9.95 -20.17
C GLU A 522 -0.52 8.90 -19.30
N GLY A 523 -0.20 9.23 -18.04
CA GLY A 523 0.44 8.28 -17.13
C GLY A 523 -0.36 6.99 -16.89
N TYR A 524 -1.70 7.04 -16.89
CA TYR A 524 -2.51 5.83 -16.76
C TYR A 524 -2.47 5.00 -18.06
N THR A 525 -2.54 5.66 -19.22
CA THR A 525 -2.52 4.98 -20.52
C THR A 525 -1.18 4.33 -20.86
N GLU A 526 -0.08 4.82 -20.26
CA GLU A 526 1.26 4.22 -20.38
C GLU A 526 1.40 2.93 -19.56
N HIS A 527 0.81 2.89 -18.36
CA HIS A 527 1.03 1.80 -17.40
C HIS A 527 -0.10 0.76 -17.36
N THR A 528 -1.24 1.01 -18.01
CA THR A 528 -2.42 0.14 -17.93
C THR A 528 -2.84 -0.39 -19.29
N HIS A 529 -2.97 -1.71 -19.39
CA HIS A 529 -3.45 -2.37 -20.60
C HIS A 529 -4.95 -2.05 -20.84
N PRO A 530 -5.40 -1.85 -22.09
CA PRO A 530 -6.81 -1.53 -22.37
C PRO A 530 -7.83 -2.53 -21.83
N ALA A 531 -7.49 -3.82 -21.77
CA ALA A 531 -8.35 -4.85 -21.16
C ALA A 531 -8.52 -4.65 -19.64
N ASP A 532 -7.44 -4.25 -18.96
CA ASP A 532 -7.44 -3.92 -17.54
C ASP A 532 -8.25 -2.66 -17.24
N ALA A 533 -8.20 -1.68 -18.16
CA ALA A 533 -9.01 -0.48 -18.06
C ALA A 533 -10.52 -0.76 -18.16
N VAL A 534 -10.96 -1.81 -18.85
CA VAL A 534 -12.38 -2.22 -18.85
C VAL A 534 -12.83 -2.66 -17.46
N VAL A 535 -12.02 -3.45 -16.75
CA VAL A 535 -12.30 -3.88 -15.37
C VAL A 535 -12.27 -2.68 -14.42
N ASP A 536 -11.30 -1.78 -14.59
CA ASP A 536 -11.21 -0.55 -13.81
C ASP A 536 -12.46 0.33 -13.99
N ILE A 537 -13.00 0.42 -15.22
CA ILE A 537 -14.25 1.14 -15.50
C ILE A 537 -15.40 0.56 -14.66
N ASP A 538 -15.53 -0.76 -14.56
CA ASP A 538 -16.58 -1.41 -13.77
C ASP A 538 -16.44 -1.09 -12.27
N HIS A 539 -15.23 -1.12 -11.73
CA HIS A 539 -14.98 -0.73 -10.35
C HIS A 539 -15.26 0.75 -10.10
N LEU A 540 -14.81 1.63 -10.98
CA LEU A 540 -15.03 3.08 -10.89
C LEU A 540 -16.52 3.44 -10.97
N GLN A 541 -17.31 2.75 -11.81
CA GLN A 541 -18.76 2.92 -11.84
C GLN A 541 -19.42 2.54 -10.51
N GLN A 542 -18.97 1.46 -9.87
CA GLN A 542 -19.50 1.07 -8.56
C GLN A 542 -19.14 2.07 -7.47
N VAL A 543 -17.91 2.60 -7.47
CA VAL A 543 -17.48 3.66 -6.56
C VAL A 543 -18.35 4.91 -6.73
N LEU A 544 -18.65 5.31 -7.97
CA LEU A 544 -19.55 6.43 -8.25
C LEU A 544 -20.99 6.18 -7.77
N ALA A 545 -21.46 4.94 -7.81
CA ALA A 545 -22.84 4.60 -7.44
C ALA A 545 -23.08 4.58 -5.92
N ASN A 546 -22.09 4.15 -5.12
CA ASN A 546 -22.27 3.93 -3.68
C ASN A 546 -21.30 4.71 -2.77
N GLY A 547 -20.32 5.40 -3.35
CA GLY A 547 -19.31 6.19 -2.61
C GLY A 547 -18.27 5.36 -1.85
N ALA A 548 -18.31 4.03 -1.92
CA ALA A 548 -17.44 3.15 -1.15
C ALA A 548 -16.17 2.77 -1.94
N THR A 549 -15.02 2.82 -1.27
CA THR A 549 -13.74 2.37 -1.83
C THR A 549 -13.81 0.90 -2.26
N ARG A 550 -13.28 0.60 -3.45
CA ARG A 550 -13.21 -0.76 -4.01
C ARG A 550 -11.76 -1.21 -4.13
N PHE A 551 -11.57 -2.52 -4.12
CA PHE A 551 -10.27 -3.17 -4.20
C PHE A 551 -10.36 -4.31 -5.22
N ASP A 552 -9.31 -4.51 -5.99
CA ASP A 552 -9.16 -5.66 -6.88
C ASP A 552 -7.72 -6.15 -6.87
N LEU A 553 -7.53 -7.46 -7.03
CA LEU A 553 -6.21 -8.09 -7.11
C LEU A 553 -6.15 -8.93 -8.37
N ARG A 554 -5.17 -8.66 -9.23
CA ARG A 554 -5.00 -9.31 -10.53
C ARG A 554 -3.58 -9.87 -10.69
N PRO A 555 -3.38 -10.98 -11.40
CA PRO A 555 -2.03 -11.42 -11.76
C PRO A 555 -1.35 -10.38 -12.66
N ASP A 556 -0.03 -10.20 -12.51
CA ASP A 556 0.75 -9.40 -13.45
C ASP A 556 1.04 -10.25 -14.71
N PRO A 557 0.70 -9.79 -15.92
CA PRO A 557 0.89 -10.57 -17.15
C PRO A 557 2.37 -10.75 -17.52
N SER A 558 3.26 -9.86 -17.05
CA SER A 558 4.69 -9.87 -17.36
C SER A 558 5.52 -10.69 -16.37
N ASP A 559 5.01 -10.86 -15.14
CA ASP A 559 5.73 -11.55 -14.06
C ASP A 559 4.78 -12.44 -13.26
N ARG A 560 5.03 -13.75 -13.29
CA ARG A 560 4.20 -14.74 -12.59
C ARG A 560 4.33 -14.63 -11.08
N ASP A 561 5.38 -14.03 -10.53
CA ASP A 561 5.57 -13.89 -9.08
C ASP A 561 4.98 -12.60 -8.51
N VAL A 562 4.37 -11.78 -9.38
CA VAL A 562 3.79 -10.47 -9.04
C VAL A 562 2.28 -10.46 -9.31
N ALA A 563 1.56 -9.70 -8.49
CA ALA A 563 0.16 -9.35 -8.71
C ALA A 563 -0.01 -7.83 -8.59
N THR A 564 -1.05 -7.27 -9.21
CA THR A 564 -1.42 -5.85 -9.06
C THR A 564 -2.64 -5.73 -8.16
N LEU A 565 -2.48 -5.05 -7.03
CA LEU A 565 -3.55 -4.63 -6.13
C LEU A 565 -4.01 -3.21 -6.52
N SER A 566 -5.21 -3.09 -7.06
CA SER A 566 -5.83 -1.83 -7.45
C SER A 566 -6.80 -1.34 -6.36
N ILE A 567 -6.74 -0.05 -6.03
CA ILE A 567 -7.59 0.63 -5.04
C ILE A 567 -8.29 1.79 -5.74
N TYR A 568 -9.63 1.76 -5.74
CA TYR A 568 -10.48 2.73 -6.42
C TYR A 568 -11.26 3.56 -5.38
N SER A 569 -11.12 4.88 -5.40
CA SER A 569 -11.77 5.78 -4.44
C SER A 569 -12.17 7.13 -5.06
N ILE A 570 -13.13 7.81 -4.42
CA ILE A 570 -13.49 9.21 -4.72
C ILE A 570 -12.47 10.15 -4.07
N GLU A 571 -12.21 9.94 -2.77
CA GLU A 571 -11.21 10.72 -2.05
C GLU A 571 -9.81 10.15 -2.32
N PRO A 572 -8.82 11.01 -2.60
CA PRO A 572 -7.44 10.58 -2.80
C PRO A 572 -6.89 10.01 -1.48
N LEU A 573 -6.58 8.71 -1.50
CA LEU A 573 -5.97 8.03 -0.37
C LEU A 573 -4.45 8.27 -0.36
N MET A 574 -3.96 8.82 0.75
CA MET A 574 -2.51 9.03 0.94
C MET A 574 -1.79 7.70 1.10
N LEU A 575 -0.57 7.62 0.58
CA LEU A 575 0.23 6.40 0.68
C LEU A 575 0.51 5.99 2.13
N THR A 576 0.71 6.97 3.01
CA THR A 576 0.89 6.78 4.45
C THR A 576 -0.32 6.14 5.13
N ALA A 577 -1.50 6.18 4.50
CA ALA A 577 -2.69 5.47 4.97
C ALA A 577 -2.81 4.05 4.37
N ILE A 578 -2.29 3.83 3.15
CA ILE A 578 -2.44 2.55 2.42
C ILE A 578 -1.39 1.52 2.87
N LEU A 579 -0.10 1.89 2.85
CA LEU A 579 0.99 0.92 3.09
C LEU A 579 0.90 0.22 4.45
N PRO A 580 0.59 0.90 5.56
CA PRO A 580 0.47 0.22 6.85
C PRO A 580 -0.61 -0.87 6.87
N VAL A 581 -1.71 -0.66 6.14
CA VAL A 581 -2.81 -1.63 6.06
C VAL A 581 -2.38 -2.86 5.26
N VAL A 582 -1.73 -2.64 4.11
CA VAL A 582 -1.26 -3.71 3.21
C VAL A 582 -0.16 -4.54 3.89
N ASP A 583 0.79 -3.91 4.57
CA ASP A 583 1.84 -4.60 5.33
C ASP A 583 1.26 -5.43 6.50
N GLN A 584 0.24 -4.91 7.18
CA GLN A 584 -0.44 -5.64 8.25
C GLN A 584 -1.24 -6.85 7.75
N LEU A 585 -1.55 -6.93 6.45
CA LEU A 585 -2.11 -8.13 5.81
C LEU A 585 -1.01 -9.10 5.34
N GLY A 586 0.26 -8.74 5.48
CA GLY A 586 1.40 -9.57 5.09
C GLY A 586 1.74 -9.48 3.60
N VAL A 587 1.24 -8.45 2.92
CA VAL A 587 1.45 -8.25 1.48
C VAL A 587 2.64 -7.33 1.27
N VAL A 588 3.64 -7.80 0.51
CA VAL A 588 4.86 -7.04 0.22
C VAL A 588 4.67 -6.25 -1.07
N VAL A 589 4.82 -4.93 -0.99
CA VAL A 589 4.70 -4.02 -2.15
C VAL A 589 6.06 -3.81 -2.80
N ALA A 590 6.17 -4.08 -4.09
CA ALA A 590 7.37 -3.86 -4.91
C ALA A 590 7.38 -2.44 -5.52
N GLU A 591 6.27 -2.03 -6.13
CA GLU A 591 6.15 -0.75 -6.82
C GLU A 591 4.75 -0.16 -6.64
N GLN A 592 4.61 1.14 -6.90
CA GLN A 592 3.35 1.85 -6.79
C GLN A 592 3.19 2.86 -7.93
N HIS A 593 1.96 2.93 -8.44
CA HIS A 593 1.50 4.03 -9.28
C HIS A 593 0.17 4.59 -8.76
N ALA A 594 -0.02 5.90 -8.87
CA ALA A 594 -1.25 6.59 -8.47
C ALA A 594 -1.75 7.44 -9.62
N PHE A 595 -3.00 7.22 -10.03
CA PHE A 595 -3.60 7.85 -11.19
C PHE A 595 -4.85 8.63 -10.80
N THR A 596 -4.96 9.85 -11.32
CA THR A 596 -6.15 10.69 -11.19
C THR A 596 -7.00 10.57 -12.44
N ILE A 597 -8.25 10.15 -12.29
CA ILE A 597 -9.20 9.98 -13.39
C ILE A 597 -10.09 11.21 -13.48
N ARG A 598 -10.03 11.90 -14.64
CA ARG A 598 -10.68 13.19 -14.91
C ARG A 598 -12.17 13.00 -15.23
N ARG A 599 -12.96 12.70 -14.21
CA ARG A 599 -14.44 12.61 -14.25
C ARG A 599 -15.03 13.42 -13.10
N ALA A 600 -16.32 13.74 -13.12
CA ALA A 600 -16.99 14.42 -12.01
C ALA A 600 -17.85 13.43 -11.21
N PRO A 601 -17.68 13.31 -9.87
CA PRO A 601 -16.53 13.79 -9.09
C PRO A 601 -15.22 13.14 -9.53
N THR A 602 -14.08 13.79 -9.23
CA THR A 602 -12.75 13.24 -9.54
C THR A 602 -12.54 11.93 -8.82
N LEU A 603 -11.98 10.93 -9.50
CA LEU A 603 -11.71 9.60 -8.96
C LEU A 603 -10.20 9.33 -8.94
N THR A 604 -9.77 8.43 -8.07
CA THR A 604 -8.38 7.98 -8.00
C THR A 604 -8.28 6.47 -8.11
N VAL A 605 -7.28 6.02 -8.87
CA VAL A 605 -6.87 4.61 -8.98
C VAL A 605 -5.44 4.50 -8.49
N ASN A 606 -5.22 3.82 -7.37
CA ASN A 606 -3.89 3.49 -6.87
C ASN A 606 -3.60 2.03 -7.18
N THR A 607 -2.52 1.75 -7.90
CA THR A 607 -2.09 0.39 -8.24
C THR A 607 -0.79 0.07 -7.52
N LEU A 608 -0.79 -1.00 -6.74
CA LEU A 608 0.38 -1.52 -6.03
C LEU A 608 0.79 -2.84 -6.67
N ARG A 609 2.03 -2.94 -7.16
CA ARG A 609 2.59 -4.22 -7.57
C ARG A 609 3.06 -4.94 -6.30
N VAL A 610 2.55 -6.14 -6.08
CA VAL A 610 2.75 -6.92 -4.85
C VAL A 610 3.35 -8.28 -5.14
N LEU A 611 4.27 -8.74 -4.30
CA LEU A 611 4.89 -10.06 -4.42
C LEU A 611 3.93 -11.14 -3.91
N ARG A 612 3.81 -12.25 -4.65
CA ARG A 612 2.87 -13.32 -4.30
C ARG A 612 3.27 -14.15 -3.08
N GLY A 613 4.57 -14.39 -2.87
CA GLY A 613 5.09 -15.11 -1.70
C GLY A 613 4.49 -16.51 -1.48
N ASP A 614 4.79 -17.12 -0.33
CA ASP A 614 4.19 -18.37 0.16
C ASP A 614 3.46 -18.07 1.49
N PRO A 615 2.13 -18.26 1.61
CA PRO A 615 1.20 -18.82 0.62
C PRO A 615 0.76 -17.81 -0.45
N ASP A 616 0.46 -18.33 -1.63
CA ASP A 616 0.05 -17.55 -2.81
C ASP A 616 -1.17 -16.64 -2.53
N ILE A 617 -0.97 -15.32 -2.64
CA ILE A 617 -2.02 -14.32 -2.40
C ILE A 617 -3.19 -14.40 -3.39
N LEU A 618 -2.98 -14.90 -4.62
CA LEU A 618 -4.05 -15.00 -5.61
C LEU A 618 -5.08 -16.08 -5.23
N ASP A 619 -4.64 -17.18 -4.61
CA ASP A 619 -5.53 -18.18 -3.99
C ASP A 619 -6.43 -17.58 -2.92
N GLN A 620 -5.99 -16.49 -2.28
CA GLN A 620 -6.69 -15.79 -1.21
C GLN A 620 -7.24 -14.42 -1.63
N ARG A 621 -7.32 -14.16 -2.95
CA ARG A 621 -7.80 -12.89 -3.53
C ARG A 621 -9.07 -12.38 -2.85
N ASP A 622 -10.11 -13.21 -2.79
CA ASP A 622 -11.41 -12.79 -2.27
C ASP A 622 -11.35 -12.46 -0.77
N ASN A 623 -10.55 -13.20 0.00
CA ASN A 623 -10.35 -12.91 1.42
C ASN A 623 -9.60 -11.59 1.61
N LEU A 624 -8.54 -11.36 0.84
CA LEU A 624 -7.73 -10.14 0.90
C LEU A 624 -8.54 -8.90 0.50
N VAL A 625 -9.24 -8.94 -0.63
CA VAL A 625 -10.08 -7.84 -1.13
C VAL A 625 -11.18 -7.50 -0.14
N ARG A 626 -11.85 -8.50 0.45
CA ARG A 626 -12.89 -8.28 1.47
C ARG A 626 -12.30 -7.74 2.77
N ALA A 627 -11.11 -8.16 3.17
CA ALA A 627 -10.43 -7.64 4.36
C ALA A 627 -10.02 -6.17 4.19
N LEU A 628 -9.43 -5.81 3.04
CA LEU A 628 -9.15 -4.42 2.71
C LEU A 628 -10.42 -3.57 2.75
N GLY A 629 -11.49 -4.04 2.11
CA GLY A 629 -12.81 -3.39 2.19
C GLY A 629 -13.31 -3.22 3.62
N ALA A 630 -13.11 -4.22 4.49
CA ALA A 630 -13.51 -4.15 5.90
C ALA A 630 -12.66 -3.17 6.72
N VAL A 631 -11.35 -3.09 6.49
CA VAL A 631 -10.46 -2.15 7.20
C VAL A 631 -10.75 -0.72 6.79
N PHE A 632 -10.84 -0.44 5.50
CA PHE A 632 -11.12 0.92 5.00
C PHE A 632 -12.54 1.38 5.34
N ALA A 633 -13.51 0.47 5.43
CA ALA A 633 -14.85 0.76 5.95
C ALA A 633 -14.92 0.76 7.50
N ARG A 634 -13.78 0.65 8.21
CA ARG A 634 -13.68 0.61 9.68
C ARG A 634 -14.52 -0.50 10.36
N ARG A 635 -14.82 -1.58 9.64
CA ARG A 635 -15.48 -2.79 10.17
C ARG A 635 -14.50 -3.75 10.86
N MET A 636 -13.21 -3.63 10.54
CA MET A 636 -12.13 -4.39 11.14
C MET A 636 -10.98 -3.46 11.47
N ARG A 637 -10.30 -3.68 12.59
CA ARG A 637 -9.09 -2.93 12.94
C ARG A 637 -7.92 -3.36 12.06
N SER A 638 -7.04 -2.41 11.76
CA SER A 638 -5.75 -2.69 11.14
C SER A 638 -4.70 -2.97 12.23
N ASP A 639 -4.33 -4.23 12.42
CA ASP A 639 -3.23 -4.68 13.27
C ASP A 639 -2.52 -5.90 12.68
N ARG A 640 -1.40 -6.33 13.28
CA ARG A 640 -0.57 -7.43 12.78
C ARG A 640 -1.30 -8.78 12.75
N LEU A 641 -2.40 -8.95 13.49
CA LEU A 641 -3.21 -10.17 13.44
C LEU A 641 -3.81 -10.39 12.05
N ASN A 642 -4.02 -9.33 11.26
CA ASN A 642 -4.53 -9.42 9.89
C ASN A 642 -3.64 -10.29 8.98
N ARG A 643 -2.34 -10.43 9.29
CA ARG A 643 -1.42 -11.29 8.55
C ARG A 643 -1.83 -12.75 8.55
N ILE A 644 -2.63 -13.21 9.51
CA ILE A 644 -3.07 -14.61 9.60
C ILE A 644 -4.05 -15.00 8.50
N LEU A 645 -4.68 -14.01 7.86
CA LEU A 645 -5.69 -14.21 6.82
C LEU A 645 -5.20 -15.12 5.69
N ILE A 646 -3.97 -14.90 5.23
CA ILE A 646 -3.36 -15.62 4.11
C ILE A 646 -2.90 -17.03 4.54
N PRO A 647 -2.01 -17.21 5.54
CA PRO A 647 -1.51 -18.53 5.94
C PRO A 647 -2.61 -19.44 6.53
N ALA A 648 -3.54 -18.90 7.32
CA ALA A 648 -4.66 -19.69 7.83
C ALA A 648 -5.86 -19.76 6.86
N ARG A 649 -5.78 -19.12 5.67
CA ARG A 649 -6.86 -18.99 4.66
C ARG A 649 -8.21 -18.64 5.31
N LEU A 650 -8.23 -17.65 6.20
CA LEU A 650 -9.40 -17.23 6.98
C LEU A 650 -9.96 -15.91 6.47
N GLY A 651 -11.28 -15.84 6.23
CA GLY A 651 -11.93 -14.56 5.98
C GLY A 651 -11.87 -13.60 7.17
N TRP A 652 -11.89 -12.29 6.90
CA TRP A 652 -11.68 -11.23 7.90
C TRP A 652 -12.58 -11.33 9.15
N ARG A 653 -13.83 -11.78 9.01
CA ARG A 653 -14.76 -11.96 10.15
C ARG A 653 -14.27 -13.03 11.13
N LYS A 654 -13.68 -14.13 10.63
CA LYS A 654 -13.11 -15.20 11.48
C LYS A 654 -11.86 -14.69 12.20
N VAL A 655 -11.03 -13.89 11.53
CA VAL A 655 -9.89 -13.21 12.16
C VAL A 655 -10.36 -12.28 13.29
N ASP A 656 -11.49 -11.59 13.09
CA ASP A 656 -12.04 -10.70 14.12
C ASP A 656 -12.62 -11.44 15.33
N VAL A 657 -13.09 -12.68 15.17
CA VAL A 657 -13.43 -13.57 16.31
C VAL A 657 -12.18 -13.88 17.15
N LEU A 658 -11.07 -14.22 16.50
CA LEU A 658 -9.80 -14.45 17.20
C LEU A 658 -9.32 -13.17 17.90
N ARG A 659 -9.48 -12.01 17.24
CA ARG A 659 -9.21 -10.71 17.86
C ARG A 659 -10.06 -10.47 19.10
N ALA A 660 -11.35 -10.82 19.06
CA ALA A 660 -12.23 -10.70 20.20
C ALA A 660 -11.79 -11.58 21.38
N TYR A 661 -11.42 -12.84 21.12
CA TYR A 661 -10.89 -13.72 22.18
C TYR A 661 -9.55 -13.23 22.73
N HIS A 662 -8.66 -12.70 21.88
CA HIS A 662 -7.43 -12.07 22.34
C HIS A 662 -7.70 -10.87 23.27
N ASN A 663 -8.58 -9.97 22.85
CA ASN A 663 -8.87 -8.77 23.62
C ASN A 663 -9.58 -9.11 24.94
N TYR A 664 -10.47 -10.11 24.93
CA TYR A 664 -11.07 -10.64 26.15
C TYR A 664 -10.03 -11.29 27.08
N SER A 665 -9.09 -12.10 26.55
CA SER A 665 -8.07 -12.74 27.40
C SER A 665 -7.14 -11.71 28.07
N ARG A 666 -6.83 -10.60 27.40
CA ARG A 666 -6.10 -9.47 28.02
C ARG A 666 -6.83 -8.93 29.25
N GLN A 667 -8.16 -8.81 29.19
CA GLN A 667 -8.98 -8.34 30.31
C GLN A 667 -9.04 -9.33 31.50
N LEU A 668 -8.60 -10.57 31.31
CA LEU A 668 -8.45 -11.56 32.38
C LEU A 668 -7.07 -11.48 33.08
N GLY A 669 -6.19 -10.56 32.67
CA GLY A 669 -4.86 -10.40 33.27
C GLY A 669 -3.79 -11.35 32.72
N HIS A 670 -3.99 -11.93 31.52
CA HIS A 670 -2.98 -12.77 30.88
C HIS A 670 -1.71 -11.95 30.61
N GLN A 671 -0.54 -12.50 30.99
CA GLN A 671 0.74 -11.78 30.94
C GLN A 671 1.39 -11.70 29.55
N ALA A 672 0.87 -12.45 28.57
CA ALA A 672 1.43 -12.44 27.22
C ALA A 672 1.19 -11.09 26.52
N THR A 673 2.23 -10.54 25.89
CA THR A 673 2.10 -9.29 25.13
C THR A 673 1.26 -9.50 23.87
N THR A 674 0.58 -8.45 23.41
CA THR A 674 -0.20 -8.45 22.16
C THR A 674 0.63 -8.96 20.98
N GLU A 675 1.89 -8.53 20.88
CA GLU A 675 2.78 -8.96 19.79
C GLU A 675 3.08 -10.46 19.85
N MET A 676 3.33 -11.02 21.05
CA MET A 676 3.59 -12.44 21.22
C MET A 676 2.37 -13.29 20.84
N VAL A 677 1.16 -12.89 21.26
CA VAL A 677 -0.08 -13.60 20.90
C VAL A 677 -0.29 -13.57 19.39
N GLN A 678 -0.18 -12.40 18.77
CA GLN A 678 -0.34 -12.26 17.32
C GLN A 678 0.69 -13.09 16.56
N LYS A 679 1.96 -13.06 16.97
CA LYS A 679 3.04 -13.87 16.38
C LYS A 679 2.74 -15.36 16.50
N THR A 680 2.34 -15.82 17.69
CA THR A 680 2.04 -17.23 17.96
C THR A 680 0.93 -17.75 17.05
N LEU A 681 -0.18 -17.02 16.93
CA LEU A 681 -1.28 -17.41 16.05
C LEU A 681 -0.87 -17.44 14.57
N ILE A 682 -0.04 -16.49 14.13
CA ILE A 682 0.46 -16.44 12.75
C ILE A 682 1.40 -17.62 12.44
N VAL A 683 2.31 -17.95 13.37
CA VAL A 683 3.25 -19.08 13.22
C VAL A 683 2.50 -20.41 13.20
N HIS A 684 1.53 -20.59 14.11
CA HIS A 684 0.70 -21.80 14.19
C HIS A 684 -0.59 -21.64 13.37
N ALA A 685 -0.46 -21.30 12.09
CA ALA A 685 -1.60 -21.01 11.21
C ALA A 685 -2.56 -22.19 11.02
N SER A 686 -2.06 -23.43 11.01
CA SER A 686 -2.88 -24.65 10.94
C SER A 686 -3.75 -24.82 12.19
N TYR A 687 -3.16 -24.67 13.38
CA TYR A 687 -3.89 -24.68 14.64
C TYR A 687 -4.96 -23.57 14.68
N THR A 688 -4.59 -22.37 14.26
CA THR A 688 -5.53 -21.23 14.25
C THR A 688 -6.69 -21.43 13.28
N ARG A 689 -6.46 -22.07 12.13
CA ARG A 689 -7.54 -22.50 11.23
C ARG A 689 -8.48 -23.49 11.95
N ASN A 690 -7.92 -24.51 12.60
CA ASN A 690 -8.70 -25.52 13.32
C ASN A 690 -9.50 -24.90 14.49
N LEU A 691 -8.98 -23.88 15.19
CA LEU A 691 -9.76 -23.10 16.17
C LEU A 691 -10.96 -22.40 15.53
N ALA A 692 -10.76 -21.77 14.38
CA ALA A 692 -11.84 -21.08 13.67
C ALA A 692 -12.89 -22.08 13.12
N ASP A 693 -12.46 -23.27 12.73
CA ASP A 693 -13.34 -24.35 12.30
C ASP A 693 -14.09 -24.98 13.47
N LEU A 694 -13.45 -25.16 14.64
CA LEU A 694 -14.13 -25.53 15.88
C LEU A 694 -15.22 -24.51 16.24
N PHE A 695 -14.91 -23.22 16.17
CA PHE A 695 -15.90 -22.16 16.40
C PHE A 695 -17.09 -22.25 15.40
N HIS A 696 -16.82 -22.55 14.13
CA HIS A 696 -17.87 -22.78 13.13
C HIS A 696 -18.72 -24.02 13.43
N VAL A 697 -18.09 -25.16 13.70
CA VAL A 697 -18.78 -26.41 14.01
C VAL A 697 -19.65 -26.25 15.26
N ARG A 698 -19.23 -25.48 16.26
CA ARG A 698 -20.04 -25.24 17.47
C ARG A 698 -21.26 -24.35 17.20
N PHE A 699 -21.06 -23.21 16.55
CA PHE A 699 -22.03 -22.12 16.61
C PHE A 699 -22.82 -21.87 15.33
N ASP A 700 -22.38 -22.34 14.16
CA ASP A 700 -23.06 -22.07 12.90
C ASP A 700 -24.41 -22.82 12.81
N PRO A 701 -25.55 -22.09 12.79
CA PRO A 701 -26.87 -22.71 12.69
C PRO A 701 -27.17 -23.25 11.29
N ALA A 702 -26.45 -22.81 10.25
CA ALA A 702 -26.70 -23.21 8.86
C ALA A 702 -26.03 -24.54 8.46
N GLN A 703 -25.12 -25.05 9.30
CA GLN A 703 -24.46 -26.33 9.05
C GLN A 703 -25.46 -27.49 9.06
N PRO A 704 -25.42 -28.41 8.08
CA PRO A 704 -26.39 -29.50 7.91
C PRO A 704 -26.16 -30.67 8.89
N TYR A 705 -25.44 -30.47 9.99
CA TYR A 705 -25.16 -31.52 10.98
C TYR A 705 -26.30 -31.64 11.99
N ASP A 706 -26.74 -32.86 12.24
CA ASP A 706 -27.50 -33.19 13.44
C ASP A 706 -26.61 -33.03 14.70
N GLU A 707 -27.23 -33.09 15.88
CA GLU A 707 -26.52 -32.83 17.13
C GLU A 707 -25.41 -33.86 17.41
N THR A 708 -25.63 -35.12 17.04
CA THR A 708 -24.67 -36.20 17.24
C THR A 708 -23.45 -36.03 16.34
N THR A 709 -23.65 -35.74 15.06
CA THR A 709 -22.57 -35.52 14.08
C THR A 709 -21.76 -34.28 14.44
N ARG A 710 -22.44 -33.22 14.92
CA ARG A 710 -21.77 -32.00 15.39
C ARG A 710 -20.91 -32.27 16.61
N ALA A 711 -21.43 -32.98 17.61
CA ALA A 711 -20.68 -33.35 18.80
C ALA A 711 -19.48 -34.25 18.47
N GLU A 712 -19.60 -35.15 17.49
CA GLU A 712 -18.49 -35.98 17.02
C GLU A 712 -17.39 -35.14 16.37
N ARG A 713 -17.75 -34.26 15.43
CA ARG A 713 -16.79 -33.35 14.79
C ARG A 713 -16.14 -32.40 15.78
N GLU A 714 -16.90 -31.90 16.75
CA GLU A 714 -16.35 -31.07 17.82
C GLU A 714 -15.31 -31.84 18.64
N ARG A 715 -15.60 -33.09 19.03
CA ARG A 715 -14.65 -33.95 19.74
C ARG A 715 -13.40 -34.22 18.92
N GLN A 716 -13.57 -34.52 17.63
CA GLN A 716 -12.46 -34.75 16.71
C GLN A 716 -11.55 -33.51 16.62
N LEU A 717 -12.12 -32.33 16.33
CA LEU A 717 -11.35 -31.09 16.23
C LEU A 717 -10.64 -30.73 17.54
N VAL A 718 -11.29 -30.96 18.69
CA VAL A 718 -10.65 -30.76 20.00
C VAL A 718 -9.50 -31.74 20.21
N GLY A 719 -9.66 -33.01 19.80
CA GLY A 719 -8.57 -34.00 19.81
C GLY A 719 -7.40 -33.56 18.94
N ASP A 720 -7.65 -33.22 17.68
CA ASP A 720 -6.62 -32.76 16.73
C ASP A 720 -5.88 -31.50 17.24
N LEU A 721 -6.60 -30.58 17.91
CA LEU A 721 -5.99 -29.40 18.53
C LEU A 721 -5.11 -29.78 19.72
N LEU A 722 -5.56 -30.68 20.60
CA LEU A 722 -4.76 -31.13 21.74
C LEU A 722 -3.51 -31.90 21.29
N ASP A 723 -3.63 -32.78 20.29
CA ASP A 723 -2.50 -33.52 19.72
C ASP A 723 -1.48 -32.56 19.09
N TYR A 724 -1.93 -31.48 18.43
CA TYR A 724 -1.03 -30.44 17.89
C TYR A 724 -0.27 -29.70 19.00
N LEU A 725 -0.88 -29.50 20.18
CA LEU A 725 -0.22 -28.82 21.30
C LEU A 725 0.95 -29.64 21.86
N ASP A 726 0.90 -30.97 21.78
CA ASP A 726 1.99 -31.84 22.23
C ASP A 726 3.30 -31.62 21.41
N ASP A 727 3.19 -31.13 20.18
CA ASP A 727 4.32 -30.80 19.30
C ASP A 727 4.84 -29.34 19.49
N VAL A 728 4.18 -28.51 20.32
CA VAL A 728 4.57 -27.11 20.55
C VAL A 728 5.68 -27.03 21.60
N ASN A 729 6.90 -26.70 21.17
CA ASN A 729 8.09 -26.69 22.03
C ASN A 729 8.15 -25.53 23.05
N SER A 730 7.41 -24.43 22.80
CA SER A 730 7.42 -23.25 23.67
C SER A 730 6.24 -23.28 24.63
N TYR A 731 6.53 -23.32 25.94
CA TYR A 731 5.52 -23.26 26.99
C TYR A 731 4.61 -22.02 26.89
N GLU A 732 5.16 -20.87 26.51
CA GLU A 732 4.38 -19.65 26.34
C GLU A 732 3.43 -19.74 25.14
N GLU A 733 3.88 -20.35 24.04
CA GLU A 733 3.06 -20.54 22.83
C GLU A 733 1.94 -21.56 23.10
N ASP A 734 2.24 -22.68 23.75
CA ASP A 734 1.23 -23.67 24.19
C ASP A 734 0.16 -23.01 25.06
N ARG A 735 0.57 -22.26 26.09
CA ARG A 735 -0.38 -21.57 26.98
C ARG A 735 -1.30 -20.64 26.19
N ILE A 736 -0.76 -19.83 25.26
CA ILE A 736 -1.55 -18.93 24.42
C ILE A 736 -2.57 -19.73 23.60
N LEU A 737 -2.13 -20.76 22.88
CA LEU A 737 -2.99 -21.56 22.01
C LEU A 737 -4.08 -22.30 22.80
N ARG A 738 -3.75 -22.79 23.99
CA ARG A 738 -4.68 -23.44 24.92
C ARG A 738 -5.72 -22.48 25.47
N THR A 739 -5.33 -21.24 25.82
CA THR A 739 -6.29 -20.19 26.23
C THR A 739 -7.38 -19.97 25.17
N PHE A 740 -7.04 -19.93 23.88
CA PHE A 740 -8.04 -19.75 22.81
C PHE A 740 -9.00 -20.94 22.71
N LEU A 741 -8.48 -22.17 22.80
CA LEU A 741 -9.30 -23.37 22.83
C LEU A 741 -10.28 -23.34 24.01
N ASP A 742 -9.79 -23.00 25.20
CA ASP A 742 -10.59 -22.92 26.42
C ASP A 742 -11.69 -21.86 26.34
N LEU A 743 -11.38 -20.66 25.82
CA LEU A 743 -12.36 -19.59 25.66
C LEU A 743 -13.46 -19.94 24.63
N ILE A 744 -13.10 -20.59 23.52
CA ILE A 744 -14.08 -21.07 22.53
C ILE A 744 -15.00 -22.12 23.16
N ARG A 745 -14.46 -23.05 23.95
CA ARG A 745 -15.24 -24.08 24.64
C ARG A 745 -16.13 -23.52 25.74
N ALA A 746 -15.67 -22.49 26.46
CA ALA A 746 -16.43 -21.80 27.50
C ALA A 746 -17.52 -20.87 26.94
N THR A 747 -17.48 -20.53 25.65
CA THR A 747 -18.52 -19.75 25.00
C THR A 747 -19.81 -20.58 24.86
N VAL A 748 -20.94 -20.04 25.32
CA VAL A 748 -22.25 -20.71 25.30
C VAL A 748 -23.21 -20.13 24.25
N ARG A 749 -23.02 -18.87 23.84
CA ARG A 749 -23.78 -18.22 22.75
C ARG A 749 -22.91 -17.19 22.03
N THR A 750 -23.18 -16.97 20.75
CA THR A 750 -22.55 -15.89 19.98
C THR A 750 -23.49 -15.28 18.96
N SER A 751 -23.38 -13.97 18.72
CA SER A 751 -24.11 -13.26 17.67
C SER A 751 -23.43 -13.31 16.29
N PHE A 752 -22.30 -13.99 16.15
CA PHE A 752 -21.48 -13.98 14.92
C PHE A 752 -22.24 -14.30 13.62
N TYR A 753 -23.21 -15.23 13.66
CA TYR A 753 -24.01 -15.63 12.49
C TYR A 753 -25.25 -14.76 12.27
N ARG A 754 -25.62 -13.94 13.26
CA ARG A 754 -26.73 -13.03 13.16
C ARG A 754 -26.42 -11.96 12.11
N ARG A 755 -27.38 -11.71 11.24
CA ARG A 755 -27.36 -10.59 10.28
C ARG A 755 -28.40 -9.56 10.71
N HIS A 756 -28.01 -8.30 10.74
CA HIS A 756 -28.91 -7.20 11.04
C HIS A 756 -29.29 -6.48 9.75
N ASP A 757 -30.57 -6.17 9.59
CA ASP A 757 -31.11 -5.43 8.44
C ASP A 757 -30.97 -3.90 8.60
N ASP A 758 -30.49 -3.44 9.76
CA ASP A 758 -30.48 -2.04 10.21
C ASP A 758 -29.24 -1.23 9.79
N GLY A 759 -28.33 -1.83 9.01
CA GLY A 759 -27.12 -1.18 8.54
C GLY A 759 -26.00 -1.04 9.58
N VAL A 760 -26.09 -1.71 10.75
CA VAL A 760 -24.96 -1.77 11.69
C VAL A 760 -23.85 -2.67 11.09
N ASP A 761 -22.69 -2.06 10.87
CA ASP A 761 -21.69 -2.54 9.92
C ASP A 761 -21.02 -3.89 10.29
N HIS A 762 -20.65 -4.11 11.55
CA HIS A 762 -20.24 -5.42 12.12
C HIS A 762 -19.88 -5.30 13.61
N TYR A 763 -20.50 -6.09 14.48
CA TYR A 763 -20.02 -6.39 15.83
C TYR A 763 -20.25 -7.87 16.13
N LEU A 764 -19.62 -8.37 17.20
CA LEU A 764 -19.84 -9.73 17.67
C LEU A 764 -19.94 -9.74 19.19
N SER A 765 -20.81 -10.62 19.69
CA SER A 765 -21.04 -10.85 21.11
C SER A 765 -20.71 -12.29 21.44
N LEU A 766 -20.00 -12.49 22.55
CA LEU A 766 -19.62 -13.79 23.09
C LEU A 766 -20.17 -13.88 24.51
N LYS A 767 -21.10 -14.80 24.76
CA LYS A 767 -21.56 -15.12 26.11
C LYS A 767 -20.74 -16.29 26.63
N LEU A 768 -19.99 -16.09 27.70
CA LEU A 768 -19.12 -17.09 28.31
C LEU A 768 -19.70 -17.58 29.63
N ASP A 769 -19.60 -18.89 29.84
CA ASP A 769 -19.73 -19.53 31.15
C ASP A 769 -18.39 -19.43 31.88
N CYS A 770 -18.33 -18.49 32.82
CA CYS A 770 -17.12 -18.14 33.55
C CYS A 770 -16.56 -19.29 34.40
N ALA A 771 -17.42 -20.21 34.86
CA ALA A 771 -16.97 -21.38 35.63
C ALA A 771 -16.12 -22.32 34.76
N ARG A 772 -16.34 -22.32 33.44
CA ARG A 772 -15.63 -23.14 32.46
C ARG A 772 -14.35 -22.50 31.91
N VAL A 773 -14.07 -21.24 32.26
CA VAL A 773 -12.82 -20.56 31.88
C VAL A 773 -11.73 -20.92 32.90
N HIS A 774 -10.75 -21.74 32.48
CA HIS A 774 -9.78 -22.36 33.37
C HIS A 774 -9.01 -21.35 34.24
N GLU A 775 -8.35 -20.36 33.63
CA GLU A 775 -7.51 -19.35 34.30
C GLU A 775 -8.27 -18.05 34.64
N MET A 776 -9.60 -18.07 34.75
CA MET A 776 -10.33 -16.86 35.13
C MET A 776 -10.03 -16.48 36.60
N PRO A 777 -9.57 -15.24 36.89
CA PRO A 777 -9.37 -14.78 38.26
C PRO A 777 -10.67 -14.83 39.07
N ALA A 778 -10.54 -15.13 40.36
CA ALA A 778 -11.64 -14.91 41.29
C ALA A 778 -11.86 -13.39 41.49
N PRO A 779 -13.11 -12.96 41.75
CA PRO A 779 -14.28 -13.82 41.85
C PRO A 779 -14.92 -14.03 40.44
N ARG A 780 -15.58 -15.18 40.19
CA ARG A 780 -16.10 -15.58 38.85
C ARG A 780 -17.62 -15.38 38.71
N PRO A 781 -18.11 -14.45 37.86
CA PRO A 781 -19.56 -14.28 37.62
C PRO A 781 -20.20 -15.58 37.09
N LEU A 782 -21.54 -15.66 37.02
CA LEU A 782 -22.21 -16.78 36.34
C LEU A 782 -21.98 -16.71 34.83
N TYR A 783 -22.23 -15.54 34.24
CA TYR A 783 -22.02 -15.29 32.82
C TYR A 783 -21.35 -13.95 32.57
N GLU A 784 -20.52 -13.91 31.54
CA GLU A 784 -19.98 -12.69 30.96
C GLU A 784 -20.38 -12.58 29.50
N VAL A 785 -21.00 -11.45 29.13
CA VAL A 785 -21.22 -11.12 27.71
C VAL A 785 -20.17 -10.10 27.31
N TYR A 786 -19.22 -10.53 26.50
CA TYR A 786 -18.22 -9.67 25.86
C TYR A 786 -18.73 -9.23 24.49
N VAL A 787 -18.72 -7.93 24.21
CA VAL A 787 -19.11 -7.36 22.93
C VAL A 787 -17.90 -6.67 22.31
N HIS A 788 -17.52 -7.13 21.13
CA HIS A 788 -16.40 -6.61 20.35
C HIS A 788 -16.90 -5.88 19.12
N HIS A 789 -16.33 -4.69 18.91
CA HIS A 789 -16.53 -3.85 17.73
C HIS A 789 -15.19 -3.23 17.32
N ALA A 790 -15.04 -2.77 16.07
CA ALA A 790 -13.79 -2.19 15.59
C ALA A 790 -13.36 -0.94 16.37
N GLU A 791 -14.31 -0.16 16.88
CA GLU A 791 -14.07 1.11 17.58
C GLU A 791 -14.23 1.06 19.11
N PHE A 792 -14.88 0.02 19.67
CA PHE A 792 -15.14 -0.09 21.11
C PHE A 792 -15.19 -1.55 21.58
N GLU A 793 -15.09 -1.77 22.88
CA GLU A 793 -15.31 -3.08 23.53
C GLU A 793 -16.14 -2.90 24.78
N GLY A 794 -16.86 -3.92 25.20
CA GLY A 794 -17.56 -3.91 26.48
C GLY A 794 -17.82 -5.28 27.05
N VAL A 795 -18.01 -5.32 28.37
CA VAL A 795 -18.38 -6.52 29.13
C VAL A 795 -19.65 -6.27 29.92
N HIS A 796 -20.52 -7.28 30.01
CA HIS A 796 -21.63 -7.31 30.94
C HIS A 796 -21.56 -8.58 31.79
N LEU A 797 -21.29 -8.39 33.08
CA LEU A 797 -21.08 -9.44 34.06
C LEU A 797 -22.39 -9.68 34.84
N ARG A 798 -22.77 -10.94 35.02
CA ARG A 798 -23.96 -11.33 35.81
C ARG A 798 -23.59 -12.35 36.86
N ALA A 799 -23.91 -12.08 38.13
CA ALA A 799 -23.71 -13.04 39.21
C ALA A 799 -24.82 -14.13 39.28
N GLY A 800 -25.93 -13.95 38.55
CA GLY A 800 -27.00 -14.96 38.49
C GLY A 800 -28.04 -14.72 37.40
N ARG A 801 -29.07 -15.57 37.38
CA ARG A 801 -30.12 -15.57 36.34
C ARG A 801 -31.05 -14.35 36.43
N VAL A 802 -31.41 -13.91 37.62
CA VAL A 802 -32.18 -12.68 37.83
C VAL A 802 -31.25 -11.67 38.48
N ALA A 803 -30.66 -10.83 37.65
CA ALA A 803 -29.60 -9.90 38.04
C ALA A 803 -29.81 -8.53 37.41
N ARG A 804 -29.38 -7.46 38.10
CA ARG A 804 -29.53 -6.08 37.62
C ARG A 804 -28.31 -5.23 37.91
N GLY A 805 -28.02 -4.30 37.01
CA GLY A 805 -27.18 -3.16 37.33
C GLY A 805 -26.84 -2.26 36.16
N GLY A 806 -26.06 -1.24 36.48
CA GLY A 806 -25.74 -0.15 35.57
C GLY A 806 -24.71 -0.50 34.51
N ILE A 807 -24.74 0.23 33.39
CA ILE A 807 -23.69 0.20 32.35
C ILE A 807 -22.84 1.46 32.45
N ARG A 808 -21.53 1.31 32.66
CA ARG A 808 -20.58 2.43 32.74
C ARG A 808 -19.87 2.68 31.41
N TRP A 809 -19.65 3.95 31.06
CA TRP A 809 -18.61 4.31 30.10
C TRP A 809 -17.30 4.52 30.87
N SER A 810 -16.32 3.64 30.64
CA SER A 810 -15.01 3.67 31.28
C SER A 810 -13.97 4.36 30.40
N ASP A 811 -13.01 5.03 31.02
CA ASP A 811 -11.78 5.56 30.43
C ASP A 811 -10.57 4.63 30.62
N ARG A 812 -10.73 3.50 31.32
CA ARG A 812 -9.68 2.51 31.63
C ARG A 812 -9.50 1.47 30.52
N GLN A 813 -8.80 1.82 29.45
CA GLN A 813 -8.65 0.91 28.29
C GLN A 813 -8.00 -0.44 28.62
N ASP A 814 -7.02 -0.47 29.54
CA ASP A 814 -6.25 -1.69 29.81
C ASP A 814 -6.94 -2.64 30.80
N ASP A 815 -7.79 -2.15 31.70
CA ASP A 815 -8.37 -2.97 32.78
C ASP A 815 -9.83 -2.62 33.16
N TYR A 816 -10.63 -2.10 32.21
CA TYR A 816 -12.04 -1.81 32.45
C TYR A 816 -12.84 -3.02 32.96
N ARG A 817 -12.48 -4.27 32.59
CA ARG A 817 -13.17 -5.45 33.14
C ARG A 817 -12.97 -5.54 34.65
N THR A 818 -11.77 -5.27 35.15
CA THR A 818 -11.46 -5.25 36.59
C THR A 818 -12.29 -4.18 37.31
N GLU A 819 -12.43 -3.00 36.69
CA GLU A 819 -13.31 -1.95 37.21
C GLU A 819 -14.78 -2.43 37.28
N VAL A 820 -15.29 -3.02 36.19
CA VAL A 820 -16.68 -3.52 36.13
C VAL A 820 -16.90 -4.68 37.11
N LEU A 821 -15.90 -5.54 37.30
CA LEU A 821 -15.96 -6.65 38.26
C LEU A 821 -16.01 -6.15 39.71
N GLY A 822 -15.20 -5.16 40.07
CA GLY A 822 -15.29 -4.52 41.39
C GLY A 822 -16.66 -3.88 41.63
N LEU A 823 -17.22 -3.21 40.60
CA LEU A 823 -18.56 -2.64 40.67
C LEU A 823 -19.67 -3.71 40.72
N LEU A 824 -19.49 -4.87 40.09
CA LEU A 824 -20.40 -6.01 40.22
C LEU A 824 -20.42 -6.52 41.65
N ALA A 825 -19.26 -6.74 42.27
CA ALA A 825 -19.16 -7.22 43.65
C ALA A 825 -19.93 -6.31 44.60
N THR A 826 -19.73 -4.99 44.50
CA THR A 826 -20.51 -4.02 45.28
C THR A 826 -22.01 -4.07 44.93
N GLN A 827 -22.37 -4.26 43.65
CA GLN A 827 -23.77 -4.35 43.24
C GLN A 827 -24.48 -5.59 43.81
N VAL A 828 -23.80 -6.74 43.90
CA VAL A 828 -24.35 -7.95 44.52
C VAL A 828 -24.73 -7.66 45.98
N LEU A 829 -23.83 -7.04 46.75
CA LEU A 829 -24.11 -6.65 48.14
C LEU A 829 -25.26 -5.64 48.25
N LYS A 830 -25.28 -4.61 47.39
CA LYS A 830 -26.37 -3.61 47.33
C LYS A 830 -27.73 -4.22 47.03
N THR A 831 -27.76 -5.32 46.29
CA THR A 831 -29.01 -5.91 45.78
C THR A 831 -29.62 -6.96 46.69
N THR A 832 -28.88 -7.45 47.69
CA THR A 832 -29.25 -8.55 48.61
C THR A 832 -30.71 -8.55 49.10
N LEU A 833 -31.32 -7.37 49.32
CA LEU A 833 -32.68 -7.23 49.86
C LEU A 833 -33.76 -6.85 48.82
N THR A 834 -33.40 -6.79 47.54
CA THR A 834 -34.27 -6.28 46.47
C THR A 834 -34.40 -7.28 45.31
N VAL A 835 -33.27 -7.66 44.70
CA VAL A 835 -33.20 -8.71 43.67
C VAL A 835 -32.26 -9.81 44.13
N PRO A 836 -32.41 -11.05 43.61
CA PRO A 836 -31.61 -12.18 44.08
C PRO A 836 -30.09 -11.95 44.00
N THR A 837 -29.62 -11.17 43.02
CA THR A 837 -28.20 -10.84 42.86
C THR A 837 -27.95 -9.66 41.90
N GLY A 838 -26.68 -9.28 41.72
CA GLY A 838 -26.23 -8.13 40.94
C GLY A 838 -25.74 -8.46 39.52
N ALA A 839 -25.79 -7.45 38.66
CA ALA A 839 -25.11 -7.42 37.35
C ALA A 839 -24.35 -6.09 37.19
N LYS A 840 -23.38 -6.04 36.30
CA LYS A 840 -22.73 -4.77 35.94
C LYS A 840 -22.21 -4.82 34.51
N GLY A 841 -22.42 -3.74 33.77
CA GLY A 841 -21.83 -3.56 32.45
C GLY A 841 -20.82 -2.42 32.43
N GLY A 842 -19.90 -2.50 31.48
CA GLY A 842 -19.06 -1.36 31.11
C GLY A 842 -18.47 -1.52 29.73
N PHE A 843 -18.20 -0.39 29.08
CA PHE A 843 -17.59 -0.34 27.75
C PHE A 843 -16.58 0.79 27.65
N VAL A 844 -15.64 0.65 26.72
CA VAL A 844 -14.55 1.60 26.47
C VAL A 844 -14.38 1.84 24.97
N LEU A 845 -14.02 3.08 24.60
CA LEU A 845 -13.61 3.41 23.23
C LEU A 845 -12.13 3.06 23.04
N LYS A 846 -11.81 2.37 21.94
CA LYS A 846 -10.42 1.94 21.63
C LYS A 846 -9.52 3.10 21.22
N ALA A 847 -10.10 4.13 20.62
CA ALA A 847 -9.42 5.32 20.13
C ALA A 847 -10.34 6.55 20.32
N PRO A 848 -10.52 7.02 21.57
CA PRO A 848 -11.33 8.20 21.83
C PRO A 848 -10.65 9.42 21.19
N PRO A 849 -11.41 10.30 20.51
CA PRO A 849 -10.89 11.56 19.99
C PRO A 849 -10.62 12.55 21.14
N ASP A 850 -9.71 13.50 20.90
CA ASP A 850 -9.36 14.52 21.90
C ASP A 850 -10.53 15.48 22.20
N ASP A 851 -11.38 15.73 21.20
CA ASP A 851 -12.60 16.54 21.40
C ASP A 851 -13.66 15.76 22.18
N TRP A 852 -14.04 16.30 23.33
CA TRP A 852 -15.00 15.65 24.23
C TRP A 852 -16.39 15.50 23.64
N ALA A 853 -16.86 16.47 22.84
CA ALA A 853 -18.18 16.41 22.22
C ALA A 853 -18.27 15.27 21.20
N GLU A 854 -17.24 15.13 20.36
CA GLU A 854 -17.10 14.02 19.44
C GLU A 854 -16.91 12.68 20.16
N ALA A 855 -16.11 12.64 21.23
CA ALA A 855 -15.94 11.43 22.06
C ALA A 855 -17.27 10.98 22.67
N ARG A 856 -18.07 11.92 23.19
CA ARG A 856 -19.42 11.66 23.72
C ARG A 856 -20.35 11.09 22.64
N ARG A 857 -20.35 11.68 21.44
CA ARG A 857 -21.15 11.20 20.31
C ARG A 857 -20.81 9.76 19.94
N LYS A 858 -19.51 9.44 19.86
CA LYS A 858 -19.03 8.07 19.61
C LYS A 858 -19.39 7.11 20.75
N ALA A 859 -19.29 7.54 22.00
CA ALA A 859 -19.68 6.73 23.16
C ALA A 859 -21.18 6.41 23.16
N ASP A 860 -22.04 7.36 22.76
CA ASP A 860 -23.48 7.13 22.63
C ASP A 860 -23.81 6.13 21.52
N VAL A 861 -23.09 6.17 20.40
CA VAL A 861 -23.20 5.15 19.33
C VAL A 861 -22.73 3.79 19.83
N ALA A 862 -21.57 3.72 20.49
CA ALA A 862 -21.05 2.50 21.08
C ALA A 862 -22.01 1.88 22.10
N TYR A 863 -22.65 2.69 22.95
CA TYR A 863 -23.67 2.23 23.88
C TYR A 863 -24.86 1.57 23.17
N ARG A 864 -25.35 2.15 22.07
CA ARG A 864 -26.45 1.57 21.28
C ARG A 864 -26.07 0.20 20.73
N VAL A 865 -24.88 0.09 20.13
CA VAL A 865 -24.36 -1.18 19.60
C VAL A 865 -24.14 -2.20 20.74
N PHE A 866 -23.66 -1.75 21.89
CA PHE A 866 -23.47 -2.59 23.07
C PHE A 866 -24.80 -3.20 23.55
N ILE A 867 -25.86 -2.40 23.70
CA ILE A 867 -27.19 -2.88 24.08
C ILE A 867 -27.74 -3.88 23.06
N ARG A 868 -27.60 -3.61 21.76
CA ARG A 868 -28.00 -4.56 20.71
C ARG A 868 -27.25 -5.89 20.85
N GLY A 869 -25.93 -5.85 21.04
CA GLY A 869 -25.11 -7.03 21.27
C GLY A 869 -25.51 -7.86 22.49
N LEU A 870 -25.92 -7.22 23.59
CA LEU A 870 -26.45 -7.93 24.75
C LEU A 870 -27.79 -8.64 24.42
N LEU A 871 -28.70 -7.93 23.75
CA LEU A 871 -29.99 -8.50 23.33
C LEU A 871 -29.83 -9.59 22.27
N ASP A 872 -28.75 -9.57 21.48
CA ASP A 872 -28.52 -10.56 20.44
C ASP A 872 -28.25 -11.97 20.94
N VAL A 873 -27.82 -12.09 22.20
CA VAL A 873 -27.53 -13.37 22.86
C VAL A 873 -28.49 -13.66 24.02
N THR A 874 -29.54 -12.85 24.21
CA THR A 874 -30.52 -12.97 25.30
C THR A 874 -31.86 -13.48 24.79
N ASP A 875 -32.46 -14.48 25.44
CA ASP A 875 -33.76 -15.00 25.03
C ASP A 875 -34.87 -13.95 25.22
N ASN A 876 -35.98 -14.05 24.49
CA ASN A 876 -37.15 -13.19 24.67
C ASN A 876 -38.34 -13.99 25.23
N ILE A 877 -39.39 -13.32 25.71
CA ILE A 877 -40.67 -13.95 26.08
C ILE A 877 -41.77 -13.44 25.16
N THR A 878 -42.32 -14.33 24.34
CA THR A 878 -43.42 -14.04 23.42
C THR A 878 -44.59 -14.95 23.75
N ALA A 879 -45.76 -14.37 24.02
CA ALA A 879 -46.97 -15.09 24.42
C ALA A 879 -46.75 -16.09 25.58
N GLY A 880 -45.93 -15.71 26.57
CA GLY A 880 -45.62 -16.53 27.74
C GLY A 880 -44.63 -17.67 27.51
N ARG A 881 -44.03 -17.77 26.32
CA ARG A 881 -43.00 -18.78 26.00
C ARG A 881 -41.64 -18.12 25.78
N VAL A 882 -40.58 -18.79 26.21
CA VAL A 882 -39.21 -18.37 25.94
C VAL A 882 -38.89 -18.65 24.47
N VAL A 883 -38.43 -17.62 23.76
CA VAL A 883 -38.03 -17.68 22.35
C VAL A 883 -36.56 -17.30 22.24
N PRO A 884 -35.68 -18.17 21.71
CA PRO A 884 -34.27 -17.85 21.55
C PRO A 884 -34.04 -16.82 20.45
N PRO A 885 -32.90 -16.08 20.47
CA PRO A 885 -32.53 -15.20 19.38
C PRO A 885 -32.40 -15.96 18.05
N PRO A 886 -32.80 -15.34 16.92
CA PRO A 886 -32.62 -15.95 15.60
C PRO A 886 -31.14 -16.15 15.29
N GLN A 887 -30.81 -17.25 14.61
CA GLN A 887 -29.45 -17.58 14.16
C GLN A 887 -28.41 -17.70 15.30
N VAL A 888 -28.85 -17.96 16.53
CA VAL A 888 -27.97 -18.20 17.69
C VAL A 888 -28.20 -19.60 18.24
N ARG A 889 -27.13 -20.41 18.29
CA ARG A 889 -27.13 -21.70 18.99
C ARG A 889 -26.88 -21.49 20.48
N ARG A 890 -27.57 -22.25 21.33
CA ARG A 890 -27.51 -22.17 22.79
C ARG A 890 -26.86 -23.44 23.36
N PHE A 891 -25.87 -23.27 24.23
CA PHE A 891 -25.25 -24.35 25.02
C PHE A 891 -25.53 -24.21 26.53
N ASP A 892 -26.40 -23.27 26.89
CA ASP A 892 -26.92 -22.99 28.23
C ASP A 892 -28.45 -23.12 28.26
N GLY A 893 -29.04 -22.96 29.44
CA GLY A 893 -30.51 -22.99 29.61
C GLY A 893 -31.21 -21.71 29.15
N ASP A 894 -32.52 -21.64 29.41
CA ASP A 894 -33.32 -20.44 29.15
C ASP A 894 -32.81 -19.24 29.95
N ASP A 895 -32.59 -18.13 29.25
CA ASP A 895 -32.08 -16.89 29.82
C ASP A 895 -32.79 -15.65 29.23
N PRO A 896 -34.07 -15.43 29.58
CA PRO A 896 -34.86 -14.32 29.03
C PRO A 896 -34.70 -13.01 29.80
N TYR A 897 -33.94 -12.99 30.89
CA TYR A 897 -33.93 -11.87 31.84
C TYR A 897 -32.66 -11.02 31.69
N LEU A 898 -32.82 -9.80 31.16
CA LEU A 898 -31.78 -8.79 31.08
C LEU A 898 -32.36 -7.41 31.43
N VAL A 899 -31.85 -6.79 32.49
CA VAL A 899 -32.22 -5.43 32.93
C VAL A 899 -30.96 -4.62 33.11
N VAL A 900 -30.96 -3.43 32.51
CA VAL A 900 -29.86 -2.48 32.59
C VAL A 900 -30.28 -1.24 33.38
N ALA A 901 -29.30 -0.47 33.86
CA ALA A 901 -29.55 0.81 34.49
C ALA A 901 -28.53 1.86 34.00
N ALA A 902 -28.85 3.13 34.25
CA ALA A 902 -27.89 4.22 34.11
C ALA A 902 -26.74 4.09 35.13
N ASP A 903 -25.52 4.42 34.68
CA ASP A 903 -24.32 4.63 35.52
C ASP A 903 -23.56 5.89 35.04
N LYS A 904 -22.37 6.12 35.62
CA LYS A 904 -21.42 7.16 35.17
C LYS A 904 -21.21 7.06 33.66
N GLY A 905 -21.46 8.18 32.99
CA GLY A 905 -21.32 8.29 31.55
C GLY A 905 -22.47 7.71 30.73
N THR A 906 -23.56 7.22 31.32
CA THR A 906 -24.73 6.71 30.57
C THR A 906 -26.08 7.19 31.11
N THR A 907 -26.07 8.19 32.01
CA THR A 907 -27.27 8.63 32.73
C THR A 907 -28.41 9.16 31.86
N HIS A 908 -28.12 9.71 30.67
CA HIS A 908 -29.15 10.17 29.73
C HIS A 908 -29.61 9.09 28.74
N LEU A 909 -29.05 7.88 28.80
CA LEU A 909 -29.26 6.84 27.79
C LEU A 909 -30.28 5.77 28.19
N ALA A 910 -30.90 5.86 29.37
CA ALA A 910 -31.91 4.90 29.81
C ALA A 910 -33.10 4.81 28.83
N ASP A 911 -33.60 5.94 28.36
CA ASP A 911 -34.67 5.98 27.35
C ASP A 911 -34.21 5.41 25.99
N THR A 912 -32.92 5.57 25.65
CA THR A 912 -32.34 4.98 24.44
C THR A 912 -32.30 3.45 24.54
N ALA A 913 -31.90 2.90 25.70
CA ALA A 913 -31.91 1.45 25.94
C ALA A 913 -33.34 0.88 25.88
N ASN A 914 -34.32 1.56 26.47
CA ASN A 914 -35.73 1.16 26.38
C ASN A 914 -36.28 1.21 24.95
N ALA A 915 -35.87 2.20 24.14
CA ALA A 915 -36.24 2.27 22.73
C ALA A 915 -35.68 1.07 21.94
N ILE A 916 -34.40 0.72 22.15
CA ILE A 916 -33.78 -0.46 21.51
C ILE A 916 -34.49 -1.75 21.94
N ALA A 917 -34.80 -1.91 23.23
CA ALA A 917 -35.55 -3.06 23.71
C ALA A 917 -36.94 -3.17 23.05
N ALA A 918 -37.61 -2.03 22.80
CA ALA A 918 -38.87 -1.99 22.07
C ALA A 918 -38.71 -2.38 20.59
N GLU A 919 -37.64 -1.96 19.91
CA GLU A 919 -37.32 -2.39 18.53
C GLU A 919 -37.15 -3.91 18.42
N TYR A 920 -36.56 -4.55 19.44
CA TYR A 920 -36.40 -6.00 19.54
C TYR A 920 -37.71 -6.73 19.92
N GLY A 921 -38.79 -6.00 20.23
CA GLY A 921 -40.00 -6.57 20.81
C GLY A 921 -39.72 -7.27 22.14
N PHE A 922 -38.72 -6.80 22.90
CA PHE A 922 -38.27 -7.44 24.13
C PHE A 922 -39.36 -7.37 25.21
N TRP A 923 -39.58 -8.47 25.90
CA TRP A 923 -40.75 -8.65 26.76
C TRP A 923 -40.81 -7.71 27.97
N LEU A 924 -39.69 -7.14 28.41
CA LEU A 924 -39.68 -6.14 29.47
C LEU A 924 -40.14 -4.75 29.01
N GLY A 925 -40.13 -4.47 27.70
CA GLY A 925 -40.49 -3.15 27.17
C GLY A 925 -39.69 -2.03 27.85
N ASP A 926 -40.39 -1.02 28.39
CA ASP A 926 -39.77 0.11 29.10
C ASP A 926 -39.42 -0.15 30.57
N ALA A 927 -39.49 -1.42 30.99
CA ALA A 927 -38.87 -1.92 32.22
C ALA A 927 -37.44 -2.46 31.99
N PHE A 928 -36.98 -2.52 30.73
CA PHE A 928 -35.64 -3.00 30.38
C PHE A 928 -34.53 -2.15 30.99
N ALA A 929 -34.67 -0.83 30.93
CA ALA A 929 -33.76 0.14 31.51
C ALA A 929 -34.46 1.01 32.56
N SER A 930 -33.91 1.03 33.77
CA SER A 930 -34.43 1.86 34.89
C SER A 930 -33.81 3.26 34.93
N GLY A 931 -34.54 4.24 35.46
CA GLY A 931 -34.09 5.63 35.59
C GLY A 931 -34.29 6.51 34.34
N GLY A 932 -35.22 6.13 33.47
CA GLY A 932 -35.66 6.93 32.32
C GLY A 932 -36.57 8.11 32.69
N SER A 933 -36.98 8.90 31.70
CA SER A 933 -37.80 10.12 31.90
C SER A 933 -39.18 9.87 32.55
N MET A 934 -39.72 8.67 32.38
CA MET A 934 -41.01 8.22 32.94
C MET A 934 -40.83 7.22 34.11
N GLY A 935 -39.70 7.32 34.83
CA GLY A 935 -39.39 6.51 36.01
C GLY A 935 -39.74 7.17 37.34
N LEU A 936 -39.45 6.51 38.46
CA LEU A 936 -39.55 7.14 39.78
C LEU A 936 -38.38 8.13 39.91
N ASP A 937 -38.68 9.44 39.93
CA ASP A 937 -37.64 10.48 39.92
C ASP A 937 -36.76 10.43 41.18
N LYS A 938 -35.51 10.00 40.98
CA LYS A 938 -34.48 9.92 42.00
C LYS A 938 -33.74 11.23 42.21
N ARG A 939 -33.62 12.04 41.15
CA ARG A 939 -32.77 13.23 41.12
C ARG A 939 -33.49 14.43 41.71
N GLY A 940 -34.76 14.64 41.36
CA GLY A 940 -35.55 15.71 41.95
C GLY A 940 -35.79 15.55 43.46
N VAL A 941 -35.68 14.32 43.99
CA VAL A 941 -35.95 14.02 45.41
C VAL A 941 -34.68 13.73 46.23
N GLY A 942 -33.54 13.45 45.58
CA GLY A 942 -32.29 13.15 46.29
C GLY A 942 -32.32 11.86 47.10
N ILE A 943 -33.03 10.81 46.64
CA ILE A 943 -33.25 9.57 47.42
C ILE A 943 -31.95 8.89 47.86
N GLY A 944 -30.88 9.00 47.05
CA GLY A 944 -29.56 8.45 47.41
C GLY A 944 -28.95 9.16 48.62
N ALA A 945 -28.99 10.50 48.65
CA ALA A 945 -28.50 11.28 49.78
C ALA A 945 -29.37 11.07 51.02
N LEU A 946 -30.70 10.97 50.86
CA LEU A 946 -31.61 10.63 51.94
C LEU A 946 -31.31 9.26 52.55
N GLY A 947 -31.01 8.25 51.71
CA GLY A 947 -30.57 6.93 52.15
C GLY A 947 -29.31 7.01 53.02
N VAL A 948 -28.26 7.66 52.53
CA VAL A 948 -27.01 7.85 53.28
C VAL A 948 -27.25 8.59 54.59
N TRP A 949 -28.13 9.59 54.56
CA TRP A 949 -28.49 10.36 55.76
C TRP A 949 -29.22 9.53 56.82
N VAL A 950 -30.03 8.54 56.43
CA VAL A 950 -30.63 7.58 57.37
C VAL A 950 -29.54 6.82 58.13
N ALA A 951 -28.50 6.34 57.44
CA ALA A 951 -27.35 5.68 58.06
C ALA A 951 -26.55 6.64 58.97
N VAL A 952 -26.29 7.86 58.50
CA VAL A 952 -25.59 8.90 59.28
C VAL A 952 -26.36 9.24 60.57
N LYS A 953 -27.69 9.36 60.51
CA LYS A 953 -28.52 9.58 61.70
C LYS A 953 -28.42 8.43 62.69
N ARG A 954 -28.42 7.18 62.22
CA ARG A 954 -28.22 6.00 63.07
C ARG A 954 -26.86 6.06 63.78
N HIS A 955 -25.80 6.37 63.03
CA HIS A 955 -24.45 6.50 63.57
C HIS A 955 -24.31 7.61 64.62
N PHE A 956 -24.92 8.78 64.40
CA PHE A 956 -24.92 9.85 65.39
C PHE A 956 -25.81 9.55 66.60
N LEU A 957 -26.94 8.85 66.41
CA LEU A 957 -27.80 8.39 67.49
C LEU A 957 -27.05 7.45 68.44
N GLU A 958 -26.22 6.54 67.92
CA GLU A 958 -25.32 5.68 68.71
C GLU A 958 -24.25 6.48 69.50
N LEU A 959 -23.99 7.72 69.09
CA LEU A 959 -23.09 8.65 69.77
C LEU A 959 -23.84 9.68 70.63
N SER A 960 -25.16 9.55 70.77
CA SER A 960 -26.02 10.51 71.49
C SER A 960 -25.93 11.95 70.98
N VAL A 961 -25.80 12.12 69.65
CA VAL A 961 -25.81 13.42 68.95
C VAL A 961 -26.99 13.42 67.99
N ASP A 962 -27.75 14.51 67.91
CA ASP A 962 -28.81 14.70 66.92
C ASP A 962 -28.31 15.65 65.82
N PRO A 963 -27.90 15.14 64.64
CA PRO A 963 -27.30 15.97 63.59
C PRO A 963 -28.29 16.92 62.90
N GLU A 964 -29.58 16.89 63.26
CA GLU A 964 -30.59 17.84 62.78
C GLU A 964 -30.82 18.99 63.78
N ARG A 965 -30.30 18.88 65.01
CA ARG A 965 -30.45 19.87 66.09
C ARG A 965 -29.12 20.40 66.63
N ASP A 966 -28.12 19.53 66.74
CA ASP A 966 -26.79 19.86 67.23
C ASP A 966 -25.87 20.31 66.08
N PRO A 967 -25.00 21.32 66.27
CA PRO A 967 -23.98 21.68 65.27
C PRO A 967 -22.99 20.53 65.04
N VAL A 968 -22.78 20.17 63.77
CA VAL A 968 -21.88 19.07 63.35
C VAL A 968 -20.85 19.61 62.38
N THR A 969 -19.56 19.39 62.65
CA THR A 969 -18.48 19.75 61.72
C THR A 969 -18.33 18.70 60.62
N VAL A 970 -18.19 19.15 59.36
CA VAL A 970 -18.19 18.28 58.18
C VAL A 970 -17.01 18.58 57.26
N VAL A 971 -16.33 17.52 56.81
CA VAL A 971 -15.51 17.56 55.59
C VAL A 971 -16.23 16.81 54.47
N GLY A 972 -16.19 17.36 53.27
CA GLY A 972 -16.91 16.85 52.11
C GLY A 972 -16.02 16.39 50.96
N ILE A 973 -16.42 15.33 50.25
CA ILE A 973 -15.83 14.93 48.97
C ILE A 973 -16.88 15.15 47.87
N GLY A 974 -16.71 16.17 47.04
CA GLY A 974 -17.67 16.59 46.01
C GLY A 974 -17.86 18.10 45.94
N ASP A 975 -18.90 18.53 45.21
CA ASP A 975 -19.33 19.93 45.09
C ASP A 975 -20.85 20.06 45.10
N MET A 976 -21.35 21.29 45.26
CA MET A 976 -22.80 21.56 45.34
C MET A 976 -23.58 21.26 44.05
N SER A 977 -22.93 21.05 42.90
CA SER A 977 -23.61 20.63 41.67
C SER A 977 -23.87 19.12 41.61
N GLY A 978 -23.20 18.34 42.46
CA GLY A 978 -23.35 16.88 42.50
C GLY A 978 -24.63 16.44 43.22
N ASP A 979 -25.36 15.47 42.65
CA ASP A 979 -26.63 14.98 43.20
C ASP A 979 -26.51 14.47 44.66
N LEU A 980 -25.50 13.65 44.96
CA LEU A 980 -25.31 13.08 46.31
C LEU A 980 -24.76 14.13 47.31
N PHE A 981 -23.80 14.93 46.86
CA PHE A 981 -23.14 15.92 47.71
C PHE A 981 -24.07 17.09 48.01
N GLY A 982 -24.64 17.69 46.97
CA GLY A 982 -25.50 18.87 47.05
C GLY A 982 -26.71 18.63 47.93
N HIS A 983 -27.48 17.55 47.67
CA HIS A 983 -28.60 17.19 48.54
C HIS A 983 -28.12 16.91 49.97
N GLY A 984 -27.06 16.13 50.15
CA GLY A 984 -26.51 15.77 51.46
C GLY A 984 -26.17 16.98 52.34
N MET A 985 -25.53 17.99 51.76
CA MET A 985 -25.17 19.22 52.47
C MET A 985 -26.35 20.15 52.78
N LEU A 986 -27.55 19.81 52.31
CA LEU A 986 -28.81 20.52 52.55
C LEU A 986 -29.80 19.74 53.42
N LEU A 987 -29.48 18.50 53.82
CA LEU A 987 -30.34 17.68 54.68
C LEU A 987 -30.40 18.15 56.13
N SER A 988 -29.39 18.90 56.60
CA SER A 988 -29.42 19.54 57.91
C SER A 988 -28.91 20.98 57.86
N ARG A 989 -29.59 21.85 58.60
CA ARG A 989 -29.24 23.28 58.76
C ARG A 989 -28.13 23.50 59.78
N THR A 990 -27.73 22.47 60.53
CA THR A 990 -26.72 22.58 61.60
C THR A 990 -25.31 22.22 61.12
N LEU A 991 -25.16 21.79 59.85
CA LEU A 991 -23.88 21.39 59.28
C LEU A 991 -22.93 22.58 59.09
N ARG A 992 -21.74 22.44 59.68
CA ARG A 992 -20.58 23.32 59.55
C ARG A 992 -19.58 22.70 58.57
N LEU A 993 -19.70 23.02 57.28
CA LEU A 993 -18.81 22.51 56.23
C LEU A 993 -17.44 23.21 56.31
N VAL A 994 -16.47 22.59 57.00
CA VAL A 994 -15.15 23.20 57.23
C VAL A 994 -14.19 23.04 56.06
N GLY A 995 -14.51 22.12 55.14
CA GLY A 995 -13.81 22.02 53.87
C GLY A 995 -14.39 20.94 52.97
N ALA A 996 -14.15 21.09 51.67
CA ALA A 996 -14.59 20.15 50.65
C ALA A 996 -13.62 20.14 49.47
N PHE A 997 -13.60 19.06 48.69
CA PHE A 997 -12.81 19.03 47.46
C PHE A 997 -13.48 18.21 46.37
N ASP A 998 -13.29 18.63 45.11
CA ASP A 998 -13.69 17.88 43.91
C ASP A 998 -12.46 17.60 43.03
N GLN A 999 -12.66 17.27 41.76
CA GLN A 999 -11.57 17.07 40.80
C GLN A 999 -10.86 18.38 40.39
N ARG A 1000 -11.42 19.55 40.73
CA ARG A 1000 -10.97 20.87 40.26
C ARG A 1000 -10.42 21.74 41.37
N HIS A 1001 -11.09 21.75 42.52
CA HIS A 1001 -10.92 22.73 43.58
C HIS A 1001 -10.87 22.10 44.97
N VAL A 1002 -10.27 22.84 45.90
CA VAL A 1002 -10.30 22.59 47.33
C VAL A 1002 -10.88 23.82 48.02
N PHE A 1003 -12.02 23.66 48.69
CA PHE A 1003 -12.72 24.65 49.51
C PHE A 1003 -12.37 24.43 50.98
N VAL A 1004 -12.07 25.51 51.72
CA VAL A 1004 -11.87 25.48 53.17
C VAL A 1004 -12.53 26.69 53.82
N ASP A 1005 -13.29 26.45 54.87
CA ASP A 1005 -13.90 27.47 55.72
C ASP A 1005 -13.56 27.14 57.19
N PRO A 1006 -12.65 27.89 57.85
CA PRO A 1006 -12.16 27.50 59.17
C PRO A 1006 -13.22 27.58 60.29
N GLU A 1007 -14.19 28.48 60.23
CA GLU A 1007 -15.30 28.58 61.20
C GLU A 1007 -16.61 28.99 60.52
N PRO A 1008 -17.27 28.06 59.80
CA PRO A 1008 -18.48 28.38 59.05
C PRO A 1008 -19.67 28.61 60.00
N ASP A 1009 -20.43 29.68 59.77
CA ASP A 1009 -21.72 29.89 60.40
C ASP A 1009 -22.77 28.96 59.74
N PRO A 1010 -23.49 28.11 60.50
CA PRO A 1010 -24.45 27.16 59.92
C PRO A 1010 -25.57 27.80 59.10
N VAL A 1011 -26.06 28.98 59.48
CA VAL A 1011 -27.18 29.64 58.81
C VAL A 1011 -26.73 30.31 57.52
N VAL A 1012 -25.65 31.10 57.60
CA VAL A 1012 -25.09 31.81 56.44
C VAL A 1012 -24.58 30.82 55.40
N SER A 1013 -23.78 29.84 55.83
CA SER A 1013 -23.22 28.84 54.93
C SER A 1013 -24.29 27.92 54.33
N PHE A 1014 -25.37 27.59 55.05
CA PHE A 1014 -26.49 26.82 54.48
C PHE A 1014 -27.20 27.58 53.36
N ALA A 1015 -27.51 28.86 53.56
CA ALA A 1015 -28.16 29.69 52.54
C ALA A 1015 -27.30 29.78 51.28
N GLU A 1016 -25.97 29.91 51.44
CA GLU A 1016 -25.04 29.95 50.32
C GLU A 1016 -24.93 28.60 49.59
N ARG A 1017 -24.86 27.48 50.35
CA ARG A 1017 -24.91 26.13 49.77
C ARG A 1017 -26.20 25.93 48.95
N GLN A 1018 -27.36 26.35 49.47
CA GLN A 1018 -28.64 26.26 48.75
C GLN A 1018 -28.61 27.06 47.45
N ARG A 1019 -28.11 28.30 47.48
CA ARG A 1019 -27.96 29.15 46.29
C ARG A 1019 -27.08 28.46 45.22
N LEU A 1020 -25.98 27.84 45.62
CA LEU A 1020 -25.10 27.11 44.70
C LEU A 1020 -25.77 25.87 44.11
N PHE A 1021 -26.54 25.14 44.91
CA PHE A 1021 -27.29 23.97 44.46
C PHE A 1021 -28.35 24.34 43.42
N ASP A 1022 -29.17 25.36 43.69
CA ASP A 1022 -30.27 25.79 42.82
C ASP A 1022 -29.81 26.34 41.46
N ARG A 1023 -28.53 26.75 41.35
CA ARG A 1023 -27.91 27.23 40.11
C ARG A 1023 -27.65 26.10 39.09
N GLY A 1024 -27.64 24.84 39.50
CA GLY A 1024 -27.38 23.69 38.65
C GLY A 1024 -25.89 23.48 38.33
N ARG A 1025 -25.31 24.19 37.34
CA ARG A 1025 -23.90 24.02 36.93
C ARG A 1025 -22.92 24.87 37.77
N SER A 1026 -23.00 24.79 39.09
CA SER A 1026 -22.11 25.53 40.00
C SER A 1026 -20.77 24.80 40.23
N THR A 1027 -19.79 25.54 40.75
CA THR A 1027 -18.49 25.04 41.22
C THR A 1027 -18.13 25.70 42.55
N TRP A 1028 -17.11 25.20 43.25
CA TRP A 1028 -16.62 25.87 44.45
C TRP A 1028 -16.17 27.32 44.21
N ARG A 1029 -15.75 27.69 42.99
CA ARG A 1029 -15.41 29.09 42.65
C ARG A 1029 -16.61 30.03 42.61
N ASP A 1030 -17.82 29.48 42.52
CA ASP A 1030 -19.05 30.28 42.55
C ASP A 1030 -19.49 30.64 43.97
N TYR A 1031 -18.85 30.07 45.00
CA TYR A 1031 -19.12 30.33 46.42
C TYR A 1031 -18.78 31.78 46.75
N ASP A 1032 -19.71 32.51 47.36
CA ASP A 1032 -19.53 33.92 47.72
C ASP A 1032 -18.40 34.06 48.76
N PRO A 1033 -17.28 34.74 48.42
CA PRO A 1033 -16.18 34.93 49.36
C PRO A 1033 -16.59 35.67 50.65
N ALA A 1034 -17.65 36.49 50.61
CA ALA A 1034 -18.15 37.18 51.80
C ALA A 1034 -18.84 36.24 52.80
N ALA A 1035 -19.28 35.06 52.35
CA ALA A 1035 -19.90 34.03 53.19
C ALA A 1035 -18.87 33.04 53.80
N ILE A 1036 -17.59 33.14 53.44
CA ILE A 1036 -16.49 32.33 53.99
C ILE A 1036 -15.91 33.03 55.22
N SER A 1037 -15.66 32.30 56.31
CA SER A 1037 -15.05 32.89 57.50
C SER A 1037 -13.60 33.36 57.27
N PRO A 1038 -13.08 34.28 58.10
CA PRO A 1038 -11.73 34.82 57.92
C PRO A 1038 -10.64 33.75 57.77
N GLY A 1039 -9.82 33.88 56.73
CA GLY A 1039 -8.72 32.95 56.43
C GLY A 1039 -9.09 31.78 55.53
N GLY A 1040 -10.39 31.50 55.31
CA GLY A 1040 -10.86 30.50 54.37
C GLY A 1040 -10.71 30.90 52.90
N GLY A 1041 -10.98 29.95 51.99
CA GLY A 1041 -10.87 30.20 50.56
C GLY A 1041 -11.13 28.97 49.68
N VAL A 1042 -11.02 29.21 48.36
CA VAL A 1042 -11.15 28.20 47.31
C VAL A 1042 -9.90 28.23 46.45
N TRP A 1043 -9.23 27.09 46.32
CA TRP A 1043 -8.00 26.96 45.54
C TRP A 1043 -8.12 25.88 44.48
N ASP A 1044 -7.26 25.97 43.46
CA ASP A 1044 -7.11 24.91 42.46
C ASP A 1044 -6.47 23.67 43.09
N ARG A 1045 -7.04 22.47 42.85
CA ARG A 1045 -6.51 21.21 43.38
C ARG A 1045 -5.11 20.89 42.84
N GLY A 1046 -4.82 21.31 41.61
CA GLY A 1046 -3.51 21.16 40.97
C GLY A 1046 -2.49 22.23 41.38
N ALA A 1047 -2.85 23.18 42.25
CA ALA A 1047 -1.93 24.20 42.74
C ALA A 1047 -0.73 23.55 43.44
N LYS A 1048 0.49 23.93 43.01
CA LYS A 1048 1.74 23.47 43.61
C LYS A 1048 1.95 24.03 45.02
N SER A 1049 1.33 25.18 45.29
CA SER A 1049 1.55 26.00 46.48
C SER A 1049 0.28 26.77 46.83
N ILE A 1050 -0.20 26.61 48.06
CA ILE A 1050 -1.36 27.26 48.65
C ILE A 1050 -0.94 27.81 50.03
N PRO A 1051 -0.91 29.13 50.24
CA PRO A 1051 -0.62 29.71 51.53
C PRO A 1051 -1.79 29.45 52.49
N LEU A 1052 -1.49 28.96 53.70
CA LEU A 1052 -2.48 28.67 54.73
C LEU A 1052 -2.49 29.76 55.80
N SER A 1053 -3.66 30.35 56.04
CA SER A 1053 -3.85 31.34 57.11
C SER A 1053 -3.68 30.71 58.51
N PRO A 1054 -3.44 31.50 59.57
CA PRO A 1054 -3.42 31.00 60.94
C PRO A 1054 -4.68 30.21 61.34
N GLU A 1055 -5.86 30.66 60.90
CA GLU A 1055 -7.16 30.06 61.17
C GLU A 1055 -7.29 28.68 60.49
N VAL A 1056 -6.93 28.58 59.21
CA VAL A 1056 -6.93 27.31 58.47
C VAL A 1056 -5.92 26.32 59.05
N ARG A 1057 -4.73 26.80 59.44
CA ARG A 1057 -3.72 25.97 60.10
C ARG A 1057 -4.22 25.40 61.43
N ALA A 1058 -4.91 26.21 62.23
CA ALA A 1058 -5.52 25.78 63.47
C ALA A 1058 -6.62 24.74 63.24
N ARG A 1059 -7.56 24.99 62.31
CA ARG A 1059 -8.65 24.06 61.98
C ARG A 1059 -8.14 22.71 61.48
N LEU A 1060 -7.11 22.69 60.63
CA LEU A 1060 -6.55 21.45 60.06
C LEU A 1060 -5.48 20.78 60.94
N GLY A 1061 -5.03 21.44 62.02
CA GLY A 1061 -4.00 20.92 62.92
C GLY A 1061 -2.60 20.81 62.28
N THR A 1062 -2.24 21.74 61.38
CA THR A 1062 -0.94 21.74 60.69
C THR A 1062 -0.08 22.94 61.08
N ARG A 1063 1.24 22.74 61.13
CA ARG A 1063 2.22 23.83 61.34
C ARG A 1063 2.77 24.40 60.02
N ARG A 1064 2.42 23.80 58.87
CA ARG A 1064 2.91 24.23 57.56
C ARG A 1064 2.23 25.54 57.16
N ALA A 1065 3.02 26.53 56.76
CA ALA A 1065 2.51 27.82 56.26
C ALA A 1065 2.01 27.73 54.81
N GLU A 1066 2.45 26.73 54.06
CA GLU A 1066 2.12 26.53 52.65
C GLU A 1066 2.10 25.03 52.32
N VAL A 1067 1.18 24.61 51.46
CA VAL A 1067 1.01 23.21 51.02
C VAL A 1067 0.59 23.15 49.56
N SER A 1068 0.81 22.03 48.87
CA SER A 1068 0.16 21.79 47.57
C SER A 1068 -1.34 21.49 47.74
N GLY A 1069 -2.12 21.59 46.67
CA GLY A 1069 -3.54 21.21 46.67
C GLY A 1069 -3.75 19.75 47.08
N GLU A 1070 -2.94 18.81 46.57
CA GLU A 1070 -2.99 17.40 47.00
C GLU A 1070 -2.65 17.22 48.50
N ALA A 1071 -1.70 17.99 49.03
CA ALA A 1071 -1.37 17.96 50.46
C ALA A 1071 -2.49 18.57 51.31
N LEU A 1072 -3.20 19.58 50.81
CA LEU A 1072 -4.38 20.15 51.48
C LEU A 1072 -5.54 19.14 51.54
N VAL A 1073 -5.77 18.36 50.48
CA VAL A 1073 -6.75 17.27 50.48
C VAL A 1073 -6.41 16.24 51.56
N ARG A 1074 -5.14 15.83 51.69
CA ARG A 1074 -4.70 14.93 52.78
C ARG A 1074 -4.99 15.50 54.16
N LEU A 1075 -4.74 16.80 54.36
CA LEU A 1075 -5.03 17.47 55.64
C LEU A 1075 -6.54 17.50 55.94
N LEU A 1076 -7.39 17.70 54.94
CA LEU A 1076 -8.85 17.64 55.09
C LEU A 1076 -9.33 16.23 55.48
N LEU A 1077 -8.82 15.18 54.82
CA LEU A 1077 -9.14 13.78 55.18
C LEU A 1077 -8.67 13.40 56.59
N GLN A 1078 -7.62 14.07 57.08
CA GLN A 1078 -7.09 13.88 58.43
C GLN A 1078 -7.73 14.82 59.46
N ALA A 1079 -8.59 15.77 59.08
CA ALA A 1079 -9.10 16.79 59.98
C ALA A 1079 -9.90 16.19 61.16
N ASP A 1080 -9.87 16.88 62.30
CA ASP A 1080 -10.67 16.51 63.47
C ASP A 1080 -12.07 17.10 63.31
N VAL A 1081 -12.99 16.29 62.78
CA VAL A 1081 -14.38 16.67 62.47
C VAL A 1081 -15.36 15.59 62.89
N ASP A 1082 -16.64 15.93 62.98
CA ASP A 1082 -17.67 14.96 63.37
C ASP A 1082 -18.04 14.04 62.20
N LEU A 1083 -18.19 14.59 61.00
CA LEU A 1083 -18.66 13.87 59.80
C LEU A 1083 -17.67 14.02 58.63
N LEU A 1084 -17.33 12.90 57.99
CA LEU A 1084 -16.87 12.89 56.61
C LEU A 1084 -18.04 12.53 55.69
N TRP A 1085 -18.42 13.41 54.78
CA TRP A 1085 -19.44 13.14 53.78
C TRP A 1085 -18.78 12.81 52.44
N ASN A 1086 -18.84 11.56 52.03
CA ASN A 1086 -18.30 11.14 50.74
C ASN A 1086 -19.39 11.17 49.66
N GLY A 1087 -19.38 12.19 48.81
CA GLY A 1087 -20.22 12.27 47.60
C GLY A 1087 -19.46 11.96 46.31
N GLY A 1088 -18.18 11.57 46.40
CA GLY A 1088 -17.28 11.33 45.26
C GLY A 1088 -16.91 9.85 45.08
N VAL A 1089 -16.36 9.50 43.92
CA VAL A 1089 -15.91 8.12 43.64
C VAL A 1089 -14.40 8.04 43.80
N GLY A 1090 -13.91 7.02 44.49
CA GLY A 1090 -12.49 6.71 44.64
C GLY A 1090 -12.08 6.34 46.07
N THR A 1091 -10.96 5.64 46.21
CA THR A 1091 -10.48 5.11 47.48
C THR A 1091 -9.52 6.07 48.15
N TYR A 1092 -10.04 6.85 49.10
CA TYR A 1092 -9.29 7.88 49.83
C TYR A 1092 -8.65 7.38 51.12
N ILE A 1093 -9.13 6.26 51.67
CA ILE A 1093 -8.65 5.72 52.94
C ILE A 1093 -8.35 4.23 52.78
N LYS A 1094 -7.16 3.80 53.22
CA LYS A 1094 -6.74 2.39 53.26
C LYS A 1094 -6.33 1.95 54.66
N ALA A 1095 -6.20 0.65 54.91
CA ALA A 1095 -5.52 0.17 56.10
C ALA A 1095 -4.04 0.58 56.10
N SER A 1096 -3.48 0.69 57.29
CA SER A 1096 -2.05 0.94 57.48
C SER A 1096 -1.15 -0.22 57.03
N SER A 1097 -1.71 -1.41 56.87
CA SER A 1097 -1.03 -2.61 56.34
C SER A 1097 -1.01 -2.71 54.81
N GLU A 1098 -1.83 -1.94 54.11
CA GLU A 1098 -1.92 -1.97 52.63
C GLU A 1098 -0.93 -0.97 52.02
N ALA A 1099 -0.28 -1.31 50.91
CA ALA A 1099 0.45 -0.30 50.12
C ALA A 1099 -0.53 0.50 49.25
N HIS A 1100 -0.15 1.71 48.83
CA HIS A 1100 -1.00 2.49 47.93
C HIS A 1100 -1.24 1.78 46.59
N ALA A 1101 -0.20 1.17 46.03
CA ALA A 1101 -0.25 0.46 44.75
C ALA A 1101 -1.23 -0.73 44.74
N ASP A 1102 -1.44 -1.36 45.91
CA ASP A 1102 -2.27 -2.57 46.03
C ASP A 1102 -3.78 -2.27 46.04
N VAL A 1103 -4.18 -1.00 46.20
CA VAL A 1103 -5.59 -0.58 46.34
C VAL A 1103 -6.34 -0.54 45.00
N GLY A 1104 -5.63 -0.48 43.86
CA GLY A 1104 -6.25 -0.48 42.53
C GLY A 1104 -6.93 0.83 42.08
N ASP A 1105 -6.60 1.96 42.72
CA ASP A 1105 -7.06 3.32 42.38
C ASP A 1105 -5.90 4.32 42.29
N ALA A 1106 -5.10 4.20 41.22
CA ALA A 1106 -3.89 5.02 41.05
C ALA A 1106 -4.17 6.53 41.05
N THR A 1107 -5.36 6.97 40.62
CA THR A 1107 -5.75 8.38 40.56
C THR A 1107 -5.72 9.05 41.94
N ASN A 1108 -6.06 8.30 43.00
CA ASN A 1108 -6.10 8.83 44.36
C ASN A 1108 -4.87 8.48 45.21
N ASP A 1109 -3.86 7.79 44.67
CA ASP A 1109 -2.63 7.42 45.42
C ASP A 1109 -1.97 8.65 46.07
N ARG A 1110 -1.96 9.78 45.36
CA ARG A 1110 -1.37 11.04 45.83
C ARG A 1110 -2.18 11.78 46.88
N VAL A 1111 -3.38 11.31 47.23
CA VAL A 1111 -4.20 11.93 48.28
C VAL A 1111 -4.68 10.93 49.33
N ARG A 1112 -4.52 9.63 49.07
CA ARG A 1112 -4.93 8.56 49.99
C ARG A 1112 -4.17 8.63 51.31
N VAL A 1113 -4.88 8.34 52.40
CA VAL A 1113 -4.36 8.33 53.77
C VAL A 1113 -4.59 6.97 54.44
N ASP A 1114 -3.82 6.69 55.49
CA ASP A 1114 -4.06 5.50 56.31
C ASP A 1114 -5.26 5.75 57.25
N ALA A 1115 -6.07 4.72 57.49
CA ALA A 1115 -7.14 4.70 58.48
C ALA A 1115 -6.68 5.19 59.87
N ARG A 1116 -5.44 4.87 60.27
CA ARG A 1116 -4.89 5.36 61.54
C ARG A 1116 -4.67 6.88 61.64
N GLN A 1117 -4.60 7.58 60.51
CA GLN A 1117 -4.34 9.03 60.46
C GLN A 1117 -5.64 9.85 60.52
N VAL A 1118 -6.76 9.19 60.23
CA VAL A 1118 -8.09 9.78 60.16
C VAL A 1118 -8.65 10.00 61.58
N ARG A 1119 -9.41 11.09 61.73
CA ARG A 1119 -9.97 11.53 63.02
C ARG A 1119 -11.48 11.76 63.04
N PHE A 1120 -12.19 11.63 61.90
CA PHE A 1120 -13.64 11.80 61.91
C PHE A 1120 -14.35 10.76 62.80
N ARG A 1121 -15.53 11.12 63.32
CA ARG A 1121 -16.33 10.23 64.18
C ARG A 1121 -17.31 9.37 63.40
N VAL A 1122 -17.93 9.95 62.37
CA VAL A 1122 -18.92 9.32 61.49
C VAL A 1122 -18.50 9.55 60.04
N ILE A 1123 -18.74 8.58 59.19
CA ILE A 1123 -18.71 8.76 57.74
C ILE A 1123 -20.09 8.44 57.15
N GLY A 1124 -20.52 9.24 56.17
CA GLY A 1124 -21.63 8.89 55.28
C GLY A 1124 -21.09 8.63 53.88
N GLU A 1125 -21.15 7.38 53.41
CA GLU A 1125 -20.64 7.01 52.09
C GLU A 1125 -21.73 6.98 51.03
N GLY A 1126 -21.99 8.15 50.42
CA GLY A 1126 -22.81 8.24 49.22
C GLY A 1126 -22.08 7.74 47.97
N GLY A 1127 -20.80 8.09 47.85
CA GLY A 1127 -19.92 7.61 46.80
C GLY A 1127 -19.45 6.17 47.00
N ASN A 1128 -19.09 5.49 45.92
CA ASN A 1128 -18.61 4.11 45.99
C ASN A 1128 -17.11 4.05 46.30
N LEU A 1129 -16.71 3.02 47.06
CA LEU A 1129 -15.32 2.62 47.33
C LEU A 1129 -14.50 3.70 48.05
N GLY A 1130 -15.10 4.51 48.94
CA GLY A 1130 -14.37 5.55 49.69
C GLY A 1130 -13.23 5.01 50.55
N ILE A 1131 -13.42 3.80 51.08
CA ILE A 1131 -12.53 3.11 52.02
C ILE A 1131 -12.38 1.64 51.61
N THR A 1132 -11.15 1.13 51.63
CA THR A 1132 -10.85 -0.32 51.50
C THR A 1132 -11.51 -1.13 52.62
N MET A 1133 -11.84 -2.41 52.39
CA MET A 1133 -12.40 -3.29 53.44
C MET A 1133 -11.51 -3.37 54.69
N ALA A 1134 -10.20 -3.57 54.54
CA ALA A 1134 -9.28 -3.60 55.67
C ALA A 1134 -9.25 -2.25 56.43
N GLY A 1135 -9.26 -1.13 55.69
CA GLY A 1135 -9.36 0.21 56.25
C GLY A 1135 -10.65 0.45 57.06
N ARG A 1136 -11.79 -0.14 56.63
CA ARG A 1136 -13.05 -0.09 57.40
C ARG A 1136 -12.90 -0.80 58.74
N VAL A 1137 -12.33 -2.01 58.75
CA VAL A 1137 -12.08 -2.77 59.99
C VAL A 1137 -11.17 -1.99 60.94
N GLU A 1138 -10.11 -1.36 60.43
CA GLU A 1138 -9.18 -0.53 61.23
C GLU A 1138 -9.87 0.72 61.82
N LEU A 1139 -10.73 1.39 61.05
CA LEU A 1139 -11.51 2.55 61.50
C LEU A 1139 -12.55 2.17 62.56
N SER A 1140 -13.35 1.12 62.31
CA SER A 1140 -14.34 0.60 63.25
C SER A 1140 -13.68 0.18 64.57
N GLY A 1141 -12.52 -0.47 64.51
CA GLY A 1141 -11.72 -0.84 65.68
C GLY A 1141 -11.28 0.36 66.55
N ARG A 1142 -11.18 1.55 65.95
CA ARG A 1142 -10.86 2.83 66.63
C ARG A 1142 -12.10 3.60 67.10
N GLY A 1143 -13.30 3.09 66.83
CA GLY A 1143 -14.57 3.66 67.27
C GLY A 1143 -15.21 4.64 66.28
N ALA A 1144 -14.70 4.74 65.05
CA ALA A 1144 -15.40 5.48 63.99
C ALA A 1144 -16.62 4.70 63.52
N ARG A 1145 -17.76 5.38 63.33
CA ARG A 1145 -19.00 4.77 62.84
C ARG A 1145 -18.94 4.71 61.31
N VAL A 1146 -18.79 3.50 60.78
CA VAL A 1146 -18.66 3.23 59.34
C VAL A 1146 -19.39 1.94 58.99
N ASN A 1147 -20.30 2.02 58.02
CA ASN A 1147 -20.87 0.87 57.34
C ASN A 1147 -20.12 0.60 56.03
N LEU A 1148 -20.48 -0.46 55.33
CA LEU A 1148 -20.13 -0.59 53.91
C LEU A 1148 -20.92 0.44 53.09
N ASP A 1149 -20.31 1.05 52.09
CA ASP A 1149 -20.95 1.99 51.17
C ASP A 1149 -22.22 1.40 50.51
N ALA A 1150 -22.20 0.10 50.23
CA ALA A 1150 -23.32 -0.69 49.71
C ALA A 1150 -24.57 -0.66 50.59
N VAL A 1151 -24.41 -0.41 51.89
CA VAL A 1151 -25.52 -0.24 52.84
C VAL A 1151 -26.00 1.21 52.77
N ASP A 1152 -25.10 2.17 52.97
CA ASP A 1152 -25.44 3.60 53.06
C ASP A 1152 -26.16 4.13 51.82
N ASN A 1153 -25.67 3.79 50.62
CA ASN A 1153 -26.20 4.31 49.35
C ASN A 1153 -27.16 3.35 48.61
N CYS A 1154 -27.70 2.34 49.29
CA CYS A 1154 -28.55 1.31 48.68
C CYS A 1154 -29.93 1.84 48.21
N ALA A 1155 -30.43 2.92 48.82
CA ALA A 1155 -31.77 3.45 48.60
C ALA A 1155 -32.06 3.77 47.12
N GLY A 1156 -31.04 4.27 46.39
CA GLY A 1156 -31.16 4.48 44.96
C GLY A 1156 -31.42 3.18 44.21
N VAL A 1157 -30.67 2.12 44.51
CA VAL A 1157 -30.85 0.80 43.87
C VAL A 1157 -32.24 0.23 44.19
N ALA A 1158 -32.67 0.30 45.45
CA ALA A 1158 -33.97 -0.19 45.89
C ALA A 1158 -35.16 0.54 45.21
N LEU A 1159 -35.06 1.84 44.97
CA LEU A 1159 -36.10 2.57 44.23
C LEU A 1159 -36.20 2.10 42.78
N ASN A 1160 -35.07 1.89 42.11
CA ASN A 1160 -35.05 1.34 40.74
C ASN A 1160 -35.65 -0.06 40.70
N ASP A 1161 -35.36 -0.88 41.71
CA ASP A 1161 -35.88 -2.24 41.76
C ASP A 1161 -37.41 -2.25 41.81
N ARG A 1162 -37.99 -1.48 42.73
CA ARG A 1162 -39.43 -1.34 42.86
C ARG A 1162 -40.07 -0.76 41.59
N GLU A 1163 -39.41 0.18 40.91
CA GLU A 1163 -39.87 0.70 39.62
C GLU A 1163 -39.97 -0.43 38.56
N VAL A 1164 -38.90 -1.20 38.36
CA VAL A 1164 -38.88 -2.29 37.37
C VAL A 1164 -39.90 -3.36 37.72
N ASN A 1165 -40.04 -3.72 39.00
CA ASN A 1165 -41.02 -4.72 39.45
C ASN A 1165 -42.46 -4.26 39.16
N LEU A 1166 -42.79 -3.00 39.46
CA LEU A 1166 -44.11 -2.43 39.17
C LEU A 1166 -44.38 -2.36 37.66
N LYS A 1167 -43.42 -1.90 36.87
CA LYS A 1167 -43.56 -1.89 35.41
C LYS A 1167 -43.73 -3.30 34.85
N THR A 1168 -42.95 -4.27 35.33
CA THR A 1168 -43.04 -5.68 34.93
C THR A 1168 -44.41 -6.27 35.27
N LEU A 1169 -44.96 -5.95 36.44
CA LEU A 1169 -46.31 -6.35 36.87
C LEU A 1169 -47.41 -5.74 36.00
N LEU A 1170 -47.28 -4.45 35.64
CA LEU A 1170 -48.31 -3.70 34.92
C LEU A 1170 -48.26 -3.89 33.39
N ASN A 1171 -47.10 -4.21 32.83
CA ASN A 1171 -46.91 -4.37 31.38
C ASN A 1171 -47.83 -5.42 30.73
N PRO A 1172 -48.08 -6.60 31.34
CA PRO A 1172 -49.08 -7.54 30.84
C PRO A 1172 -50.49 -6.95 30.74
N VAL A 1173 -50.90 -6.12 31.72
CA VAL A 1173 -52.21 -5.45 31.73
C VAL A 1173 -52.29 -4.41 30.62
N VAL A 1174 -51.20 -3.66 30.38
CA VAL A 1174 -51.11 -2.72 29.26
C VAL A 1174 -51.21 -3.44 27.91
N ARG A 1175 -50.49 -4.57 27.75
CA ARG A 1175 -50.56 -5.40 26.53
C ARG A 1175 -51.95 -5.99 26.29
N ALA A 1176 -52.67 -6.34 27.36
CA ALA A 1176 -54.04 -6.83 27.28
C ALA A 1176 -55.08 -5.70 27.04
N GLY A 1177 -54.66 -4.43 26.99
CA GLY A 1177 -55.54 -3.28 26.80
C GLY A 1177 -56.31 -2.84 28.05
N GLY A 1178 -56.01 -3.41 29.22
CA GLY A 1178 -56.65 -3.05 30.49
C GLY A 1178 -56.18 -1.71 31.07
N LEU A 1179 -55.00 -1.24 30.66
CA LEU A 1179 -54.47 0.08 30.98
C LEU A 1179 -53.78 0.68 29.75
N THR A 1180 -53.90 1.98 29.55
CA THR A 1180 -53.02 2.71 28.63
C THR A 1180 -51.66 2.97 29.29
N ARG A 1181 -50.62 3.20 28.48
CA ARG A 1181 -49.28 3.56 29.00
C ARG A 1181 -49.33 4.83 29.88
N ALA A 1182 -50.11 5.83 29.47
CA ALA A 1182 -50.30 7.06 30.24
C ALA A 1182 -50.95 6.82 31.62
N GLN A 1183 -51.96 5.94 31.70
CA GLN A 1183 -52.58 5.57 32.98
C GLN A 1183 -51.61 4.81 33.89
N ARG A 1184 -50.79 3.91 33.31
CA ARG A 1184 -49.73 3.19 34.05
C ARG A 1184 -48.71 4.17 34.63
N ASP A 1185 -48.27 5.14 33.82
CA ASP A 1185 -47.29 6.15 34.25
C ASP A 1185 -47.84 7.07 35.35
N GLN A 1186 -49.11 7.48 35.24
CA GLN A 1186 -49.79 8.23 36.29
C GLN A 1186 -49.85 7.45 37.61
N LEU A 1187 -50.20 6.16 37.56
CA LEU A 1187 -50.23 5.30 38.75
C LEU A 1187 -48.86 5.24 39.43
N LEU A 1188 -47.76 5.14 38.67
CA LEU A 1188 -46.40 5.17 39.22
C LEU A 1188 -46.11 6.48 39.98
N THR A 1189 -46.59 7.62 39.47
CA THR A 1189 -46.47 8.91 40.17
C THR A 1189 -47.28 8.93 41.47
N GLU A 1190 -48.50 8.40 41.46
CA GLU A 1190 -49.38 8.37 42.64
C GLU A 1190 -48.79 7.53 43.79
N VAL A 1191 -48.15 6.39 43.48
CA VAL A 1191 -47.55 5.51 44.51
C VAL A 1191 -46.12 5.89 44.92
N ALA A 1192 -45.49 6.83 44.22
CA ALA A 1192 -44.08 7.17 44.39
C ALA A 1192 -43.72 7.54 45.84
N ALA A 1193 -44.53 8.35 46.50
CA ALA A 1193 -44.26 8.79 47.88
C ALA A 1193 -44.23 7.62 48.87
N GLY A 1194 -45.17 6.68 48.76
CA GLY A 1194 -45.23 5.47 49.59
C GLY A 1194 -44.04 4.54 49.33
N ILE A 1195 -43.66 4.38 48.07
CA ILE A 1195 -42.48 3.60 47.68
C ILE A 1195 -41.20 4.17 48.30
N ARG A 1196 -41.02 5.50 48.25
CA ARG A 1196 -39.84 6.14 48.86
C ARG A 1196 -39.79 5.92 50.37
N ALA A 1197 -40.92 6.02 51.05
CA ALA A 1197 -41.00 5.78 52.49
C ALA A 1197 -40.56 4.34 52.82
N ALA A 1198 -41.08 3.36 52.09
CA ALA A 1198 -40.69 1.95 52.25
C ALA A 1198 -39.20 1.72 51.98
N VAL A 1199 -38.62 2.35 50.95
CA VAL A 1199 -37.17 2.29 50.66
C VAL A 1199 -36.33 2.80 51.83
N LEU A 1200 -36.72 3.93 52.43
CA LEU A 1200 -35.97 4.53 53.53
C LEU A 1200 -36.14 3.74 54.84
N GLU A 1201 -37.32 3.16 55.07
CA GLU A 1201 -37.59 2.25 56.18
C GLU A 1201 -36.74 0.99 56.10
N ASP A 1202 -36.64 0.37 54.92
CA ASP A 1202 -35.74 -0.78 54.70
C ASP A 1202 -34.28 -0.40 55.00
N ASN A 1203 -33.85 0.80 54.59
CA ASN A 1203 -32.49 1.25 54.82
C ASN A 1203 -32.18 1.47 56.31
N ASP A 1204 -33.12 2.04 57.07
CA ASP A 1204 -32.98 2.16 58.52
C ASP A 1204 -32.95 0.79 59.20
N ALA A 1205 -33.85 -0.11 58.79
CA ALA A 1205 -33.91 -1.47 59.31
C ALA A 1205 -32.61 -2.25 59.06
N GLN A 1206 -31.99 -2.08 57.89
CA GLN A 1206 -30.68 -2.66 57.55
C GLN A 1206 -29.56 -2.14 58.44
N CYS A 1207 -29.46 -0.81 58.58
CA CYS A 1207 -28.46 -0.20 59.45
C CYS A 1207 -28.64 -0.67 60.90
N LEU A 1208 -29.88 -0.74 61.37
CA LEU A 1208 -30.21 -1.26 62.70
C LEU A 1208 -29.83 -2.74 62.86
N ALA A 1209 -30.10 -3.58 61.86
CA ALA A 1209 -29.75 -5.00 61.89
C ALA A 1209 -28.23 -5.19 62.05
N ILE A 1210 -27.42 -4.43 61.30
CA ILE A 1210 -25.96 -4.45 61.40
C ILE A 1210 -25.50 -4.04 62.81
N SER A 1211 -26.05 -2.96 63.36
CA SER A 1211 -25.73 -2.51 64.72
C SER A 1211 -26.09 -3.58 65.76
N LEU A 1212 -27.23 -4.25 65.62
CA LEU A 1212 -27.66 -5.34 66.49
C LEU A 1212 -26.78 -6.59 66.33
N ASP A 1213 -26.37 -6.94 65.12
CA ASP A 1213 -25.51 -8.11 64.86
C ASP A 1213 -24.07 -7.89 65.34
N CYS A 1214 -23.57 -6.65 65.34
CA CYS A 1214 -22.35 -6.30 66.03
C CYS A 1214 -22.44 -6.58 67.55
N VAL A 1215 -23.60 -6.32 68.16
CA VAL A 1215 -23.85 -6.66 69.57
C VAL A 1215 -23.99 -8.17 69.76
N ARG A 1216 -24.77 -8.86 68.93
CA ARG A 1216 -25.02 -10.32 69.03
C ARG A 1216 -23.75 -11.12 68.82
N SER A 1217 -22.95 -10.78 67.80
CA SER A 1217 -21.68 -11.47 67.49
C SER A 1217 -20.60 -11.27 68.56
N ALA A 1218 -20.74 -10.26 69.43
CA ALA A 1218 -19.90 -10.11 70.61
C ALA A 1218 -20.31 -11.08 71.75
N HIS A 1219 -21.58 -11.50 71.80
CA HIS A 1219 -22.07 -12.47 72.77
C HIS A 1219 -21.85 -13.91 72.30
N ASP A 1220 -22.12 -14.20 71.01
CA ASP A 1220 -21.92 -15.52 70.40
C ASP A 1220 -21.25 -15.40 69.02
N PRO A 1221 -19.90 -15.32 68.98
CA PRO A 1221 -19.17 -15.22 67.72
C PRO A 1221 -19.17 -16.51 66.89
N TRP A 1222 -19.40 -17.67 67.52
CA TRP A 1222 -19.34 -18.98 66.83
C TRP A 1222 -20.54 -19.18 65.91
N ALA A 1223 -21.73 -18.73 66.32
CA ALA A 1223 -22.90 -18.73 65.44
C ALA A 1223 -22.64 -17.95 64.14
N PHE A 1224 -21.94 -16.82 64.20
CA PHE A 1224 -21.60 -16.01 63.03
C PHE A 1224 -20.48 -16.64 62.19
N PHE A 1225 -19.50 -17.30 62.81
CA PHE A 1225 -18.46 -18.06 62.09
C PHE A 1225 -19.07 -19.20 61.26
N HIS A 1226 -19.99 -19.99 61.83
CA HIS A 1226 -20.63 -21.07 61.09
C HIS A 1226 -21.63 -20.56 60.05
N ALA A 1227 -22.32 -19.45 60.33
CA ALA A 1227 -23.16 -18.80 59.33
C ALA A 1227 -22.33 -18.30 58.14
N SER A 1228 -21.12 -17.77 58.37
CA SER A 1228 -20.25 -17.33 57.29
C SER A 1228 -19.63 -18.48 56.50
N GLU A 1229 -19.34 -19.64 57.12
CA GLU A 1229 -19.01 -20.88 56.40
C GLU A 1229 -20.14 -21.30 55.46
N PHE A 1230 -21.38 -21.32 55.95
CA PHE A 1230 -22.55 -21.62 55.14
C PHE A 1230 -22.73 -20.63 53.97
N LEU A 1231 -22.48 -19.34 54.19
CA LEU A 1231 -22.58 -18.34 53.13
C LEU A 1231 -21.47 -18.49 52.07
N GLU A 1232 -20.25 -18.90 52.44
CA GLU A 1232 -19.19 -19.18 51.45
C GLU A 1232 -19.56 -20.35 50.53
N ASP A 1233 -20.29 -21.34 51.04
CA ASP A 1233 -20.70 -22.50 50.26
C ASP A 1233 -21.91 -22.21 49.34
N GLU A 1234 -22.82 -21.35 49.79
CA GLU A 1234 -24.13 -21.16 49.13
C GLU A 1234 -24.21 -19.92 48.23
N ILE A 1235 -23.40 -18.89 48.48
CA ILE A 1235 -23.46 -17.62 47.75
C ILE A 1235 -22.07 -17.14 47.31
N TYR A 1236 -22.05 -16.09 46.49
CA TYR A 1236 -20.83 -15.45 46.04
C TYR A 1236 -20.22 -14.59 47.15
N PHE A 1237 -19.53 -15.24 48.09
CA PHE A 1237 -19.00 -14.64 49.32
C PHE A 1237 -17.66 -15.29 49.71
N SER A 1238 -16.74 -14.50 50.25
CA SER A 1238 -15.41 -14.93 50.68
C SER A 1238 -15.05 -14.21 51.98
N ARG A 1239 -14.93 -14.94 53.09
CA ARG A 1239 -14.56 -14.37 54.40
C ARG A 1239 -13.23 -13.64 54.32
N ARG A 1240 -12.27 -14.21 53.57
CA ARG A 1240 -10.95 -13.61 53.36
C ARG A 1240 -11.03 -12.25 52.65
N ASP A 1241 -11.81 -12.17 51.57
CA ASP A 1241 -11.92 -10.93 50.78
C ASP A 1241 -12.69 -9.86 51.56
N GLU A 1242 -13.73 -10.27 52.30
CA GLU A 1242 -14.53 -9.40 53.16
C GLU A 1242 -13.86 -9.08 54.52
N GLN A 1243 -12.61 -9.53 54.73
CA GLN A 1243 -11.83 -9.30 55.96
C GLN A 1243 -12.52 -9.81 57.25
N LEU A 1244 -13.29 -10.88 57.13
CA LEU A 1244 -13.91 -11.59 58.24
C LEU A 1244 -12.96 -12.66 58.82
N PRO A 1245 -13.08 -12.99 60.11
CA PRO A 1245 -12.32 -14.11 60.68
C PRO A 1245 -12.65 -15.42 59.94
N ASP A 1246 -11.64 -16.00 59.31
CA ASP A 1246 -11.72 -17.19 58.45
C ASP A 1246 -11.22 -18.47 59.13
N THR A 1247 -10.54 -18.33 60.27
CA THR A 1247 -9.99 -19.42 61.07
C THR A 1247 -10.52 -19.40 62.50
N GLN A 1248 -10.73 -20.58 63.07
CA GLN A 1248 -11.16 -20.73 64.46
C GLN A 1248 -10.19 -20.03 65.43
N GLU A 1249 -8.89 -20.13 65.18
CA GLU A 1249 -7.86 -19.46 65.99
C GLU A 1249 -8.05 -17.94 66.01
N THR A 1250 -8.35 -17.32 64.86
CA THR A 1250 -8.59 -15.87 64.78
C THR A 1250 -9.83 -15.47 65.58
N VAL A 1251 -10.88 -16.30 65.58
CA VAL A 1251 -12.08 -16.08 66.39
C VAL A 1251 -11.76 -16.15 67.88
N GLU A 1252 -11.03 -17.17 68.33
CA GLU A 1252 -10.58 -17.32 69.72
C GLU A 1252 -9.70 -16.16 70.19
N GLN A 1253 -8.77 -15.71 69.34
CA GLN A 1253 -7.91 -14.54 69.64
C GLN A 1253 -8.73 -13.26 69.81
N ARG A 1254 -9.81 -13.08 69.03
CA ARG A 1254 -10.72 -11.94 69.16
C ARG A 1254 -11.54 -12.03 70.44
N LEU A 1255 -12.09 -13.21 70.76
CA LEU A 1255 -12.77 -13.48 72.03
C LEU A 1255 -11.89 -13.14 73.24
N ALA A 1256 -10.63 -13.59 73.23
CA ALA A 1256 -9.66 -13.30 74.29
C ALA A 1256 -9.38 -11.79 74.47
N ARG A 1257 -9.59 -10.99 73.42
CA ARG A 1257 -9.46 -9.52 73.41
C ARG A 1257 -10.80 -8.79 73.67
N GLY A 1258 -11.86 -9.52 74.01
CA GLY A 1258 -13.21 -8.97 74.17
C GLY A 1258 -13.78 -8.39 72.87
N GLN A 1259 -13.45 -8.98 71.73
CA GLN A 1259 -13.94 -8.60 70.40
C GLN A 1259 -14.92 -9.65 69.90
N GLY A 1260 -16.05 -9.21 69.32
CA GLY A 1260 -16.96 -10.08 68.60
C GLY A 1260 -16.42 -10.54 67.25
N TYR A 1261 -17.18 -11.44 66.60
CA TYR A 1261 -16.89 -11.90 65.25
C TYR A 1261 -16.95 -10.74 64.25
N LEU A 1262 -18.05 -9.97 64.28
CA LEU A 1262 -18.22 -8.77 63.47
C LEU A 1262 -17.57 -7.57 64.18
N THR A 1263 -16.97 -6.67 63.40
CA THR A 1263 -16.28 -5.49 63.92
C THR A 1263 -17.20 -4.29 63.91
N GLY A 1264 -17.97 -4.12 64.99
CA GLY A 1264 -18.76 -2.91 65.23
C GLY A 1264 -17.96 -1.80 65.93
N PRO A 1265 -18.36 -0.53 65.80
CA PRO A 1265 -17.69 0.58 66.45
C PRO A 1265 -17.84 0.52 67.99
N ARG A 1266 -16.71 0.51 68.70
CA ARG A 1266 -16.66 0.40 70.16
C ARG A 1266 -17.25 1.63 70.83
N THR A 1267 -18.24 1.45 71.71
CA THR A 1267 -18.67 2.50 72.64
C THR A 1267 -17.52 2.79 73.63
N ARG A 1268 -16.84 3.93 73.46
CA ARG A 1268 -16.06 4.51 74.56
C ARG A 1268 -17.05 4.82 75.68
N SER A 1269 -16.77 4.34 76.90
CA SER A 1269 -17.42 4.85 78.11
C SER A 1269 -17.40 6.38 78.08
N PRO A 1270 -18.49 7.07 78.44
CA PRO A 1270 -18.53 8.53 78.45
C PRO A 1270 -17.34 9.06 79.26
N ARG A 1271 -16.62 10.03 78.69
CA ARG A 1271 -15.59 10.78 79.43
C ARG A 1271 -16.27 11.39 80.67
N PRO A 1272 -15.68 11.30 81.87
CA PRO A 1272 -16.20 12.02 83.01
C PRO A 1272 -16.15 13.52 82.68
N THR A 1273 -17.30 14.17 82.79
CA THR A 1273 -17.41 15.62 82.77
C THR A 1273 -16.60 16.18 83.93
N SER A 1274 -15.40 16.71 83.65
CA SER A 1274 -14.66 17.51 84.61
C SER A 1274 -15.34 18.88 84.70
N SER A 1275 -16.29 19.01 85.61
CA SER A 1275 -16.70 20.29 86.16
C SER A 1275 -15.56 20.84 87.03
N SER A 1276 -14.96 21.95 86.61
CA SER A 1276 -14.46 23.00 87.51
C SER A 1276 -13.86 24.16 86.72
N SER A 1277 -14.61 25.26 86.64
CA SER A 1277 -14.09 26.64 86.65
C SER A 1277 -13.38 26.94 88.00
N PRO A 1278 -12.59 28.01 88.16
CA PRO A 1278 -12.36 29.17 87.27
C PRO A 1278 -11.00 29.21 86.57
#